data_AF-C0ECN8-F1
#
_entry.id   AF-C0ECN8-F1
#
_cell.length_a   1.000
_cell.length_b   1.000
_cell.length_c   1.000
_cell.angle_alpha   90.00
_cell.angle_beta   90.00
_cell.angle_gamma   90.00
#
_symmetry.space_group_name_H-M   'P 1'
#
loop_
_entity.id
_entity.type
_entity.pdbx_description
1 polymer ?
#
loop_
_entity_poly.entity_id
_entity_poly.type
_entity_poly.pdbx_seq_one_letter_code
_entity_poly.pdbx_strand_id
1 'polypeptide(L)'
;MKKSRVKRCLSLILAAAVACSVLATSASAEDSADTLSESGMAFQQSFQNPDASSRPTMRWWISVAADEERIREEVREIAAAGYGAAEIVPFDIKTNSGVDLDVYGWGTEHWSKLMKAALEEAGKCGIKLDFTISIAWPISSPNIKSTADPASEVKLDVGRINLTSGQYYLGELPGSAVENSKLLSVSVAKLAEDGQTYEFDSIVDITDNAFRDPDSRTGYKVHYQTPDDGEYALFASWEAPTEKLKSGFYVIDHYGTAGAESILKYWEEEFIPSVGEDLFRANARSIFCDSLEQSGNWSRQFLETFQEEKGYDISPYIFHLAGGHYNATYKLSDSELSKQIQRDYYDVLTTCFIDYHLNPIREFCHKYGKTLRYQTAYGKTLELAETAMHVDIPEGESMMIRNTIDNFRAQAGAVHTTGKNLYTAEIQAEGSRNYVQDWDDFLWILQRQWAGGINNFTQHGMSYRGDFHGEDYTPENGYIDGLEWPGYEGFGRANYSNNWNRLPSWEHISDYTDYVSRTQTVLQQGKADVDLAVYRNDYMDNISGSDGSWIAKDGDYIYKDGGQLERAGYTYDFVCPANLALEDSVVQDGVLCADGPSYKAMIIQYQSYMSTATAQRILEYAQNGLPVILIGDTPTVTSNLTEDNTQLVALMKELLAVPNVKQVESYDDVLGALNALSVQPDTFFSQQEEVLTVHRSAQDADFYYVYNFGRCDNTKTVSEPARDSIKPVDFEVSFVGEGVPYLLDAWTGEITPIAAYKAENGRITVNVKLDSNESKLIAFASPEWGGATQTSHAVSSAGGEVMAAENGLLKIRSFDNGTASVELDNGRACHVTVEDIEAPVELTDWNLTVKDYCPGDTPIETVFRTIDVGETTLKSWTEIDSIRNAAGIGTYTTSFTLQQGWEQGKGAILDLGRVQDSFRVTVNGTALAPCNRYTSKVDIGPYVVAGENTVVVEVATTLVNKLIEVIPGERRTVQDYGLLGPVTVTPYADVLIAPSSGALETLIAKAEQLKADGALVNTMPAVVTEFEAALASAKSLQQTYASQEEIRAASIRLLDAIGMVKWKIADKDDLSEAIYLAEYITSNIDRYLDEGKAELDAALKGAVTVMQDDNAFQSEVDTAYLNLMEAVTNMNLKPDKSKLQSLVDSVSQMDLSQYTAASVERLNAALSSACEVLGDQNAVQGRVDEAEQNLQEAINGLEKVNSPVVDTAVQGDKNGTTASGNAKTGETIPFAVILSLFALAGTGLALSKKKK
;
A
#
# COMPACT_ATOMS: atom_id res chain seq x y z
N MET A 1 42.24 11.53 60.21
CA MET A 1 41.06 10.62 60.29
C MET A 1 40.17 10.84 59.08
N LYS A 2 39.81 9.77 58.35
CA LYS A 2 38.45 9.20 58.24
C LYS A 2 37.39 10.21 57.73
N LYS A 3 36.81 10.08 56.53
CA LYS A 3 36.10 8.92 55.92
C LYS A 3 34.85 8.48 56.73
N SER A 4 33.68 8.21 56.14
CA SER A 4 33.21 8.36 54.74
C SER A 4 31.83 7.69 54.54
N ARG A 5 31.13 8.02 53.44
CA ARG A 5 30.35 7.05 52.61
C ARG A 5 29.10 6.45 53.32
N VAL A 6 28.24 5.63 52.68
CA VAL A 6 28.33 4.91 51.39
C VAL A 6 26.96 4.95 50.66
N LYS A 7 26.93 5.20 49.34
CA LYS A 7 26.52 4.26 48.27
C LYS A 7 25.14 3.61 48.46
N ARG A 8 24.17 3.92 47.58
CA ARG A 8 23.90 3.29 46.24
C ARG A 8 23.06 2.01 46.33
N CYS A 9 21.94 2.05 45.60
CA CYS A 9 21.46 1.02 44.66
C CYS A 9 21.15 -0.40 45.18
N LEU A 10 19.88 -0.78 45.00
CA LEU A 10 19.34 -2.15 44.96
C LEU A 10 19.44 -2.97 46.27
N SER A 11 18.46 -3.81 46.62
CA SER A 11 17.07 -3.93 46.12
C SER A 11 16.31 -4.85 47.08
N LEU A 12 15.12 -4.46 47.52
CA LEU A 12 14.18 -5.40 48.15
C LEU A 12 12.75 -5.05 47.78
N ILE A 13 12.24 -5.80 46.82
CA ILE A 13 10.83 -5.82 46.40
C ILE A 13 10.05 -6.58 47.48
N LEU A 14 8.91 -6.02 47.92
CA LEU A 14 7.56 -6.63 47.84
C LEU A 14 6.65 -6.26 49.04
N ALA A 15 5.44 -5.77 48.71
CA ALA A 15 4.20 -5.79 49.51
C ALA A 15 4.14 -5.04 50.87
N ALA A 16 2.99 -4.49 51.31
CA ALA A 16 1.65 -4.48 50.73
C ALA A 16 0.88 -3.16 50.99
N ALA A 17 -0.15 -2.93 50.18
CA ALA A 17 -1.37 -2.19 50.52
C ALA A 17 -1.25 -0.72 51.00
N VAL A 18 -1.14 0.20 50.04
CA VAL A 18 -2.08 1.33 49.97
C VAL A 18 -2.73 1.26 48.58
N ALA A 19 -4.05 1.11 48.54
CA ALA A 19 -4.86 1.12 47.32
C ALA A 19 -5.87 2.27 47.37
N CYS A 20 -6.43 2.63 46.21
CA CYS A 20 -7.51 3.61 46.03
C CYS A 20 -7.19 5.07 46.44
N SER A 21 -6.81 5.91 45.46
CA SER A 21 -7.38 7.27 45.21
C SER A 21 -6.54 8.22 44.31
N VAL A 22 -5.68 7.73 43.42
CA VAL A 22 -5.16 8.53 42.28
C VAL A 22 -5.21 7.72 40.99
N LEU A 23 -6.25 7.94 40.18
CA LEU A 23 -6.40 7.44 38.80
C LEU A 23 -7.12 8.50 37.96
N ALA A 24 -6.41 9.59 37.67
CA ALA A 24 -6.71 10.57 36.65
C ALA A 24 -5.41 11.35 36.33
N THR A 25 -5.22 11.73 35.06
CA THR A 25 -4.21 12.71 34.60
C THR A 25 -2.75 12.49 35.03
N SER A 26 -2.15 11.33 34.69
CA SER A 26 -0.68 11.19 34.51
C SER A 26 -0.29 9.90 33.77
N ALA A 27 -0.66 9.77 32.49
CA ALA A 27 -0.33 8.62 31.64
C ALA A 27 -0.36 9.01 30.15
N SER A 28 0.56 9.87 29.72
CA SER A 28 0.65 10.36 28.33
C SER A 28 1.99 11.08 28.05
N ALA A 29 3.11 10.46 28.45
CA ALA A 29 4.50 10.73 28.07
C ALA A 29 5.39 9.68 28.74
N GLU A 30 6.49 9.24 28.08
CA GLU A 30 7.41 8.17 28.52
C GLU A 30 6.91 6.72 28.38
N ASP A 31 6.34 6.37 27.23
CA ASP A 31 6.61 5.10 26.52
C ASP A 31 6.23 5.32 25.04
N SER A 32 7.23 5.61 24.19
CA SER A 32 7.02 5.92 22.77
C SER A 32 8.29 5.61 21.96
N ALA A 33 8.55 4.32 21.78
CA ALA A 33 9.56 3.78 20.88
C ALA A 33 9.09 2.40 20.36
N ASP A 34 9.09 2.25 19.04
CA ASP A 34 9.06 0.97 18.31
C ASP A 34 7.96 -0.05 18.70
N THR A 35 6.68 0.36 18.62
CA THR A 35 5.54 -0.56 18.50
C THR A 35 4.57 -0.10 17.41
N LEU A 36 4.35 -0.95 16.41
CA LEU A 36 3.27 -0.80 15.43
C LEU A 36 1.89 -0.77 16.10
N SER A 37 0.87 -0.25 15.39
CA SER A 37 -0.53 -0.51 15.72
C SER A 37 -0.84 -2.01 15.65
N GLU A 38 -1.71 -2.50 16.53
CA GLU A 38 -2.15 -3.91 16.52
C GLU A 38 -2.89 -4.27 15.21
N SER A 39 -3.60 -3.29 14.65
CA SER A 39 -4.23 -3.31 13.33
C SER A 39 -3.22 -3.34 12.17
N GLY A 40 -2.17 -2.50 12.20
CA GLY A 40 -1.15 -2.46 11.15
C GLY A 40 -0.34 -3.74 11.06
N MET A 41 -0.01 -4.36 12.20
CA MET A 41 0.60 -5.70 12.23
C MET A 41 -0.35 -6.77 11.65
N ALA A 42 -1.64 -6.71 11.98
CA ALA A 42 -2.63 -7.65 11.45
C ALA A 42 -2.80 -7.50 9.93
N PHE A 43 -2.86 -6.26 9.41
CA PHE A 43 -2.88 -5.99 7.98
C PHE A 43 -1.60 -6.47 7.29
N GLN A 44 -0.42 -6.13 7.81
CA GLN A 44 0.85 -6.58 7.22
C GLN A 44 0.93 -8.11 7.14
N GLN A 45 0.47 -8.81 8.19
CA GLN A 45 0.43 -10.27 8.19
C GLN A 45 -0.55 -10.83 7.15
N SER A 46 -1.77 -10.29 7.04
CA SER A 46 -2.80 -10.76 6.09
C SER A 46 -2.57 -10.29 4.65
N PHE A 47 -1.79 -9.24 4.42
CA PHE A 47 -1.32 -8.88 3.08
C PHE A 47 -0.18 -9.80 2.65
N GLN A 48 0.82 -10.05 3.49
CA GLN A 48 1.90 -11.00 3.15
C GLN A 48 1.36 -12.43 2.95
N ASN A 49 0.47 -12.88 3.84
CA ASN A 49 -0.09 -14.23 3.86
C ASN A 49 -1.64 -14.17 3.91
N PRO A 50 -2.34 -14.05 2.75
CA PRO A 50 -3.78 -13.87 2.71
C PRO A 50 -4.61 -14.94 3.44
N ASP A 51 -5.51 -14.45 4.29
CA ASP A 51 -6.51 -15.24 5.01
C ASP A 51 -7.51 -15.90 4.05
N ALA A 52 -8.07 -17.05 4.45
CA ALA A 52 -9.01 -17.82 3.64
C ALA A 52 -10.31 -17.06 3.27
N SER A 53 -10.62 -15.94 3.93
CA SER A 53 -11.70 -15.00 3.57
C SER A 53 -11.35 -14.09 2.40
N SER A 54 -10.09 -13.65 2.32
CA SER A 54 -9.58 -12.79 1.23
C SER A 54 -9.16 -13.60 0.00
N ARG A 55 -8.95 -14.91 0.17
CA ARG A 55 -8.69 -15.86 -0.93
C ARG A 55 -9.92 -16.11 -1.81
N PRO A 56 -9.73 -16.42 -3.10
CA PRO A 56 -10.81 -16.60 -4.06
C PRO A 56 -11.51 -17.95 -3.96
N THR A 57 -12.57 -18.11 -4.74
CA THR A 57 -13.42 -19.30 -4.80
C THR A 57 -13.23 -20.05 -6.12
N MET A 58 -13.03 -21.36 -6.09
CA MET A 58 -12.98 -22.21 -7.31
C MET A 58 -14.34 -22.86 -7.55
N ARG A 59 -15.01 -22.56 -8.68
CA ARG A 59 -16.23 -23.27 -9.11
C ARG A 59 -15.87 -24.69 -9.55
N TRP A 60 -16.57 -25.70 -9.03
CA TRP A 60 -16.22 -27.10 -9.20
C TRP A 60 -17.43 -27.90 -9.68
N TRP A 61 -17.40 -28.29 -10.95
CA TRP A 61 -18.46 -29.09 -11.59
C TRP A 61 -18.27 -30.57 -11.28
N ILE A 62 -19.07 -31.04 -10.33
CA ILE A 62 -19.05 -32.42 -9.85
C ILE A 62 -20.13 -33.20 -10.56
N SER A 63 -19.71 -34.27 -11.23
CA SER A 63 -20.62 -35.29 -11.77
C SER A 63 -21.27 -36.06 -10.63
N VAL A 64 -22.59 -36.26 -10.65
CA VAL A 64 -23.32 -36.91 -9.53
C VAL A 64 -22.82 -38.33 -9.20
N ALA A 65 -22.26 -39.05 -10.19
CA ALA A 65 -21.64 -40.37 -10.02
C ALA A 65 -20.11 -40.35 -9.79
N ALA A 66 -19.54 -39.24 -9.29
CA ALA A 66 -18.12 -39.14 -8.95
C ALA A 66 -17.67 -40.13 -7.86
N ASP A 67 -16.36 -40.35 -7.75
CA ASP A 67 -15.71 -41.19 -6.74
C ASP A 67 -15.33 -40.41 -5.46
N GLU A 68 -15.41 -41.07 -4.31
CA GLU A 68 -15.16 -40.44 -3.00
C GLU A 68 -13.67 -40.08 -2.77
N GLU A 69 -12.73 -40.92 -3.20
CA GLU A 69 -11.31 -40.65 -2.98
C GLU A 69 -10.82 -39.51 -3.89
N ARG A 70 -11.27 -39.47 -5.15
CA ARG A 70 -11.00 -38.32 -6.03
C ARG A 70 -11.60 -37.02 -5.50
N ILE A 71 -12.81 -37.02 -4.97
CA ILE A 71 -13.42 -35.85 -4.32
C ILE A 71 -12.50 -35.29 -3.22
N ARG A 72 -11.89 -36.17 -2.41
CA ARG A 72 -10.92 -35.76 -1.38
C ARG A 72 -9.58 -35.30 -1.96
N GLU A 73 -9.14 -35.85 -3.09
CA GLU A 73 -7.94 -35.36 -3.80
C GLU A 73 -8.13 -33.96 -4.39
N GLU A 74 -9.24 -33.72 -5.10
CA GLU A 74 -9.49 -32.43 -5.75
C GLU A 74 -9.68 -31.30 -4.72
N VAL A 75 -10.29 -31.58 -3.55
CA VAL A 75 -10.31 -30.62 -2.42
C VAL A 75 -8.90 -30.26 -1.94
N ARG A 76 -7.97 -31.23 -1.91
CA ARG A 76 -6.56 -30.99 -1.56
C ARG A 76 -5.84 -30.19 -2.64
N GLU A 77 -6.14 -30.43 -3.92
CA GLU A 77 -5.58 -29.66 -5.04
C GLU A 77 -6.08 -28.21 -5.06
N ILE A 78 -7.37 -27.96 -4.80
CA ILE A 78 -7.94 -26.60 -4.69
C ILE A 78 -7.26 -25.83 -3.54
N ALA A 79 -7.10 -26.47 -2.38
CA ALA A 79 -6.42 -25.84 -1.24
C ALA A 79 -4.93 -25.55 -1.52
N ALA A 80 -4.22 -26.51 -2.14
CA ALA A 80 -2.82 -26.33 -2.52
C ALA A 80 -2.63 -25.26 -3.63
N ALA A 81 -3.65 -25.05 -4.46
CA ALA A 81 -3.69 -24.00 -5.48
C ALA A 81 -4.05 -22.60 -4.95
N GLY A 82 -4.21 -22.42 -3.64
CA GLY A 82 -4.34 -21.09 -3.02
C GLY A 82 -5.76 -20.53 -2.89
N TYR A 83 -6.80 -21.32 -3.17
CA TYR A 83 -8.21 -20.90 -3.01
C TYR A 83 -8.66 -21.01 -1.55
N GLY A 84 -9.53 -20.09 -1.11
CA GLY A 84 -10.12 -20.08 0.24
C GLY A 84 -11.37 -20.96 0.34
N ALA A 85 -12.02 -21.21 -0.79
CA ALA A 85 -13.19 -22.07 -0.88
C ALA A 85 -13.31 -22.76 -2.25
N ALA A 86 -14.08 -23.85 -2.28
CA ALA A 86 -14.63 -24.43 -3.50
C ALA A 86 -16.15 -24.24 -3.51
N GLU A 87 -16.73 -23.90 -4.65
CA GLU A 87 -18.18 -23.89 -4.84
C GLU A 87 -18.59 -25.16 -5.60
N ILE A 88 -19.42 -25.99 -4.98
CA ILE A 88 -19.87 -27.25 -5.56
C ILE A 88 -21.10 -27.03 -6.43
N VAL A 89 -20.96 -27.36 -7.71
CA VAL A 89 -22.04 -27.40 -8.71
C VAL A 89 -22.27 -28.86 -9.12
N PRO A 90 -23.43 -29.47 -8.78
CA PRO A 90 -23.81 -30.79 -9.28
C PRO A 90 -24.24 -30.70 -10.74
N PHE A 91 -23.64 -31.51 -11.61
CA PHE A 91 -24.13 -31.74 -12.97
C PHE A 91 -24.58 -33.18 -13.16
N ASP A 92 -25.72 -33.30 -13.84
CA ASP A 92 -26.27 -34.57 -14.31
C ASP A 92 -25.39 -35.18 -15.42
N ILE A 93 -25.44 -36.50 -15.56
CA ILE A 93 -24.75 -37.23 -16.62
C ILE A 93 -25.78 -37.52 -17.70
N LYS A 94 -25.42 -37.28 -18.98
CA LYS A 94 -26.32 -37.52 -20.12
C LYS A 94 -26.97 -38.91 -20.01
N THR A 95 -28.30 -38.96 -20.13
CA THR A 95 -29.15 -40.14 -19.86
C THR A 95 -28.83 -41.41 -20.67
N ASN A 96 -27.96 -41.32 -21.68
CA ASN A 96 -27.47 -42.45 -22.47
C ASN A 96 -26.12 -43.01 -21.98
N SER A 97 -25.60 -42.55 -20.83
CA SER A 97 -24.32 -42.99 -20.21
C SER A 97 -24.38 -44.36 -19.52
N GLY A 98 -25.57 -44.92 -19.34
CA GLY A 98 -25.79 -46.16 -18.59
C GLY A 98 -25.74 -46.02 -17.06
N VAL A 99 -25.52 -44.81 -16.53
CA VAL A 99 -25.52 -44.53 -15.08
C VAL A 99 -26.93 -44.74 -14.53
N ASP A 100 -27.04 -45.44 -13.40
CA ASP A 100 -28.31 -45.55 -12.67
C ASP A 100 -28.53 -44.31 -11.78
N LEU A 101 -29.40 -43.41 -12.22
CA LEU A 101 -29.70 -42.17 -11.48
C LEU A 101 -30.55 -42.41 -10.22
N ASP A 102 -31.19 -43.57 -10.04
CA ASP A 102 -31.86 -43.92 -8.78
C ASP A 102 -30.83 -44.27 -7.67
N VAL A 103 -29.59 -44.62 -8.04
CA VAL A 103 -28.47 -44.92 -7.12
C VAL A 103 -27.47 -43.77 -7.03
N TYR A 104 -27.11 -43.16 -8.16
CA TYR A 104 -26.04 -42.16 -8.28
C TYR A 104 -26.54 -40.72 -8.54
N GLY A 105 -27.85 -40.50 -8.65
CA GLY A 105 -28.42 -39.17 -8.88
C GLY A 105 -28.24 -38.20 -7.70
N TRP A 106 -28.48 -36.92 -7.94
CA TRP A 106 -28.51 -35.90 -6.88
C TRP A 106 -29.70 -36.17 -5.92
N GLY A 107 -29.44 -36.03 -4.61
CA GLY A 107 -30.38 -36.40 -3.54
C GLY A 107 -30.28 -37.86 -3.05
N THR A 108 -29.45 -38.70 -3.66
CA THR A 108 -29.23 -40.09 -3.22
C THR A 108 -28.31 -40.20 -1.99
N GLU A 109 -28.21 -41.42 -1.42
CA GLU A 109 -27.21 -41.75 -0.41
C GLU A 109 -25.77 -41.63 -0.96
N HIS A 110 -25.53 -41.95 -2.24
CA HIS A 110 -24.23 -41.74 -2.88
C HIS A 110 -23.86 -40.26 -2.96
N TRP A 111 -24.78 -39.41 -3.44
CA TRP A 111 -24.57 -37.97 -3.46
C TRP A 111 -24.25 -37.41 -2.07
N SER A 112 -25.02 -37.84 -1.06
CA SER A 112 -24.82 -37.46 0.34
C SER A 112 -23.44 -37.86 0.86
N LYS A 113 -22.98 -39.07 0.53
CA LYS A 113 -21.65 -39.60 0.87
C LYS A 113 -20.52 -38.77 0.24
N LEU A 114 -20.64 -38.38 -1.03
CA LEU A 114 -19.65 -37.52 -1.70
C LEU A 114 -19.56 -36.13 -1.03
N MET A 115 -20.70 -35.49 -0.76
CA MET A 115 -20.72 -34.15 -0.16
C MET A 115 -20.17 -34.15 1.26
N LYS A 116 -20.44 -35.22 2.01
CA LYS A 116 -19.81 -35.45 3.32
C LYS A 116 -18.29 -35.61 3.22
N ALA A 117 -17.81 -36.40 2.25
CA ALA A 117 -16.37 -36.60 2.03
C ALA A 117 -15.65 -35.29 1.67
N ALA A 118 -16.27 -34.45 0.84
CA ALA A 118 -15.79 -33.11 0.52
C ALA A 118 -15.72 -32.22 1.78
N LEU A 119 -16.81 -32.15 2.56
CA LEU A 119 -16.86 -31.36 3.81
C LEU A 119 -15.81 -31.80 4.83
N GLU A 120 -15.62 -33.11 4.99
CA GLU A 120 -14.59 -33.68 5.87
C GLU A 120 -13.18 -33.29 5.44
N GLU A 121 -12.88 -33.28 4.14
CA GLU A 121 -11.56 -32.95 3.63
C GLU A 121 -11.29 -31.44 3.65
N ALA A 122 -12.28 -30.62 3.29
CA ALA A 122 -12.17 -29.16 3.32
C ALA A 122 -11.78 -28.67 4.73
N GLY A 123 -12.38 -29.24 5.78
CA GLY A 123 -12.03 -28.96 7.17
C GLY A 123 -10.62 -29.41 7.59
N LYS A 124 -10.00 -30.38 6.90
CA LYS A 124 -8.58 -30.76 7.11
C LYS A 124 -7.65 -29.80 6.37
N CYS A 125 -8.05 -29.33 5.19
CA CYS A 125 -7.32 -28.41 4.34
C CYS A 125 -7.40 -26.95 4.81
N GLY A 126 -8.38 -26.58 5.65
CA GLY A 126 -8.61 -25.22 6.12
C GLY A 126 -9.48 -24.36 5.19
N ILE A 127 -9.94 -24.91 4.06
CA ILE A 127 -10.84 -24.22 3.12
C ILE A 127 -12.32 -24.44 3.48
N LYS A 128 -13.21 -23.70 2.83
CA LYS A 128 -14.68 -23.88 2.96
C LYS A 128 -15.32 -24.39 1.68
N LEU A 129 -16.56 -24.87 1.80
CA LEU A 129 -17.40 -25.24 0.66
C LEU A 129 -18.63 -24.33 0.57
N ASP A 130 -18.89 -23.78 -0.60
CA ASP A 130 -20.23 -23.31 -0.97
C ASP A 130 -20.94 -24.41 -1.78
N PHE A 131 -22.27 -24.38 -1.81
CA PHE A 131 -23.08 -25.37 -2.53
C PHE A 131 -24.17 -24.67 -3.33
N THR A 132 -24.40 -25.06 -4.60
CA THR A 132 -25.63 -24.63 -5.28
C THR A 132 -26.86 -25.21 -4.56
N ILE A 133 -27.91 -24.40 -4.42
CA ILE A 133 -29.15 -24.79 -3.72
C ILE A 133 -29.88 -25.98 -4.38
N SER A 134 -29.65 -26.23 -5.68
CA SER A 134 -30.21 -27.35 -6.46
C SER A 134 -29.17 -27.99 -7.37
N ILE A 135 -29.55 -29.06 -8.07
CA ILE A 135 -28.77 -29.62 -9.19
C ILE A 135 -28.77 -28.66 -10.39
N ALA A 136 -27.73 -27.82 -10.44
CA ALA A 136 -27.63 -26.68 -11.34
C ALA A 136 -28.86 -25.74 -11.28
N TRP A 137 -29.03 -24.91 -12.30
CA TRP A 137 -30.00 -23.80 -12.39
C TRP A 137 -30.87 -23.88 -13.65
N PRO A 138 -32.08 -23.28 -13.72
CA PRO A 138 -32.79 -22.57 -12.66
C PRO A 138 -33.16 -23.50 -11.50
N ILE A 139 -33.52 -22.93 -10.35
CA ILE A 139 -33.74 -23.71 -9.12
C ILE A 139 -34.89 -24.72 -9.33
N SER A 140 -34.59 -25.99 -9.08
CA SER A 140 -35.53 -27.10 -9.21
C SER A 140 -35.55 -27.94 -7.93
N SER A 141 -36.70 -28.52 -7.62
CA SER A 141 -36.94 -29.20 -6.34
C SER A 141 -37.35 -30.67 -6.55
N PRO A 142 -36.75 -31.62 -5.81
CA PRO A 142 -37.10 -33.03 -5.91
C PRO A 142 -38.48 -33.31 -5.31
N ASN A 143 -39.01 -32.40 -4.47
CA ASN A 143 -40.34 -32.53 -3.88
C ASN A 143 -41.47 -32.36 -4.90
N ILE A 144 -41.27 -31.57 -5.96
CA ILE A 144 -42.31 -31.26 -6.95
C ILE A 144 -42.49 -32.45 -7.90
N LYS A 145 -43.66 -33.10 -7.87
CA LYS A 145 -43.95 -34.29 -8.69
C LYS A 145 -44.85 -34.03 -9.91
N SER A 146 -45.47 -32.85 -10.01
CA SER A 146 -46.33 -32.47 -11.15
C SER A 146 -46.54 -30.96 -11.24
N THR A 147 -46.97 -30.46 -12.40
CA THR A 147 -47.34 -29.05 -12.61
C THR A 147 -48.58 -28.57 -11.84
N ALA A 148 -49.34 -29.49 -11.24
CA ALA A 148 -50.46 -29.17 -10.34
C ALA A 148 -50.00 -28.77 -8.93
N ASP A 149 -48.72 -28.92 -8.62
CA ASP A 149 -48.14 -28.56 -7.32
C ASP A 149 -48.04 -27.02 -7.18
N PRO A 150 -48.45 -26.42 -6.06
CA PRO A 150 -48.37 -24.98 -5.84
C PRO A 150 -46.93 -24.43 -5.85
N ALA A 151 -45.91 -25.28 -5.69
CA ALA A 151 -44.51 -24.89 -5.77
C ALA A 151 -43.94 -24.88 -7.22
N SER A 152 -44.66 -25.40 -8.22
CA SER A 152 -44.17 -25.49 -9.61
C SER A 152 -44.21 -24.16 -10.34
N GLU A 153 -43.14 -23.81 -11.05
CA GLU A 153 -43.00 -22.58 -11.86
C GLU A 153 -44.23 -22.29 -12.77
N VAL A 154 -44.72 -21.04 -12.73
CA VAL A 154 -45.84 -20.55 -13.56
C VAL A 154 -45.44 -19.30 -14.35
N LYS A 155 -46.19 -19.06 -15.43
CA LYS A 155 -46.07 -17.91 -16.34
C LYS A 155 -47.45 -17.32 -16.64
N LEU A 156 -47.45 -16.08 -17.09
CA LEU A 156 -48.61 -15.44 -17.67
C LEU A 156 -48.75 -15.83 -19.16
N ASP A 157 -49.87 -16.44 -19.54
CA ASP A 157 -50.29 -16.62 -20.94
C ASP A 157 -51.50 -15.73 -21.26
N VAL A 158 -51.53 -15.10 -22.44
CA VAL A 158 -52.59 -14.16 -22.83
C VAL A 158 -53.07 -14.42 -24.25
N GLY A 159 -54.27 -15.00 -24.33
CA GLY A 159 -54.98 -15.18 -25.58
C GLY A 159 -55.74 -13.92 -26.03
N ARG A 160 -55.93 -13.76 -27.35
CA ARG A 160 -56.71 -12.68 -27.97
C ARG A 160 -57.69 -13.23 -29.03
N ILE A 161 -58.88 -12.63 -29.12
CA ILE A 161 -59.84 -12.75 -30.23
C ILE A 161 -60.29 -11.34 -30.64
N ASN A 162 -60.42 -11.07 -31.94
CA ASN A 162 -61.01 -9.82 -32.43
C ASN A 162 -62.54 -9.96 -32.53
N LEU A 163 -63.26 -8.91 -32.13
CA LEU A 163 -64.72 -8.80 -32.16
C LEU A 163 -65.11 -7.53 -32.96
N THR A 164 -66.11 -7.64 -33.83
CA THR A 164 -66.55 -6.49 -34.65
C THR A 164 -67.51 -5.58 -33.89
N SER A 165 -67.71 -4.36 -34.38
CA SER A 165 -68.78 -3.44 -33.90
C SER A 165 -70.14 -4.15 -33.83
N GLY A 166 -70.85 -3.98 -32.72
CA GLY A 166 -72.20 -4.53 -32.50
C GLY A 166 -72.31 -6.07 -32.44
N GLN A 167 -71.21 -6.81 -32.38
CA GLN A 167 -71.18 -8.27 -32.33
C GLN A 167 -71.63 -8.85 -30.98
N TYR A 168 -72.60 -9.76 -31.02
CA TYR A 168 -72.78 -10.75 -29.96
C TYR A 168 -71.80 -11.91 -30.16
N TYR A 169 -70.86 -12.07 -29.24
CA TYR A 169 -69.94 -13.20 -29.16
C TYR A 169 -70.44 -14.23 -28.15
N LEU A 170 -70.37 -15.51 -28.54
CA LEU A 170 -70.53 -16.67 -27.66
C LEU A 170 -69.57 -17.75 -28.18
N GLY A 171 -68.52 -18.04 -27.41
CA GLY A 171 -67.44 -18.93 -27.86
C GLY A 171 -66.41 -19.22 -26.77
N GLU A 172 -65.38 -19.98 -27.13
CA GLU A 172 -64.31 -20.40 -26.22
C GLU A 172 -63.31 -19.28 -25.94
N LEU A 173 -62.76 -19.28 -24.73
CA LEU A 173 -61.68 -18.35 -24.40
C LEU A 173 -60.38 -18.71 -25.17
N PRO A 174 -59.64 -17.72 -25.68
CA PRO A 174 -58.30 -17.92 -26.23
C PRO A 174 -57.28 -18.18 -25.10
N GLY A 175 -56.04 -18.54 -25.44
CA GLY A 175 -54.96 -18.76 -24.44
C GLY A 175 -54.85 -20.21 -23.99
N SER A 176 -54.35 -20.42 -22.77
CA SER A 176 -53.75 -21.69 -22.37
C SER A 176 -54.77 -22.82 -22.23
N ALA A 177 -54.61 -23.83 -23.08
CA ALA A 177 -55.13 -25.19 -22.85
C ALA A 177 -53.99 -26.11 -22.37
N VAL A 178 -53.10 -25.55 -21.55
CA VAL A 178 -52.08 -26.29 -20.82
C VAL A 178 -52.78 -26.90 -19.59
N GLU A 179 -52.41 -28.12 -19.22
CA GLU A 179 -53.02 -28.77 -18.06
C GLU A 179 -52.69 -27.98 -16.78
N ASN A 180 -53.63 -27.96 -15.83
CA ASN A 180 -53.56 -27.18 -14.58
C ASN A 180 -53.55 -25.63 -14.73
N SER A 181 -53.79 -25.08 -15.92
CA SER A 181 -54.00 -23.63 -16.09
C SER A 181 -55.21 -23.08 -15.31
N LYS A 182 -55.05 -21.87 -14.75
CA LYS A 182 -56.05 -21.09 -14.02
C LYS A 182 -56.36 -19.80 -14.79
N LEU A 183 -57.64 -19.54 -15.04
CA LEU A 183 -58.10 -18.28 -15.61
C LEU A 183 -57.89 -17.16 -14.57
N LEU A 184 -57.21 -16.08 -14.97
CA LEU A 184 -57.00 -14.89 -14.13
C LEU A 184 -58.05 -13.83 -14.42
N SER A 185 -58.16 -13.42 -15.69
CA SER A 185 -59.16 -12.43 -16.12
C SER A 185 -59.58 -12.59 -17.57
N VAL A 186 -60.76 -12.05 -17.91
CA VAL A 186 -61.25 -11.88 -19.28
C VAL A 186 -61.57 -10.40 -19.47
N SER A 187 -60.78 -9.72 -20.28
CA SER A 187 -60.93 -8.27 -20.53
C SER A 187 -61.38 -8.04 -21.97
N VAL A 188 -62.15 -6.99 -22.20
CA VAL A 188 -62.39 -6.45 -23.54
C VAL A 188 -61.88 -5.03 -23.64
N ALA A 189 -61.28 -4.68 -24.77
CA ALA A 189 -60.80 -3.32 -25.05
C ALA A 189 -61.05 -2.96 -26.52
N LYS A 190 -61.40 -1.70 -26.77
CA LYS A 190 -61.63 -1.15 -28.11
C LYS A 190 -60.30 -0.87 -28.81
N LEU A 191 -60.22 -1.20 -30.09
CA LEU A 191 -59.06 -0.94 -30.93
C LEU A 191 -59.09 0.54 -31.36
N ALA A 192 -58.00 1.26 -31.12
CA ALA A 192 -57.86 2.68 -31.45
C ALA A 192 -57.76 2.92 -32.97
N GLU A 193 -57.88 4.18 -33.40
CA GLU A 193 -57.84 4.57 -34.83
C GLU A 193 -56.54 4.18 -35.57
N ASP A 194 -55.45 3.88 -34.85
CA ASP A 194 -54.17 3.41 -35.42
C ASP A 194 -54.18 1.92 -35.84
N GLY A 195 -55.20 1.17 -35.43
CA GLY A 195 -55.34 -0.28 -35.67
C GLY A 195 -54.33 -1.17 -34.93
N GLN A 196 -53.60 -0.63 -33.95
CA GLN A 196 -52.47 -1.28 -33.26
C GLN A 196 -52.55 -1.19 -31.73
N THR A 197 -53.11 -0.11 -31.19
CA THR A 197 -53.26 0.13 -29.74
C THR A 197 -54.71 0.01 -29.27
N TYR A 198 -54.92 -0.05 -27.95
CA TYR A 198 -56.24 -0.15 -27.33
C TYR A 198 -56.57 1.06 -26.45
N GLU A 199 -57.80 1.57 -26.56
CA GLU A 199 -58.29 2.73 -25.79
C GLU A 199 -58.42 2.37 -24.30
N PHE A 200 -57.69 3.03 -23.40
CA PHE A 200 -57.69 2.68 -21.96
C PHE A 200 -59.08 2.78 -21.32
N ASP A 201 -59.80 3.89 -21.54
CA ASP A 201 -61.15 4.13 -21.00
C ASP A 201 -62.21 3.15 -21.55
N SER A 202 -61.86 2.32 -22.53
CA SER A 202 -62.73 1.29 -23.10
C SER A 202 -62.55 -0.10 -22.48
N ILE A 203 -61.57 -0.27 -21.59
CA ILE A 203 -61.25 -1.55 -20.96
C ILE A 203 -62.36 -1.93 -19.98
N VAL A 204 -62.95 -3.10 -20.18
CA VAL A 204 -63.98 -3.66 -19.29
C VAL A 204 -63.60 -5.08 -18.91
N ASP A 205 -63.53 -5.35 -17.60
CA ASP A 205 -63.48 -6.71 -17.08
C ASP A 205 -64.84 -7.39 -17.28
N ILE A 206 -64.82 -8.56 -17.91
CA ILE A 206 -65.97 -9.41 -18.17
C ILE A 206 -65.72 -10.86 -17.69
N THR A 207 -64.84 -11.05 -16.71
CA THR A 207 -64.49 -12.37 -16.15
C THR A 207 -65.71 -13.11 -15.62
N ASP A 208 -66.67 -12.40 -15.01
CA ASP A 208 -67.97 -12.94 -14.57
C ASP A 208 -68.87 -13.45 -15.72
N ASN A 209 -68.61 -13.05 -16.98
CA ASN A 209 -69.31 -13.60 -18.14
C ASN A 209 -68.70 -14.94 -18.62
N ALA A 210 -67.56 -15.36 -18.08
CA ALA A 210 -66.95 -16.65 -18.39
C ALA A 210 -67.58 -17.78 -17.57
N PHE A 211 -67.94 -18.87 -18.24
CA PHE A 211 -68.57 -20.03 -17.63
C PHE A 211 -67.86 -21.33 -18.02
N ARG A 212 -67.83 -22.30 -17.10
CA ARG A 212 -67.23 -23.61 -17.34
C ARG A 212 -67.99 -24.38 -18.40
N ASP A 213 -67.27 -24.93 -19.37
CA ASP A 213 -67.82 -25.77 -20.44
C ASP A 213 -66.85 -26.95 -20.69
N PRO A 214 -67.21 -28.20 -20.32
CA PRO A 214 -66.33 -29.36 -20.47
C PRO A 214 -66.01 -29.75 -21.93
N ASP A 215 -66.78 -29.27 -22.91
CA ASP A 215 -66.53 -29.52 -24.33
C ASP A 215 -65.60 -28.45 -24.95
N SER A 216 -65.19 -27.43 -24.18
CA SER A 216 -64.19 -26.43 -24.61
C SER A 216 -62.76 -26.90 -24.38
N ARG A 217 -61.87 -26.56 -25.33
CA ARG A 217 -60.42 -26.75 -25.26
C ARG A 217 -59.78 -26.16 -23.99
N THR A 218 -60.28 -25.03 -23.49
CA THR A 218 -59.79 -24.39 -22.24
C THR A 218 -60.67 -24.69 -21.03
N GLY A 219 -61.74 -25.48 -21.20
CA GLY A 219 -62.76 -25.71 -20.18
C GLY A 219 -63.65 -24.50 -19.89
N TYR A 220 -63.60 -23.44 -20.70
CA TYR A 220 -64.34 -22.18 -20.50
C TYR A 220 -64.87 -21.58 -21.82
N LYS A 221 -66.11 -21.13 -21.78
CA LYS A 221 -66.71 -20.24 -22.80
C LYS A 221 -67.11 -18.92 -22.17
N VAL A 222 -67.30 -17.89 -22.99
CA VAL A 222 -67.72 -16.55 -22.57
C VAL A 222 -68.82 -16.04 -23.50
N HIS A 223 -69.69 -15.17 -22.99
CA HIS A 223 -70.58 -14.37 -23.81
C HIS A 223 -70.33 -12.86 -23.63
N TYR A 224 -70.33 -12.11 -24.72
CA TYR A 224 -70.21 -10.66 -24.68
C TYR A 224 -70.96 -10.01 -25.83
N GLN A 225 -71.42 -8.77 -25.64
CA GLN A 225 -72.02 -7.94 -26.67
C GLN A 225 -71.16 -6.69 -26.79
N THR A 226 -70.43 -6.54 -27.90
CA THR A 226 -69.69 -5.30 -28.14
C THR A 226 -70.66 -4.13 -28.34
N PRO A 227 -70.31 -2.92 -27.89
CA PRO A 227 -70.92 -1.69 -28.35
C PRO A 227 -70.87 -1.54 -29.88
N ASP A 228 -71.73 -0.68 -30.42
CA ASP A 228 -71.78 -0.38 -31.86
C ASP A 228 -71.11 0.98 -32.16
N ASP A 229 -69.85 1.11 -31.75
CA ASP A 229 -69.02 2.32 -31.90
C ASP A 229 -67.56 2.07 -32.34
N GLY A 230 -67.18 0.81 -32.60
CA GLY A 230 -65.81 0.45 -32.98
C GLY A 230 -65.53 -1.05 -32.98
N GLU A 231 -64.33 -1.43 -33.42
CA GLU A 231 -63.84 -2.81 -33.33
C GLU A 231 -63.21 -3.05 -31.95
N TYR A 232 -63.35 -4.26 -31.41
CA TYR A 232 -62.87 -4.65 -30.08
C TYR A 232 -61.94 -5.85 -30.15
N ALA A 233 -61.13 -6.04 -29.12
CA ALA A 233 -60.46 -7.29 -28.81
C ALA A 233 -60.95 -7.84 -27.46
N LEU A 234 -61.16 -9.15 -27.39
CA LEU A 234 -61.35 -9.91 -26.17
C LEU A 234 -60.04 -10.63 -25.83
N PHE A 235 -59.56 -10.40 -24.61
CA PHE A 235 -58.38 -11.02 -24.03
C PHE A 235 -58.79 -12.01 -22.96
N ALA A 236 -58.03 -13.10 -22.82
CA ALA A 236 -58.13 -14.01 -21.70
C ALA A 236 -56.72 -14.26 -21.15
N SER A 237 -56.51 -13.86 -19.90
CA SER A 237 -55.24 -13.94 -19.19
C SER A 237 -55.25 -15.16 -18.27
N TRP A 238 -54.17 -15.93 -18.28
CA TRP A 238 -54.07 -17.22 -17.59
C TRP A 238 -52.75 -17.34 -16.82
N GLU A 239 -52.86 -17.87 -15.61
CA GLU A 239 -51.76 -18.49 -14.90
C GLU A 239 -51.61 -19.89 -15.47
N ALA A 240 -50.51 -20.14 -16.19
CA ALA A 240 -50.22 -21.41 -16.83
C ALA A 240 -48.91 -21.98 -16.27
N PRO A 241 -48.80 -23.28 -16.00
CA PRO A 241 -47.51 -23.90 -15.71
C PRO A 241 -46.52 -23.67 -16.86
N THR A 242 -45.23 -23.58 -16.54
CA THR A 242 -44.19 -23.53 -17.56
C THR A 242 -43.87 -24.89 -18.17
N GLU A 243 -44.21 -25.97 -17.45
CA GLU A 243 -43.82 -27.36 -17.72
C GLU A 243 -42.30 -27.58 -17.70
N LYS A 244 -41.53 -26.64 -17.13
CA LYS A 244 -40.06 -26.64 -17.18
C LYS A 244 -39.46 -27.66 -16.21
N LEU A 245 -38.52 -28.45 -16.73
CA LEU A 245 -37.68 -29.37 -15.97
C LEU A 245 -36.21 -28.93 -16.05
N LYS A 246 -35.47 -29.05 -14.96
CA LYS A 246 -34.00 -29.06 -14.93
C LYS A 246 -33.57 -30.39 -14.30
N SER A 247 -32.69 -31.13 -14.98
CA SER A 247 -32.13 -32.41 -14.49
C SER A 247 -33.19 -33.41 -13.96
N GLY A 248 -34.35 -33.48 -14.64
CA GLY A 248 -35.47 -34.36 -14.28
C GLY A 248 -36.48 -33.78 -13.26
N PHE A 249 -36.16 -32.68 -12.58
CA PHE A 249 -37.00 -32.06 -11.56
C PHE A 249 -37.70 -30.79 -12.06
N TYR A 250 -38.91 -30.52 -11.57
CA TYR A 250 -39.62 -29.28 -11.92
C TYR A 250 -38.96 -28.06 -11.29
N VAL A 251 -38.92 -26.97 -12.06
CA VAL A 251 -38.45 -25.66 -11.63
C VAL A 251 -39.45 -25.07 -10.63
N ILE A 252 -38.95 -24.38 -9.61
CA ILE A 252 -39.77 -23.77 -8.56
C ILE A 252 -40.40 -22.44 -9.03
N ASP A 253 -41.54 -22.07 -8.44
CA ASP A 253 -42.03 -20.69 -8.47
C ASP A 253 -41.11 -19.81 -7.61
N HIS A 254 -40.17 -19.08 -8.24
CA HIS A 254 -39.23 -18.19 -7.55
C HIS A 254 -39.90 -16.89 -7.05
N TYR A 255 -41.21 -16.72 -7.29
CA TYR A 255 -41.98 -15.53 -6.91
C TYR A 255 -43.11 -15.88 -5.90
N GLY A 256 -43.12 -17.09 -5.35
CA GLY A 256 -44.19 -17.57 -4.44
C GLY A 256 -43.66 -18.49 -3.35
N THR A 257 -44.23 -18.39 -2.15
CA THR A 257 -43.64 -18.94 -0.91
C THR A 257 -43.43 -20.46 -0.99
N ALA A 258 -44.37 -21.16 -1.62
CA ALA A 258 -44.33 -22.61 -1.80
C ALA A 258 -43.11 -23.09 -2.62
N GLY A 259 -42.58 -22.28 -3.54
CA GLY A 259 -41.40 -22.62 -4.33
C GLY A 259 -40.15 -22.70 -3.46
N ALA A 260 -39.90 -21.65 -2.66
CA ALA A 260 -38.80 -21.62 -1.70
C ALA A 260 -38.96 -22.70 -0.62
N GLU A 261 -40.14 -22.83 -0.01
CA GLU A 261 -40.42 -23.91 0.97
C GLU A 261 -40.11 -25.30 0.42
N SER A 262 -40.45 -25.57 -0.85
CA SER A 262 -40.24 -26.88 -1.49
C SER A 262 -38.77 -27.28 -1.61
N ILE A 263 -37.86 -26.33 -1.88
CA ILE A 263 -36.42 -26.61 -1.95
C ILE A 263 -35.76 -26.58 -0.56
N LEU A 264 -36.14 -25.62 0.30
CA LEU A 264 -35.63 -25.53 1.68
C LEU A 264 -35.98 -26.77 2.52
N LYS A 265 -37.15 -27.37 2.28
CA LYS A 265 -37.57 -28.62 2.91
C LYS A 265 -36.61 -29.78 2.59
N TYR A 266 -36.16 -29.92 1.34
CA TYR A 266 -35.17 -30.94 0.97
C TYR A 266 -33.84 -30.73 1.71
N TRP A 267 -33.41 -29.48 1.86
CA TRP A 267 -32.21 -29.16 2.63
C TRP A 267 -32.34 -29.53 4.12
N GLU A 268 -33.49 -29.25 4.74
CA GLU A 268 -33.73 -29.51 6.17
C GLU A 268 -34.02 -30.97 6.51
N GLU A 269 -34.88 -31.64 5.74
CA GLU A 269 -35.35 -33.00 6.06
C GLU A 269 -34.42 -34.09 5.50
N GLU A 270 -33.65 -33.81 4.43
CA GLU A 270 -32.87 -34.82 3.71
C GLU A 270 -31.35 -34.52 3.70
N PHE A 271 -30.91 -33.39 3.13
CA PHE A 271 -29.49 -33.16 2.83
C PHE A 271 -28.62 -32.83 4.06
N ILE A 272 -28.99 -31.84 4.88
CA ILE A 272 -28.19 -31.49 6.07
C ILE A 272 -28.12 -32.67 7.08
N PRO A 273 -29.21 -33.43 7.33
CA PRO A 273 -29.14 -34.66 8.11
C PRO A 273 -28.21 -35.74 7.56
N SER A 274 -28.12 -35.90 6.22
CA SER A 274 -27.32 -36.98 5.61
C SER A 274 -25.81 -36.71 5.65
N VAL A 275 -25.38 -35.47 5.42
CA VAL A 275 -23.95 -35.07 5.57
C VAL A 275 -23.57 -34.93 7.05
N GLY A 276 -24.50 -34.49 7.90
CA GLY A 276 -24.35 -34.27 9.33
C GLY A 276 -24.24 -32.78 9.68
N GLU A 277 -25.15 -32.30 10.52
CA GLU A 277 -25.32 -30.86 10.82
C GLU A 277 -24.04 -30.20 11.38
N ASP A 278 -23.37 -30.81 12.36
CA ASP A 278 -22.13 -30.26 12.94
C ASP A 278 -21.02 -30.06 11.88
N LEU A 279 -20.93 -30.99 10.91
CA LEU A 279 -19.94 -30.95 9.83
C LEU A 279 -20.29 -29.86 8.81
N PHE A 280 -21.57 -29.73 8.45
CA PHE A 280 -22.06 -28.65 7.60
C PHE A 280 -21.84 -27.28 8.27
N ARG A 281 -22.21 -27.15 9.56
CA ARG A 281 -21.97 -25.93 10.36
C ARG A 281 -20.49 -25.57 10.43
N ALA A 282 -19.58 -26.55 10.55
CA ALA A 282 -18.14 -26.30 10.57
C ALA A 282 -17.56 -25.87 9.22
N ASN A 283 -17.89 -26.56 8.12
CA ASN A 283 -17.08 -26.52 6.89
C ASN A 283 -17.79 -25.95 5.65
N ALA A 284 -19.11 -25.80 5.64
CA ALA A 284 -19.77 -25.00 4.61
C ALA A 284 -19.62 -23.49 4.92
N ARG A 285 -19.61 -22.65 3.87
CA ARG A 285 -19.62 -21.18 3.96
C ARG A 285 -20.99 -20.63 3.52
N SER A 286 -21.32 -20.75 2.23
CA SER A 286 -22.57 -20.26 1.67
C SER A 286 -23.48 -21.37 1.13
N ILE A 287 -24.77 -21.09 1.04
CA ILE A 287 -25.60 -21.65 -0.03
C ILE A 287 -25.58 -20.63 -1.17
N PHE A 288 -25.32 -21.10 -2.38
CA PHE A 288 -25.22 -20.31 -3.60
C PHE A 288 -26.45 -20.55 -4.49
N CYS A 289 -26.94 -19.48 -5.11
CA CYS A 289 -27.96 -19.51 -6.15
C CYS A 289 -27.45 -18.81 -7.41
N ASP A 290 -27.32 -19.60 -8.47
CA ASP A 290 -26.85 -19.19 -9.79
C ASP A 290 -27.86 -18.28 -10.52
N SER A 291 -27.45 -17.84 -11.70
CA SER A 291 -28.22 -17.10 -12.69
C SER A 291 -29.66 -17.64 -12.83
N LEU A 292 -30.63 -16.72 -12.80
CA LEU A 292 -32.01 -17.13 -12.49
C LEU A 292 -32.61 -18.08 -13.53
N GLU A 293 -32.22 -17.98 -14.81
CA GLU A 293 -32.59 -18.80 -15.99
C GLU A 293 -34.09 -19.18 -16.16
N GLN A 294 -34.99 -18.74 -15.29
CA GLN A 294 -36.37 -19.20 -15.19
C GLN A 294 -37.21 -18.72 -16.38
N SER A 295 -38.16 -19.55 -16.79
CA SER A 295 -39.19 -19.22 -17.79
C SER A 295 -40.43 -18.60 -17.17
N GLY A 296 -40.55 -18.61 -15.83
CA GLY A 296 -41.62 -17.99 -15.08
C GLY A 296 -41.56 -16.46 -15.06
N ASN A 297 -42.74 -15.84 -15.06
CA ASN A 297 -42.97 -14.40 -14.98
C ASN A 297 -44.29 -14.10 -14.25
N TRP A 298 -44.67 -14.94 -13.29
CA TRP A 298 -45.90 -14.81 -12.53
C TRP A 298 -45.79 -15.64 -11.24
N SER A 299 -46.67 -15.39 -10.27
CA SER A 299 -46.89 -16.30 -9.14
C SER A 299 -48.37 -16.50 -8.85
N ARG A 300 -48.71 -17.61 -8.19
CA ARG A 300 -50.06 -17.93 -7.72
C ARG A 300 -50.61 -16.90 -6.74
N GLN A 301 -49.72 -16.20 -6.01
CA GLN A 301 -50.03 -15.16 -5.02
C GLN A 301 -50.07 -13.75 -5.61
N PHE A 302 -49.59 -13.55 -6.85
CA PHE A 302 -49.27 -12.21 -7.40
C PHE A 302 -50.42 -11.18 -7.33
N LEU A 303 -51.67 -11.60 -7.59
CA LEU A 303 -52.82 -10.67 -7.56
C LEU A 303 -53.21 -10.22 -6.15
N GLU A 304 -52.89 -11.01 -5.12
CA GLU A 304 -53.11 -10.65 -3.72
C GLU A 304 -52.06 -9.60 -3.32
N THR A 305 -50.77 -9.91 -3.52
CA THR A 305 -49.65 -8.98 -3.29
C THR A 305 -49.81 -7.67 -4.07
N PHE A 306 -50.22 -7.72 -5.34
CA PHE A 306 -50.42 -6.51 -6.15
C PHE A 306 -51.51 -5.59 -5.56
N GLN A 307 -52.64 -6.15 -5.16
CA GLN A 307 -53.74 -5.38 -4.59
C GLN A 307 -53.37 -4.82 -3.19
N GLU A 308 -52.50 -5.49 -2.44
CA GLU A 308 -51.96 -4.98 -1.17
C GLU A 308 -50.95 -3.84 -1.39
N GLU A 309 -49.93 -4.03 -2.22
CA GLU A 309 -48.85 -3.05 -2.45
C GLU A 309 -49.28 -1.82 -3.26
N LYS A 310 -50.14 -2.02 -4.28
CA LYS A 310 -50.51 -0.96 -5.25
C LYS A 310 -51.89 -0.36 -5.00
N GLY A 311 -52.72 -0.98 -4.14
CA GLY A 311 -54.03 -0.46 -3.77
C GLY A 311 -55.09 -0.48 -4.88
N TYR A 312 -54.79 -1.04 -6.06
CA TYR A 312 -55.75 -1.21 -7.16
C TYR A 312 -55.69 -2.60 -7.80
N ASP A 313 -56.77 -3.00 -8.47
CA ASP A 313 -56.86 -4.29 -9.16
C ASP A 313 -56.25 -4.20 -10.57
N ILE A 314 -55.20 -5.00 -10.82
CA ILE A 314 -54.56 -5.12 -12.14
C ILE A 314 -55.30 -6.06 -13.09
N SER A 315 -56.26 -6.86 -12.62
CA SER A 315 -56.97 -7.89 -13.40
C SER A 315 -57.49 -7.43 -14.77
N PRO A 316 -58.10 -6.23 -14.93
CA PRO A 316 -58.54 -5.73 -16.23
C PRO A 316 -57.41 -5.43 -17.22
N TYR A 317 -56.18 -5.23 -16.71
CA TYR A 317 -55.03 -4.75 -17.48
C TYR A 317 -53.96 -5.82 -17.71
N ILE A 318 -54.05 -7.00 -17.08
CA ILE A 318 -53.05 -8.08 -17.19
C ILE A 318 -52.66 -8.38 -18.64
N PHE A 319 -53.62 -8.30 -19.58
CA PHE A 319 -53.35 -8.56 -21.00
C PHE A 319 -52.23 -7.66 -21.57
N HIS A 320 -52.08 -6.44 -21.04
CA HIS A 320 -51.04 -5.49 -21.44
C HIS A 320 -49.62 -5.97 -21.09
N LEU A 321 -49.45 -6.84 -20.09
CA LEU A 321 -48.15 -7.30 -19.61
C LEU A 321 -47.50 -8.37 -20.52
N ALA A 322 -48.28 -9.01 -21.40
CA ALA A 322 -47.77 -10.04 -22.31
C ALA A 322 -46.82 -9.47 -23.35
N GLY A 323 -45.57 -9.97 -23.45
CA GLY A 323 -44.61 -9.57 -24.48
C GLY A 323 -43.20 -9.26 -23.97
N GLY A 324 -43.04 -9.00 -22.67
CA GLY A 324 -41.75 -8.71 -22.04
C GLY A 324 -41.45 -7.21 -21.91
N HIS A 325 -40.23 -6.91 -21.45
CA HIS A 325 -39.87 -5.60 -20.87
C HIS A 325 -40.09 -4.41 -21.81
N TYR A 326 -40.92 -3.45 -21.39
CA TYR A 326 -41.32 -2.24 -22.13
C TYR A 326 -41.79 -2.45 -23.59
N ASN A 327 -42.08 -3.70 -23.99
CA ASN A 327 -42.48 -4.06 -25.35
C ASN A 327 -43.68 -5.01 -25.37
N ALA A 328 -44.73 -4.63 -24.64
CA ALA A 328 -46.04 -5.26 -24.64
C ALA A 328 -46.53 -5.64 -26.05
N THR A 329 -47.03 -6.86 -26.21
CA THR A 329 -47.67 -7.41 -27.43
C THR A 329 -48.97 -6.67 -27.74
N TYR A 330 -49.66 -6.23 -26.70
CA TYR A 330 -50.95 -5.55 -26.78
C TYR A 330 -50.81 -4.19 -26.09
N LYS A 331 -50.56 -3.12 -26.87
CA LYS A 331 -50.19 -1.80 -26.34
C LYS A 331 -51.42 -0.92 -26.10
N LEU A 332 -51.39 -0.09 -25.05
CA LEU A 332 -52.43 0.91 -24.80
C LEU A 332 -52.20 2.16 -25.66
N SER A 333 -53.27 2.92 -25.94
CA SER A 333 -53.19 4.17 -26.70
C SER A 333 -52.53 5.31 -25.92
N ASP A 334 -52.58 5.24 -24.59
CA ASP A 334 -51.78 6.09 -23.69
C ASP A 334 -50.44 5.39 -23.40
N SER A 335 -49.34 6.00 -23.84
CA SER A 335 -48.00 5.44 -23.72
C SER A 335 -47.35 5.62 -22.35
N GLU A 336 -47.86 6.52 -21.50
CA GLU A 336 -47.32 6.74 -20.15
C GLU A 336 -48.02 5.85 -19.14
N LEU A 337 -49.34 5.78 -19.21
CA LEU A 337 -50.16 4.83 -18.45
C LEU A 337 -49.78 3.38 -18.79
N SER A 338 -49.45 3.10 -20.06
CA SER A 338 -48.85 1.83 -20.49
C SER A 338 -47.59 1.46 -19.70
N LYS A 339 -46.66 2.41 -19.54
CA LYS A 339 -45.40 2.16 -18.82
C LYS A 339 -45.62 2.09 -17.32
N GLN A 340 -46.51 2.93 -16.76
CA GLN A 340 -46.79 2.98 -15.33
C GLN A 340 -47.34 1.64 -14.82
N ILE A 341 -48.33 1.06 -15.53
CA ILE A 341 -48.88 -0.27 -15.22
C ILE A 341 -47.81 -1.38 -15.32
N GLN A 342 -46.89 -1.28 -16.27
CA GLN A 342 -45.79 -2.23 -16.39
C GLN A 342 -44.76 -2.07 -15.27
N ARG A 343 -44.43 -0.84 -14.87
CA ARG A 343 -43.53 -0.56 -13.73
C ARG A 343 -44.14 -1.06 -12.43
N ASP A 344 -45.40 -0.76 -12.14
CA ASP A 344 -46.09 -1.30 -10.96
C ASP A 344 -46.08 -2.84 -10.93
N TYR A 345 -46.17 -3.49 -12.10
CA TYR A 345 -46.02 -4.95 -12.20
C TYR A 345 -44.58 -5.44 -11.91
N TYR A 346 -43.53 -4.79 -12.45
CA TYR A 346 -42.13 -5.19 -12.18
C TYR A 346 -41.72 -4.91 -10.72
N ASP A 347 -42.28 -3.87 -10.12
CA ASP A 347 -42.11 -3.50 -8.72
C ASP A 347 -42.67 -4.61 -7.81
N VAL A 348 -43.94 -5.00 -7.98
CA VAL A 348 -44.56 -6.11 -7.23
C VAL A 348 -43.87 -7.44 -7.51
N LEU A 349 -43.40 -7.69 -8.74
CA LEU A 349 -42.62 -8.89 -9.06
C LEU A 349 -41.27 -8.92 -8.32
N THR A 350 -40.68 -7.73 -8.09
CA THR A 350 -39.49 -7.55 -7.25
C THR A 350 -39.80 -7.82 -5.78
N THR A 351 -40.90 -7.29 -5.23
CA THR A 351 -41.41 -7.60 -3.88
C THR A 351 -41.62 -9.11 -3.70
N CYS A 352 -42.31 -9.77 -4.63
CA CYS A 352 -42.54 -11.22 -4.59
C CYS A 352 -41.24 -12.03 -4.60
N PHE A 353 -40.25 -11.64 -5.40
CA PHE A 353 -38.93 -12.30 -5.42
C PHE A 353 -38.15 -12.07 -4.12
N ILE A 354 -38.26 -10.89 -3.53
CA ILE A 354 -37.62 -10.54 -2.27
C ILE A 354 -38.25 -11.30 -1.09
N ASP A 355 -39.55 -11.15 -0.86
CA ASP A 355 -40.19 -11.62 0.37
C ASP A 355 -40.56 -13.10 0.38
N TYR A 356 -40.83 -13.67 -0.79
CA TYR A 356 -41.28 -15.07 -0.88
C TYR A 356 -40.16 -16.03 -1.31
N HIS A 357 -38.97 -15.52 -1.68
CA HIS A 357 -37.83 -16.33 -2.14
C HIS A 357 -36.48 -15.91 -1.52
N LEU A 358 -36.01 -14.67 -1.72
CA LEU A 358 -34.70 -14.25 -1.17
C LEU A 358 -34.68 -14.24 0.37
N ASN A 359 -35.64 -13.57 1.02
CA ASN A 359 -35.71 -13.44 2.47
C ASN A 359 -35.82 -14.82 3.17
N PRO A 360 -36.73 -15.75 2.75
CA PRO A 360 -36.80 -17.10 3.34
C PRO A 360 -35.53 -17.93 3.17
N ILE A 361 -34.87 -17.88 2.00
CA ILE A 361 -33.62 -18.62 1.78
C ILE A 361 -32.48 -18.02 2.62
N ARG A 362 -32.42 -16.70 2.79
CA ARG A 362 -31.44 -16.04 3.67
C ARG A 362 -31.64 -16.45 5.13
N GLU A 363 -32.87 -16.41 5.64
CA GLU A 363 -33.19 -16.85 7.01
C GLU A 363 -32.84 -18.33 7.24
N PHE A 364 -33.06 -19.18 6.23
CA PHE A 364 -32.61 -20.57 6.26
C PHE A 364 -31.08 -20.70 6.34
N CYS A 365 -30.33 -19.91 5.57
CA CYS A 365 -28.87 -19.89 5.65
C CYS A 365 -28.40 -19.46 7.06
N HIS A 366 -29.01 -18.40 7.62
CA HIS A 366 -28.69 -17.87 8.94
C HIS A 366 -28.95 -18.88 10.06
N LYS A 367 -30.04 -19.66 9.98
CA LYS A 367 -30.34 -20.80 10.89
C LYS A 367 -29.20 -21.83 10.98
N TYR A 368 -28.44 -22.02 9.90
CA TYR A 368 -27.26 -22.91 9.88
C TYR A 368 -25.91 -22.19 10.07
N GLY A 369 -25.91 -20.87 10.29
CA GLY A 369 -24.68 -20.07 10.37
C GLY A 369 -23.95 -20.04 9.02
N LYS A 370 -24.71 -19.78 7.95
CA LYS A 370 -24.27 -19.70 6.55
C LYS A 370 -24.76 -18.40 5.92
N THR A 371 -24.09 -17.98 4.87
CA THR A 371 -24.48 -16.85 4.02
C THR A 371 -25.29 -17.34 2.81
N LEU A 372 -26.24 -16.52 2.34
CA LEU A 372 -26.81 -16.64 1.01
C LEU A 372 -25.96 -15.84 0.01
N ARG A 373 -25.36 -16.54 -0.97
CA ARG A 373 -24.78 -15.92 -2.17
C ARG A 373 -25.74 -16.07 -3.36
N TYR A 374 -25.94 -15.00 -4.14
CA TYR A 374 -26.92 -15.03 -5.23
C TYR A 374 -26.53 -14.10 -6.39
N GLN A 375 -26.58 -14.60 -7.63
CA GLN A 375 -26.67 -13.79 -8.85
C GLN A 375 -28.08 -13.16 -9.00
N THR A 376 -28.37 -12.16 -8.16
CA THR A 376 -29.69 -11.52 -8.04
C THR A 376 -30.13 -10.84 -9.34
N ALA A 377 -31.42 -10.94 -9.67
CA ALA A 377 -32.06 -10.32 -10.85
C ALA A 377 -31.50 -10.69 -12.25
N TYR A 378 -30.45 -11.52 -12.34
CA TYR A 378 -29.77 -11.84 -13.60
C TYR A 378 -30.71 -12.42 -14.67
N GLY A 379 -30.78 -11.78 -15.84
CA GLY A 379 -31.62 -12.17 -16.96
C GLY A 379 -33.12 -11.96 -16.69
N LYS A 380 -33.49 -11.06 -15.76
CA LYS A 380 -34.87 -10.79 -15.33
C LYS A 380 -35.19 -9.30 -15.20
N THR A 381 -36.49 -9.03 -15.18
CA THR A 381 -37.07 -7.69 -15.09
C THR A 381 -37.39 -7.36 -13.62
N LEU A 382 -36.35 -7.07 -12.84
CA LEU A 382 -36.39 -6.86 -11.39
C LEU A 382 -35.45 -5.70 -11.01
N GLU A 383 -35.65 -5.07 -9.86
CA GLU A 383 -34.75 -4.01 -9.38
C GLU A 383 -33.42 -4.62 -8.88
N LEU A 384 -32.33 -4.32 -9.59
CA LEU A 384 -31.03 -4.98 -9.42
C LEU A 384 -30.31 -4.60 -8.13
N ALA A 385 -30.43 -3.33 -7.69
CA ALA A 385 -29.80 -2.86 -6.46
C ALA A 385 -30.59 -3.37 -5.25
N GLU A 386 -31.92 -3.26 -5.29
CA GLU A 386 -32.80 -3.67 -4.19
C GLU A 386 -32.71 -5.18 -3.93
N THR A 387 -32.77 -6.01 -4.98
CA THR A 387 -32.61 -7.46 -4.81
C THR A 387 -31.23 -7.85 -4.25
N ALA A 388 -30.18 -7.11 -4.60
CA ALA A 388 -28.84 -7.28 -4.01
C ALA A 388 -28.79 -6.89 -2.51
N MET A 389 -29.58 -5.91 -2.05
CA MET A 389 -29.68 -5.59 -0.62
C MET A 389 -30.19 -6.78 0.20
N HIS A 390 -31.03 -7.65 -0.38
CA HIS A 390 -31.71 -8.74 0.30
C HIS A 390 -30.93 -10.06 0.41
N VAL A 391 -29.70 -10.14 -0.08
CA VAL A 391 -28.80 -11.31 0.12
C VAL A 391 -27.59 -10.95 0.99
N ASP A 392 -26.86 -11.94 1.50
CA ASP A 392 -25.66 -11.67 2.32
C ASP A 392 -24.44 -11.34 1.44
N ILE A 393 -24.33 -12.00 0.28
CA ILE A 393 -23.27 -11.81 -0.70
C ILE A 393 -23.93 -11.73 -2.09
N PRO A 394 -24.05 -10.53 -2.69
CA PRO A 394 -24.42 -10.41 -4.09
C PRO A 394 -23.33 -11.02 -4.98
N GLU A 395 -23.71 -11.64 -6.08
CA GLU A 395 -22.78 -12.13 -7.09
C GLU A 395 -23.11 -11.55 -8.49
N GLY A 396 -22.08 -11.07 -9.19
CA GLY A 396 -22.13 -10.69 -10.62
C GLY A 396 -21.65 -11.82 -11.53
N GLU A 397 -21.45 -11.52 -12.81
CA GLU A 397 -20.97 -12.49 -13.81
C GLU A 397 -20.24 -11.77 -14.97
N SER A 398 -19.23 -12.38 -15.60
CA SER A 398 -18.40 -11.67 -16.59
C SER A 398 -18.79 -11.87 -18.05
N MET A 399 -19.44 -12.97 -18.44
CA MET A 399 -19.57 -13.40 -19.84
C MET A 399 -20.22 -12.35 -20.74
N MET A 400 -21.35 -11.81 -20.30
CA MET A 400 -22.17 -10.90 -21.10
C MET A 400 -21.69 -9.45 -21.01
N ILE A 401 -21.19 -9.03 -19.84
CA ILE A 401 -20.89 -7.63 -19.54
C ILE A 401 -19.41 -7.21 -19.65
N ARG A 402 -18.46 -8.15 -19.58
CA ARG A 402 -16.98 -8.03 -19.73
C ARG A 402 -16.32 -6.73 -19.23
N ASN A 403 -16.48 -5.62 -19.95
CA ASN A 403 -15.86 -4.31 -19.67
C ASN A 403 -16.84 -3.22 -19.17
N THR A 404 -18.15 -3.47 -19.11
CA THR A 404 -19.16 -2.49 -18.66
C THR A 404 -19.23 -2.43 -17.13
N ILE A 405 -18.26 -1.73 -16.54
CA ILE A 405 -18.08 -1.54 -15.08
C ILE A 405 -19.35 -1.07 -14.35
N ASP A 406 -20.21 -0.33 -15.03
CA ASP A 406 -21.49 0.19 -14.49
C ASP A 406 -22.46 -0.90 -14.04
N ASN A 407 -22.46 -2.06 -14.70
CA ASN A 407 -23.33 -3.18 -14.31
C ASN A 407 -22.94 -3.77 -12.94
N PHE A 408 -21.66 -3.68 -12.56
CA PHE A 408 -21.20 -4.02 -11.21
C PHE A 408 -21.52 -2.89 -10.21
N ARG A 409 -21.30 -1.61 -10.61
CA ARG A 409 -21.68 -0.44 -9.81
C ARG A 409 -23.18 -0.37 -9.48
N ALA A 410 -24.01 -0.99 -10.32
CA ALA A 410 -25.45 -1.11 -10.10
C ALA A 410 -25.83 -1.98 -8.90
N GLN A 411 -24.93 -2.88 -8.44
CA GLN A 411 -25.07 -3.58 -7.16
C GLN A 411 -24.09 -3.06 -6.09
N ALA A 412 -22.96 -2.45 -6.48
CA ALA A 412 -21.97 -1.92 -5.53
C ALA A 412 -22.58 -0.88 -4.57
N GLY A 413 -23.46 0.03 -5.05
CA GLY A 413 -24.18 0.95 -4.19
C GLY A 413 -25.06 0.26 -3.14
N ALA A 414 -25.66 -0.88 -3.46
CA ALA A 414 -26.37 -1.72 -2.49
C ALA A 414 -25.44 -2.41 -1.49
N VAL A 415 -24.28 -2.88 -1.93
CA VAL A 415 -23.24 -3.45 -1.06
C VAL A 415 -22.72 -2.41 -0.08
N HIS A 416 -22.34 -1.22 -0.55
CA HIS A 416 -21.76 -0.15 0.25
C HIS A 416 -22.77 0.45 1.23
N THR A 417 -24.00 0.78 0.78
CA THR A 417 -25.03 1.36 1.65
C THR A 417 -25.60 0.39 2.69
N THR A 418 -25.46 -0.93 2.50
CA THR A 418 -25.86 -1.94 3.50
C THR A 418 -24.66 -2.60 4.22
N GLY A 419 -23.46 -2.05 4.07
CA GLY A 419 -22.26 -2.47 4.82
C GLY A 419 -21.81 -3.92 4.56
N LYS A 420 -22.12 -4.51 3.40
CA LYS A 420 -21.74 -5.90 3.11
C LYS A 420 -20.23 -6.00 2.87
N ASN A 421 -19.58 -6.94 3.57
CA ASN A 421 -18.13 -7.14 3.47
C ASN A 421 -17.69 -7.71 2.11
N LEU A 422 -18.54 -8.51 1.46
CA LEU A 422 -18.20 -9.22 0.23
C LEU A 422 -19.18 -8.87 -0.89
N TYR A 423 -18.62 -8.50 -2.04
CA TYR A 423 -19.30 -8.47 -3.32
C TYR A 423 -18.52 -9.34 -4.29
N THR A 424 -19.19 -10.37 -4.80
CA THR A 424 -18.56 -11.42 -5.61
C THR A 424 -18.93 -11.33 -7.08
N ALA A 425 -18.16 -11.98 -7.94
CA ALA A 425 -18.55 -12.24 -9.31
C ALA A 425 -18.04 -13.61 -9.77
N GLU A 426 -18.83 -14.26 -10.61
CA GLU A 426 -18.36 -15.32 -11.49
C GLU A 426 -17.53 -14.70 -12.62
N ILE A 427 -16.30 -15.18 -12.80
CA ILE A 427 -15.36 -14.59 -13.74
C ILE A 427 -14.80 -15.63 -14.72
N GLN A 428 -14.79 -15.24 -16.00
CA GLN A 428 -14.25 -15.95 -17.17
C GLN A 428 -15.04 -17.14 -17.72
N ALA A 429 -16.38 -17.11 -17.69
CA ALA A 429 -17.24 -18.03 -18.44
C ALA A 429 -17.22 -17.75 -19.98
N GLU A 430 -16.04 -17.57 -20.59
CA GLU A 430 -15.90 -17.05 -21.94
C GLU A 430 -16.26 -18.07 -23.03
N GLY A 431 -17.04 -17.63 -24.02
CA GLY A 431 -17.51 -18.46 -25.12
C GLY A 431 -16.40 -19.02 -26.01
N SER A 432 -16.42 -20.33 -26.24
CA SER A 432 -15.46 -21.11 -27.04
C SER A 432 -13.99 -21.04 -26.56
N ARG A 433 -13.76 -20.72 -25.28
CA ARG A 433 -12.41 -20.48 -24.72
C ARG A 433 -11.75 -21.63 -23.97
N ASN A 434 -12.42 -22.77 -23.73
CA ASN A 434 -11.84 -23.89 -22.98
C ASN A 434 -10.44 -24.28 -23.51
N TYR A 435 -9.46 -24.31 -22.60
CA TYR A 435 -8.02 -24.51 -22.84
C TYR A 435 -7.32 -23.53 -23.79
N VAL A 436 -7.96 -22.40 -24.13
CA VAL A 436 -7.43 -21.32 -24.98
C VAL A 436 -7.19 -20.04 -24.17
N GLN A 437 -8.06 -19.75 -23.20
CA GLN A 437 -7.90 -18.57 -22.35
C GLN A 437 -6.62 -18.66 -21.52
N ASP A 438 -5.93 -17.53 -21.44
CA ASP A 438 -4.63 -17.31 -20.84
C ASP A 438 -4.71 -16.31 -19.67
N TRP A 439 -3.59 -16.09 -18.98
CA TRP A 439 -3.54 -15.20 -17.82
C TRP A 439 -3.65 -13.71 -18.17
N ASP A 440 -3.41 -13.33 -19.43
CA ASP A 440 -3.59 -11.94 -19.87
C ASP A 440 -5.08 -11.59 -20.05
N ASP A 441 -5.87 -12.45 -20.69
CA ASP A 441 -7.34 -12.30 -20.76
C ASP A 441 -7.98 -12.45 -19.36
N PHE A 442 -7.48 -13.37 -18.52
CA PHE A 442 -7.89 -13.51 -17.11
C PHE A 442 -7.80 -12.17 -16.36
N LEU A 443 -6.61 -11.55 -16.37
CA LEU A 443 -6.30 -10.35 -15.57
C LEU A 443 -6.87 -9.07 -16.19
N TRP A 444 -7.10 -9.05 -17.50
CA TRP A 444 -7.80 -7.97 -18.21
C TRP A 444 -9.28 -7.90 -17.81
N ILE A 445 -9.95 -9.04 -17.65
CA ILE A 445 -11.35 -9.09 -17.17
C ILE A 445 -11.42 -8.70 -15.69
N LEU A 446 -10.60 -9.34 -14.83
CA LEU A 446 -10.71 -9.24 -13.38
C LEU A 446 -10.57 -7.80 -12.85
N GLN A 447 -9.58 -7.06 -13.33
CA GLN A 447 -9.32 -5.69 -12.85
C GLN A 447 -10.45 -4.70 -13.14
N ARG A 448 -11.18 -4.88 -14.25
CA ARG A 448 -12.35 -4.04 -14.58
C ARG A 448 -13.49 -4.24 -13.57
N GLN A 449 -13.62 -5.44 -13.04
CA GLN A 449 -14.63 -5.76 -12.04
C GLN A 449 -14.27 -5.20 -10.66
N TRP A 450 -12.99 -5.24 -10.27
CA TRP A 450 -12.49 -4.54 -9.08
C TRP A 450 -12.76 -3.03 -9.16
N ALA A 451 -12.51 -2.40 -10.31
CA ALA A 451 -12.86 -0.99 -10.55
C ALA A 451 -14.38 -0.70 -10.62
N GLY A 452 -15.21 -1.76 -10.71
CA GLY A 452 -16.67 -1.73 -10.62
C GLY A 452 -17.23 -2.10 -9.23
N GLY A 453 -16.37 -2.37 -8.23
CA GLY A 453 -16.77 -2.64 -6.84
C GLY A 453 -16.67 -4.10 -6.37
N ILE A 454 -16.35 -5.07 -7.25
CA ILE A 454 -16.11 -6.47 -6.85
C ILE A 454 -14.91 -6.56 -5.91
N ASN A 455 -14.98 -7.39 -4.87
CA ASN A 455 -13.86 -7.57 -3.93
C ASN A 455 -13.53 -9.03 -3.56
N ASN A 456 -14.25 -10.04 -4.07
CA ASN A 456 -13.83 -11.45 -4.03
C ASN A 456 -14.29 -12.19 -5.30
N PHE A 457 -13.41 -12.89 -6.03
CA PHE A 457 -13.81 -13.58 -7.26
C PHE A 457 -14.12 -15.08 -7.09
N THR A 458 -15.12 -15.52 -7.85
CA THR A 458 -15.47 -16.92 -8.09
C THR A 458 -14.98 -17.28 -9.50
N GLN A 459 -13.95 -18.11 -9.58
CA GLN A 459 -13.37 -18.55 -10.86
C GLN A 459 -14.32 -19.50 -11.57
N HIS A 460 -14.73 -19.19 -12.81
CA HIS A 460 -15.41 -20.16 -13.66
C HIS A 460 -14.41 -21.28 -14.00
N GLY A 461 -14.61 -22.42 -13.32
CA GLY A 461 -13.51 -23.15 -12.71
C GLY A 461 -13.10 -24.47 -13.35
N MET A 462 -13.40 -25.58 -12.68
CA MET A 462 -12.88 -26.89 -13.06
C MET A 462 -13.94 -28.00 -13.00
N SER A 463 -13.90 -28.91 -13.96
CA SER A 463 -14.68 -30.15 -13.87
C SER A 463 -13.91 -31.21 -13.11
N TYR A 464 -14.66 -32.07 -12.41
CA TYR A 464 -14.19 -33.35 -11.87
C TYR A 464 -13.34 -34.13 -12.89
N ARG A 465 -12.15 -34.59 -12.48
CA ARG A 465 -11.12 -35.21 -13.33
C ARG A 465 -10.96 -36.74 -13.10
N GLY A 466 -11.83 -37.36 -12.31
CA GLY A 466 -11.67 -38.76 -11.88
C GLY A 466 -12.34 -39.83 -12.74
N ASP A 467 -12.16 -41.07 -12.27
CA ASP A 467 -12.85 -42.27 -12.73
C ASP A 467 -14.33 -42.29 -12.29
N PHE A 468 -15.08 -43.31 -12.71
CA PHE A 468 -16.47 -43.55 -12.30
C PHE A 468 -16.63 -44.98 -11.77
N HIS A 469 -16.51 -45.13 -10.44
CA HIS A 469 -16.54 -46.42 -9.73
C HIS A 469 -17.75 -46.53 -8.80
N GLY A 470 -18.39 -47.70 -8.77
CA GLY A 470 -19.54 -47.96 -7.90
C GLY A 470 -19.94 -49.43 -7.89
N GLU A 471 -20.54 -49.90 -6.79
CA GLU A 471 -20.89 -51.33 -6.61
C GLU A 471 -21.91 -51.84 -7.66
N ASP A 472 -22.84 -50.98 -8.10
CA ASP A 472 -23.87 -51.30 -9.10
C ASP A 472 -23.60 -50.66 -10.49
N TYR A 473 -22.89 -49.54 -10.56
CA TYR A 473 -22.38 -48.96 -11.83
C TYR A 473 -20.85 -48.90 -11.85
N THR A 474 -20.24 -49.77 -12.65
CA THR A 474 -18.85 -49.67 -13.08
C THR A 474 -18.81 -49.95 -14.59
N PRO A 475 -18.41 -49.00 -15.45
CA PRO A 475 -18.24 -49.22 -16.89
C PRO A 475 -17.19 -50.30 -17.19
N GLU A 476 -17.25 -50.97 -18.36
CA GLU A 476 -16.28 -52.02 -18.73
C GLU A 476 -14.81 -51.54 -18.75
N ASN A 477 -14.59 -50.21 -18.78
CA ASN A 477 -13.29 -49.54 -18.75
C ASN A 477 -13.09 -48.60 -17.53
N GLY A 478 -14.06 -48.47 -16.62
CA GLY A 478 -14.02 -47.51 -15.48
C GLY A 478 -14.37 -46.04 -15.81
N TYR A 479 -14.81 -45.73 -17.02
CA TYR A 479 -15.07 -44.37 -17.51
C TYR A 479 -16.44 -44.25 -18.20
N ILE A 480 -17.05 -43.05 -18.16
CA ILE A 480 -18.27 -42.77 -18.94
C ILE A 480 -18.01 -43.03 -20.44
N ASP A 481 -18.95 -43.71 -21.10
CA ASP A 481 -18.86 -43.97 -22.54
C ASP A 481 -18.69 -42.68 -23.36
N GLY A 482 -17.65 -42.63 -24.20
CA GLY A 482 -17.30 -41.47 -25.02
C GLY A 482 -16.47 -40.40 -24.30
N LEU A 483 -15.91 -40.69 -23.12
CA LEU A 483 -14.90 -39.86 -22.48
C LEU A 483 -13.58 -39.92 -23.27
N GLU A 484 -12.91 -38.76 -23.44
CA GLU A 484 -11.60 -38.66 -24.08
C GLU A 484 -10.73 -37.65 -23.31
N TRP A 485 -9.41 -37.67 -23.54
CA TRP A 485 -8.46 -36.79 -22.84
C TRP A 485 -8.76 -35.29 -23.07
N PRO A 486 -8.72 -34.43 -22.04
CA PRO A 486 -8.19 -34.67 -20.68
C PRO A 486 -9.25 -34.94 -19.60
N GLY A 487 -10.35 -35.63 -19.93
CA GLY A 487 -11.31 -36.17 -18.95
C GLY A 487 -12.71 -35.57 -19.03
N TYR A 488 -13.48 -35.61 -17.93
CA TYR A 488 -14.87 -35.16 -17.91
C TYR A 488 -14.95 -33.62 -17.97
N GLU A 489 -15.90 -33.09 -18.75
CA GLU A 489 -16.03 -31.66 -19.04
C GLU A 489 -17.49 -31.27 -18.86
N GLY A 490 -17.85 -30.67 -17.71
CA GLY A 490 -19.24 -30.39 -17.33
C GLY A 490 -19.98 -29.53 -18.35
N PHE A 491 -19.34 -28.46 -18.80
CA PHE A 491 -19.85 -27.62 -19.88
C PHE A 491 -19.58 -28.15 -21.30
N GLY A 492 -18.75 -29.19 -21.46
CA GLY A 492 -18.35 -29.76 -22.75
C GLY A 492 -17.17 -29.05 -23.43
N ARG A 493 -16.39 -29.84 -24.16
CA ARG A 493 -15.02 -29.55 -24.62
C ARG A 493 -14.69 -28.16 -25.15
N ALA A 494 -15.57 -27.56 -25.94
CA ALA A 494 -15.30 -26.34 -26.69
C ALA A 494 -16.31 -25.22 -26.40
N ASN A 495 -16.97 -25.26 -25.23
CA ASN A 495 -18.06 -24.35 -24.91
C ASN A 495 -17.63 -23.15 -24.06
N TYR A 496 -17.06 -23.36 -22.86
CA TYR A 496 -16.68 -22.27 -21.95
C TYR A 496 -15.31 -22.52 -21.29
N SER A 497 -14.52 -21.47 -21.05
CA SER A 497 -13.21 -21.54 -20.35
C SER A 497 -13.33 -21.69 -18.84
N ASN A 498 -12.48 -22.42 -18.14
CA ASN A 498 -11.52 -23.42 -18.60
C ASN A 498 -11.86 -24.74 -17.88
N ASN A 499 -10.94 -25.71 -17.92
CA ASN A 499 -10.84 -26.70 -16.86
C ASN A 499 -9.45 -26.49 -16.23
N TRP A 500 -9.34 -25.49 -15.33
CA TRP A 500 -8.05 -24.93 -14.93
C TRP A 500 -7.10 -25.98 -14.34
N ASN A 501 -7.62 -26.98 -13.62
CA ASN A 501 -6.87 -28.11 -13.01
C ASN A 501 -6.23 -29.12 -14.00
N ARG A 502 -6.15 -28.77 -15.29
CA ARG A 502 -5.55 -29.55 -16.39
C ARG A 502 -4.62 -28.73 -17.28
N LEU A 503 -4.53 -27.42 -17.05
CA LEU A 503 -3.61 -26.56 -17.79
C LEU A 503 -2.18 -26.76 -17.28
N PRO A 504 -1.14 -26.72 -18.13
CA PRO A 504 0.24 -26.62 -17.68
C PRO A 504 0.48 -25.43 -16.75
N SER A 505 -0.17 -24.29 -17.02
CA SER A 505 -0.13 -23.10 -16.14
C SER A 505 -0.75 -23.31 -14.74
N TRP A 506 -1.36 -24.46 -14.45
CA TRP A 506 -1.73 -24.85 -13.08
C TRP A 506 -0.49 -25.10 -12.19
N GLU A 507 0.68 -25.44 -12.74
CA GLU A 507 1.93 -25.47 -11.96
C GLU A 507 2.35 -24.08 -11.44
N HIS A 508 1.80 -23.01 -12.02
CA HIS A 508 2.02 -21.61 -11.63
C HIS A 508 0.83 -20.97 -10.87
N ILE A 509 -0.25 -21.72 -10.61
CA ILE A 509 -1.54 -21.16 -10.14
C ILE A 509 -1.44 -20.30 -8.87
N SER A 510 -0.60 -20.73 -7.93
CA SER A 510 -0.36 -20.08 -6.63
C SER A 510 -0.01 -18.60 -6.77
N ASP A 511 0.75 -18.27 -7.80
CA ASP A 511 1.37 -16.97 -8.01
C ASP A 511 0.31 -15.93 -8.39
N TYR A 512 -0.71 -16.38 -9.12
CA TYR A 512 -1.87 -15.58 -9.50
C TYR A 512 -2.92 -15.56 -8.40
N THR A 513 -3.21 -16.69 -7.74
CA THR A 513 -4.18 -16.71 -6.64
C THR A 513 -3.71 -15.89 -5.45
N ASP A 514 -2.40 -15.86 -5.13
CA ASP A 514 -1.87 -14.98 -4.09
C ASP A 514 -1.93 -13.51 -4.53
N TYR A 515 -1.52 -13.16 -5.75
CA TYR A 515 -1.67 -11.79 -6.30
C TYR A 515 -3.10 -11.27 -6.17
N VAL A 516 -4.08 -12.09 -6.55
CA VAL A 516 -5.49 -11.75 -6.41
C VAL A 516 -5.85 -11.64 -4.92
N SER A 517 -5.48 -12.60 -4.10
CA SER A 517 -5.84 -12.62 -2.68
C SER A 517 -5.32 -11.38 -1.94
N ARG A 518 -4.11 -10.89 -2.24
CA ARG A 518 -3.57 -9.64 -1.70
C ARG A 518 -4.34 -8.40 -2.14
N THR A 519 -4.72 -8.36 -3.41
CA THR A 519 -5.56 -7.29 -3.96
C THR A 519 -6.94 -7.28 -3.29
N GLN A 520 -7.51 -8.46 -3.07
CA GLN A 520 -8.79 -8.64 -2.37
C GLN A 520 -8.70 -8.32 -0.88
N THR A 521 -7.59 -8.63 -0.19
CA THR A 521 -7.34 -8.17 1.19
C THR A 521 -7.47 -6.65 1.28
N VAL A 522 -6.94 -5.88 0.31
CA VAL A 522 -7.08 -4.41 0.27
C VAL A 522 -8.51 -3.98 -0.06
N LEU A 523 -9.13 -4.56 -1.09
CA LEU A 523 -10.51 -4.22 -1.51
C LEU A 523 -11.60 -4.64 -0.50
N GLN A 524 -11.23 -5.32 0.59
CA GLN A 524 -12.10 -5.69 1.71
C GLN A 524 -11.81 -4.89 3.00
N GLN A 525 -10.81 -4.00 3.05
CA GLN A 525 -10.54 -3.19 4.25
C GLN A 525 -11.61 -2.13 4.48
N GLY A 526 -12.04 -1.96 5.73
CA GLY A 526 -12.92 -0.85 6.15
C GLY A 526 -14.17 -0.68 5.28
N LYS A 527 -14.59 0.58 5.09
CA LYS A 527 -15.68 0.93 4.17
C LYS A 527 -15.13 1.30 2.80
N ALA A 528 -15.99 1.31 1.78
CA ALA A 528 -15.67 2.01 0.53
C ALA A 528 -16.01 3.49 0.69
N ASP A 529 -15.31 4.36 -0.01
CA ASP A 529 -15.58 5.80 -0.07
C ASP A 529 -15.71 6.22 -1.53
N VAL A 530 -16.86 6.83 -1.86
CA VAL A 530 -17.35 7.02 -3.23
C VAL A 530 -17.93 8.43 -3.39
N ASP A 531 -17.44 9.20 -4.36
CA ASP A 531 -17.74 10.63 -4.44
C ASP A 531 -19.22 10.94 -4.72
N LEU A 532 -19.89 10.13 -5.55
CA LEU A 532 -21.19 10.48 -6.13
C LEU A 532 -22.20 9.33 -6.08
N ALA A 533 -23.43 9.63 -5.68
CA ALA A 533 -24.58 8.72 -5.76
C ALA A 533 -25.42 9.01 -7.02
N VAL A 534 -25.44 8.10 -8.00
CA VAL A 534 -26.25 8.25 -9.21
C VAL A 534 -27.60 7.55 -9.02
N TYR A 535 -28.67 8.34 -8.85
CA TYR A 535 -30.02 7.81 -8.66
C TYR A 535 -30.56 7.17 -9.95
N ARG A 536 -31.04 5.92 -9.81
CA ARG A 536 -31.66 5.10 -10.85
C ARG A 536 -32.82 4.30 -10.25
N ASN A 537 -34.01 4.35 -10.84
CA ASN A 537 -35.10 3.41 -10.54
C ASN A 537 -35.55 2.72 -11.83
N ASP A 538 -35.01 1.54 -12.12
CA ASP A 538 -35.24 0.84 -13.38
C ASP A 538 -35.03 -0.67 -13.27
N TYR A 539 -35.96 -1.43 -13.86
CA TYR A 539 -36.09 -2.88 -13.70
C TYR A 539 -35.37 -3.66 -14.83
N MET A 540 -34.31 -3.07 -15.41
CA MET A 540 -33.39 -3.75 -16.33
C MET A 540 -32.08 -4.09 -15.63
N ASP A 541 -31.54 -5.26 -15.96
CA ASP A 541 -30.22 -5.73 -15.56
C ASP A 541 -29.09 -5.23 -16.49
N ASN A 542 -29.42 -4.75 -17.70
CA ASN A 542 -28.52 -4.21 -18.71
C ASN A 542 -27.35 -5.14 -19.11
N ILE A 543 -27.53 -6.46 -18.97
CA ILE A 543 -26.46 -7.43 -19.26
C ILE A 543 -26.18 -7.64 -20.75
N SER A 544 -27.06 -7.19 -21.65
CA SER A 544 -26.92 -7.29 -23.11
C SER A 544 -26.53 -5.95 -23.74
N GLY A 545 -25.78 -5.98 -24.84
CA GLY A 545 -25.35 -4.76 -25.54
C GLY A 545 -26.51 -3.95 -26.13
N SER A 546 -26.36 -2.62 -26.23
CA SER A 546 -27.49 -1.72 -26.52
C SER A 546 -28.05 -1.82 -27.95
N ASP A 547 -27.33 -2.46 -28.87
CA ASP A 547 -27.82 -2.81 -30.21
C ASP A 547 -28.46 -4.22 -30.29
N GLY A 548 -28.63 -4.88 -29.15
CA GLY A 548 -29.16 -6.25 -29.04
C GLY A 548 -28.09 -7.34 -29.23
N SER A 549 -26.79 -7.00 -29.17
CA SER A 549 -25.73 -8.01 -29.16
C SER A 549 -25.62 -8.76 -27.84
N TRP A 550 -25.19 -10.02 -27.92
CA TRP A 550 -25.04 -10.93 -26.79
C TRP A 550 -23.99 -10.49 -25.76
N ILE A 551 -22.99 -9.72 -26.20
CA ILE A 551 -21.95 -9.15 -25.33
C ILE A 551 -22.08 -7.62 -25.40
N ALA A 552 -22.04 -6.97 -24.24
CA ALA A 552 -22.02 -5.52 -24.10
C ALA A 552 -20.67 -4.94 -24.58
N LYS A 553 -20.70 -3.74 -25.15
CA LYS A 553 -19.55 -3.10 -25.82
C LYS A 553 -19.00 -1.93 -24.99
N ASP A 554 -17.79 -1.49 -25.30
CA ASP A 554 -17.33 -0.18 -24.83
C ASP A 554 -18.26 0.90 -25.39
N GLY A 555 -18.90 1.66 -24.50
CA GLY A 555 -19.98 2.59 -24.82
C GLY A 555 -21.36 2.18 -24.27
N ASP A 556 -21.58 0.90 -23.92
CA ASP A 556 -22.81 0.41 -23.29
C ASP A 556 -22.87 0.70 -21.77
N TYR A 557 -22.37 1.88 -21.35
CA TYR A 557 -22.44 2.36 -19.97
C TYR A 557 -23.88 2.72 -19.58
N ILE A 558 -24.21 2.61 -18.30
CA ILE A 558 -25.49 3.09 -17.74
C ILE A 558 -25.42 4.61 -17.62
N TYR A 559 -24.30 5.15 -17.13
CA TYR A 559 -24.02 6.59 -17.08
C TYR A 559 -23.26 7.03 -18.33
N LYS A 560 -23.87 7.90 -19.15
CA LYS A 560 -23.43 8.12 -20.55
C LYS A 560 -22.69 9.45 -20.77
N ASP A 561 -21.75 9.76 -19.90
CA ASP A 561 -20.82 10.91 -19.99
C ASP A 561 -19.54 10.61 -20.78
N GLY A 562 -19.33 9.37 -21.22
CA GLY A 562 -18.11 8.91 -21.89
C GLY A 562 -16.87 8.90 -21.00
N GLY A 563 -17.01 8.86 -19.67
CA GLY A 563 -15.93 8.93 -18.70
C GLY A 563 -15.45 10.34 -18.35
N GLN A 564 -16.29 11.37 -18.52
CA GLN A 564 -15.96 12.75 -18.15
C GLN A 564 -15.66 12.89 -16.64
N LEU A 565 -16.47 12.26 -15.80
CA LEU A 565 -16.32 12.26 -14.35
C LEU A 565 -15.07 11.50 -13.90
N GLU A 566 -14.83 10.31 -14.46
CA GLU A 566 -13.68 9.47 -14.11
C GLU A 566 -12.34 10.11 -14.51
N ARG A 567 -12.24 10.67 -15.73
CA ARG A 567 -11.07 11.47 -16.15
C ARG A 567 -10.87 12.76 -15.36
N ALA A 568 -11.88 13.19 -14.60
CA ALA A 568 -11.81 14.28 -13.64
C ALA A 568 -11.56 13.81 -12.19
N GLY A 569 -11.43 12.49 -11.97
CA GLY A 569 -11.07 11.88 -10.68
C GLY A 569 -12.24 11.38 -9.83
N TYR A 570 -13.49 11.56 -10.26
CA TYR A 570 -14.67 11.19 -9.48
C TYR A 570 -14.99 9.69 -9.56
N THR A 571 -15.32 9.09 -8.42
CA THR A 571 -15.95 7.77 -8.31
C THR A 571 -17.47 7.86 -8.18
N TYR A 572 -18.21 6.81 -8.57
CA TYR A 572 -19.66 6.76 -8.39
C TYR A 572 -20.23 5.34 -8.23
N ASP A 573 -21.32 5.24 -7.48
CA ASP A 573 -22.23 4.09 -7.41
C ASP A 573 -23.58 4.48 -8.04
N PHE A 574 -24.41 3.48 -8.39
CA PHE A 574 -25.84 3.71 -8.59
C PHE A 574 -26.63 3.40 -7.31
N VAL A 575 -27.67 4.19 -7.05
CA VAL A 575 -28.58 4.02 -5.91
C VAL A 575 -30.04 4.03 -6.36
N CYS A 576 -30.85 3.11 -5.84
CA CYS A 576 -32.27 3.00 -6.10
C CYS A 576 -33.13 3.53 -4.93
N PRO A 577 -34.47 3.56 -5.05
CA PRO A 577 -35.36 4.02 -3.97
C PRO A 577 -35.13 3.32 -2.63
N ALA A 578 -34.82 2.01 -2.64
CA ALA A 578 -34.58 1.23 -1.43
C ALA A 578 -33.29 1.66 -0.70
N ASN A 579 -32.20 1.94 -1.43
CA ASN A 579 -30.98 2.52 -0.82
C ASN A 579 -31.33 3.83 -0.10
N LEU A 580 -32.09 4.71 -0.76
CA LEU A 580 -32.48 6.00 -0.19
C LEU A 580 -33.52 5.89 0.93
N ALA A 581 -34.17 4.73 1.11
CA ALA A 581 -35.17 4.51 2.16
C ALA A 581 -34.56 4.06 3.50
N LEU A 582 -33.35 3.47 3.48
CA LEU A 582 -32.63 2.97 4.66
C LEU A 582 -32.58 3.97 5.82
N GLU A 583 -32.58 3.46 7.06
CA GLU A 583 -32.48 4.28 8.27
C GLU A 583 -31.13 4.99 8.40
N ASP A 584 -30.04 4.31 8.03
CA ASP A 584 -28.66 4.85 8.04
C ASP A 584 -28.33 5.72 6.80
N SER A 585 -29.24 5.77 5.81
CA SER A 585 -29.12 6.72 4.69
C SER A 585 -29.56 8.12 5.14
N VAL A 586 -28.63 8.80 5.80
CA VAL A 586 -28.79 10.16 6.32
C VAL A 586 -27.71 11.09 5.77
N VAL A 587 -28.01 12.39 5.74
CA VAL A 587 -27.03 13.44 5.40
C VAL A 587 -26.44 14.00 6.69
N GLN A 588 -25.11 13.93 6.81
CA GLN A 588 -24.32 14.51 7.90
C GLN A 588 -23.33 15.52 7.30
N ASP A 589 -23.35 16.77 7.77
CA ASP A 589 -22.49 17.88 7.28
C ASP A 589 -22.42 18.05 5.74
N GLY A 590 -23.51 17.69 5.05
CA GLY A 590 -23.65 17.77 3.58
C GLY A 590 -23.28 16.49 2.82
N VAL A 591 -22.82 15.43 3.50
CA VAL A 591 -22.45 14.13 2.93
C VAL A 591 -23.52 13.09 3.23
N LEU A 592 -23.96 12.33 2.22
CA LEU A 592 -24.93 11.24 2.36
C LEU A 592 -24.20 9.94 2.72
N CYS A 593 -24.69 9.23 3.74
CA CYS A 593 -24.11 7.97 4.24
C CYS A 593 -22.63 8.12 4.68
N ALA A 594 -22.31 9.16 5.47
CA ALA A 594 -20.95 9.48 5.90
C ALA A 594 -20.22 8.34 6.66
N ASP A 595 -20.95 7.54 7.45
CA ASP A 595 -20.43 6.36 8.14
C ASP A 595 -20.27 5.12 7.21
N GLY A 596 -20.73 5.23 5.96
CA GLY A 596 -20.61 4.24 4.89
C GLY A 596 -19.95 4.86 3.64
N PRO A 597 -20.56 4.84 2.44
CA PRO A 597 -19.94 5.30 1.19
C PRO A 597 -19.59 6.79 1.05
N SER A 598 -19.97 7.67 1.98
CA SER A 598 -19.57 9.10 1.98
C SER A 598 -19.93 9.92 0.72
N TYR A 599 -21.07 9.67 0.09
CA TYR A 599 -21.47 10.35 -1.14
C TYR A 599 -21.56 11.88 -0.95
N LYS A 600 -20.69 12.61 -1.65
CA LYS A 600 -20.53 14.08 -1.57
C LYS A 600 -21.56 14.84 -2.41
N ALA A 601 -22.25 14.16 -3.33
CA ALA A 601 -23.36 14.69 -4.10
C ALA A 601 -24.26 13.57 -4.65
N MET A 602 -25.49 13.93 -5.06
CA MET A 602 -26.41 13.05 -5.78
C MET A 602 -26.65 13.55 -7.21
N ILE A 603 -26.68 12.62 -8.17
CA ILE A 603 -27.01 12.89 -9.58
C ILE A 603 -28.29 12.15 -9.96
N ILE A 604 -29.28 12.86 -10.50
CA ILE A 604 -30.55 12.30 -10.99
C ILE A 604 -30.53 12.35 -12.51
N GLN A 605 -30.30 11.19 -13.14
CA GLN A 605 -30.10 11.08 -14.59
C GLN A 605 -31.40 10.73 -15.35
N TYR A 606 -31.97 11.67 -16.09
CA TYR A 606 -33.05 11.44 -17.07
C TYR A 606 -34.25 10.59 -16.56
N GLN A 607 -34.62 10.72 -15.28
CA GLN A 607 -35.69 9.93 -14.68
C GLN A 607 -37.06 10.53 -14.99
N SER A 608 -37.89 9.84 -15.79
CA SER A 608 -39.28 10.24 -16.01
C SER A 608 -40.21 9.94 -14.82
N TYR A 609 -39.88 8.91 -14.04
CA TYR A 609 -40.69 8.37 -12.94
C TYR A 609 -39.98 8.49 -11.60
N MET A 610 -40.72 8.82 -10.55
CA MET A 610 -40.25 8.84 -9.16
C MET A 610 -41.45 8.76 -8.21
N SER A 611 -41.39 8.01 -7.11
CA SER A 611 -42.44 8.06 -6.08
C SER A 611 -42.41 9.39 -5.33
N THR A 612 -43.55 9.83 -4.80
CA THR A 612 -43.63 11.02 -3.95
C THR A 612 -42.80 10.86 -2.67
N ALA A 613 -42.66 9.63 -2.15
CA ALA A 613 -41.80 9.31 -1.01
C ALA A 613 -40.31 9.51 -1.33
N THR A 614 -39.83 9.03 -2.49
CA THR A 614 -38.43 9.23 -2.91
C THR A 614 -38.15 10.70 -3.20
N ALA A 615 -39.07 11.42 -3.87
CA ALA A 615 -38.94 12.85 -4.12
C ALA A 615 -38.86 13.66 -2.80
N GLN A 616 -39.68 13.31 -1.80
CA GLN A 616 -39.66 13.91 -0.47
C GLN A 616 -38.32 13.64 0.25
N ARG A 617 -37.80 12.40 0.22
CA ARG A 617 -36.52 12.07 0.86
C ARG A 617 -35.32 12.76 0.19
N ILE A 618 -35.32 12.88 -1.13
CA ILE A 618 -34.29 13.65 -1.88
C ILE A 618 -34.37 15.14 -1.54
N LEU A 619 -35.58 15.70 -1.39
CA LEU A 619 -35.80 17.07 -0.91
C LEU A 619 -35.24 17.27 0.51
N GLU A 620 -35.45 16.30 1.41
CA GLU A 620 -34.88 16.32 2.77
C GLU A 620 -33.34 16.27 2.74
N TYR A 621 -32.72 15.42 1.91
CA TYR A 621 -31.27 15.38 1.76
C TYR A 621 -30.70 16.72 1.26
N ALA A 622 -31.32 17.31 0.23
CA ALA A 622 -30.93 18.62 -0.28
C ALA A 622 -31.10 19.73 0.78
N GLN A 623 -32.17 19.70 1.58
CA GLN A 623 -32.38 20.66 2.67
C GLN A 623 -31.37 20.51 3.81
N ASN A 624 -30.83 19.30 4.04
CA ASN A 624 -29.72 19.05 4.97
C ASN A 624 -28.33 19.31 4.36
N GLY A 625 -28.26 19.86 3.14
CA GLY A 625 -27.04 20.40 2.54
C GLY A 625 -26.42 19.55 1.42
N LEU A 626 -26.94 18.34 1.14
CA LEU A 626 -26.42 17.49 0.07
C LEU A 626 -26.53 18.21 -1.29
N PRO A 627 -25.44 18.36 -2.05
CA PRO A 627 -25.49 18.87 -3.42
C PRO A 627 -26.26 17.89 -4.34
N VAL A 628 -27.22 18.39 -5.11
CA VAL A 628 -28.01 17.54 -6.04
C VAL A 628 -28.00 18.13 -7.46
N ILE A 629 -27.71 17.30 -8.45
CA ILE A 629 -27.68 17.66 -9.87
C ILE A 629 -28.74 16.83 -10.62
N LEU A 630 -29.63 17.50 -11.35
CA LEU A 630 -30.65 16.87 -12.18
C LEU A 630 -30.29 17.05 -13.65
N ILE A 631 -30.25 15.96 -14.41
CA ILE A 631 -29.93 15.96 -15.85
C ILE A 631 -31.21 15.81 -16.66
N GLY A 632 -31.51 16.81 -17.49
CA GLY A 632 -32.74 16.88 -18.27
C GLY A 632 -33.93 17.42 -17.47
N ASP A 633 -35.15 17.04 -17.88
CA ASP A 633 -36.39 17.43 -17.20
C ASP A 633 -36.56 16.69 -15.86
N THR A 634 -37.30 17.31 -14.92
CA THR A 634 -37.69 16.67 -13.65
C THR A 634 -38.72 15.55 -13.87
N PRO A 635 -38.73 14.49 -13.06
CA PRO A 635 -39.86 13.56 -12.98
C PRO A 635 -41.20 14.29 -12.85
N THR A 636 -42.18 13.89 -13.66
CA THR A 636 -43.55 14.43 -13.62
C THR A 636 -44.63 13.36 -13.49
N VAL A 637 -44.24 12.08 -13.54
CA VAL A 637 -45.12 10.92 -13.39
C VAL A 637 -44.65 10.10 -12.19
N THR A 638 -45.58 9.61 -11.36
CA THR A 638 -45.27 8.80 -10.19
C THR A 638 -44.87 7.37 -10.56
N SER A 639 -44.06 6.72 -9.72
CA SER A 639 -43.71 5.30 -9.95
C SER A 639 -44.91 4.35 -9.75
N ASN A 640 -45.96 4.77 -9.02
CA ASN A 640 -47.22 4.05 -8.80
C ASN A 640 -48.42 4.82 -9.36
N LEU A 641 -49.32 4.14 -10.08
CA LEU A 641 -50.53 4.68 -10.72
C LEU A 641 -51.51 5.39 -9.76
N THR A 642 -51.49 5.04 -8.47
CA THR A 642 -52.42 5.60 -7.46
C THR A 642 -51.90 6.85 -6.74
N GLU A 643 -50.63 7.23 -6.94
CA GLU A 643 -50.03 8.43 -6.36
C GLU A 643 -50.41 9.72 -7.14
N ASP A 644 -50.34 10.88 -6.47
CA ASP A 644 -50.66 12.17 -7.10
C ASP A 644 -49.43 12.77 -7.82
N ASN A 645 -49.45 12.72 -9.16
CA ASN A 645 -48.51 13.44 -10.04
C ASN A 645 -48.39 14.94 -9.70
N THR A 646 -49.46 15.57 -9.19
CA THR A 646 -49.46 16.98 -8.78
C THR A 646 -48.57 17.21 -7.54
N GLN A 647 -48.55 16.25 -6.60
CA GLN A 647 -47.68 16.28 -5.44
C GLN A 647 -46.22 16.06 -5.85
N LEU A 648 -45.93 15.12 -6.75
CA LEU A 648 -44.58 14.94 -7.29
C LEU A 648 -44.06 16.23 -7.95
N VAL A 649 -44.84 16.85 -8.83
CA VAL A 649 -44.48 18.12 -9.49
C VAL A 649 -44.29 19.27 -8.49
N ALA A 650 -45.01 19.27 -7.36
CA ALA A 650 -44.77 20.23 -6.29
C ALA A 650 -43.44 19.96 -5.57
N LEU A 651 -43.14 18.72 -5.20
CA LEU A 651 -41.89 18.31 -4.53
C LEU A 651 -40.66 18.59 -5.41
N MET A 652 -40.70 18.23 -6.69
CA MET A 652 -39.60 18.52 -7.62
C MET A 652 -39.34 20.02 -7.79
N LYS A 653 -40.40 20.83 -7.74
CA LYS A 653 -40.29 22.30 -7.79
C LYS A 653 -39.73 22.89 -6.49
N GLU A 654 -40.02 22.29 -5.33
CA GLU A 654 -39.39 22.67 -4.06
C GLU A 654 -37.92 22.27 -4.02
N LEU A 655 -37.55 21.10 -4.56
CA LEU A 655 -36.17 20.66 -4.73
C LEU A 655 -35.36 21.64 -5.59
N LEU A 656 -35.88 22.03 -6.76
CA LEU A 656 -35.24 23.03 -7.62
C LEU A 656 -35.13 24.45 -7.00
N ALA A 657 -35.79 24.72 -5.87
CA ALA A 657 -35.67 25.98 -5.14
C ALA A 657 -34.58 25.95 -4.05
N VAL A 658 -34.00 24.78 -3.75
CA VAL A 658 -32.92 24.63 -2.75
C VAL A 658 -31.57 25.12 -3.32
N PRO A 659 -30.77 25.96 -2.63
CA PRO A 659 -29.62 26.65 -3.24
C PRO A 659 -28.51 25.74 -3.80
N ASN A 660 -28.28 24.60 -3.13
CA ASN A 660 -27.32 23.54 -3.47
C ASN A 660 -27.85 22.54 -4.51
N VAL A 661 -29.01 22.81 -5.13
CA VAL A 661 -29.53 22.02 -6.25
C VAL A 661 -29.24 22.71 -7.59
N LYS A 662 -28.97 21.93 -8.64
CA LYS A 662 -28.78 22.39 -10.02
C LYS A 662 -29.57 21.49 -10.98
N GLN A 663 -30.10 22.09 -12.04
CA GLN A 663 -30.61 21.37 -13.21
C GLN A 663 -29.69 21.71 -14.39
N VAL A 664 -29.35 20.71 -15.20
CA VAL A 664 -28.48 20.82 -16.38
C VAL A 664 -29.13 20.16 -17.60
N GLU A 665 -28.74 20.55 -18.81
CA GLU A 665 -29.33 20.03 -20.05
C GLU A 665 -28.76 18.64 -20.42
N SER A 666 -27.49 18.37 -20.10
CA SER A 666 -26.78 17.17 -20.55
C SER A 666 -25.76 16.60 -19.54
N TYR A 667 -25.22 15.42 -19.83
CA TYR A 667 -24.08 14.85 -19.08
C TYR A 667 -22.85 15.77 -19.14
N ASP A 668 -22.58 16.42 -20.29
CA ASP A 668 -21.40 17.28 -20.49
C ASP A 668 -21.32 18.44 -19.49
N ASP A 669 -22.48 18.88 -18.99
CA ASP A 669 -22.63 19.99 -18.04
C ASP A 669 -22.37 19.60 -16.57
N VAL A 670 -22.40 18.29 -16.24
CA VAL A 670 -22.41 17.81 -14.85
C VAL A 670 -21.11 18.16 -14.12
N LEU A 671 -19.95 18.00 -14.76
CA LEU A 671 -18.67 18.43 -14.18
C LEU A 671 -18.64 19.95 -13.93
N GLY A 672 -19.32 20.74 -14.77
CA GLY A 672 -19.50 22.18 -14.54
C GLY A 672 -20.36 22.48 -13.30
N ALA A 673 -21.44 21.72 -13.10
CA ALA A 673 -22.32 21.84 -11.95
C ALA A 673 -21.67 21.39 -10.63
N LEU A 674 -20.91 20.28 -10.63
CA LEU A 674 -20.14 19.82 -9.47
C LEU A 674 -19.15 20.89 -8.98
N ASN A 675 -18.36 21.46 -9.90
CA ASN A 675 -17.44 22.55 -9.60
C ASN A 675 -18.18 23.82 -9.10
N ALA A 676 -19.32 24.16 -9.70
CA ALA A 676 -20.15 25.30 -9.25
C ALA A 676 -20.80 25.09 -7.87
N LEU A 677 -20.93 23.83 -7.42
CA LEU A 677 -21.38 23.43 -6.08
C LEU A 677 -20.22 23.20 -5.10
N SER A 678 -18.96 23.36 -5.54
CA SER A 678 -17.74 23.09 -4.77
C SER A 678 -17.59 21.63 -4.30
N VAL A 679 -18.25 20.68 -4.98
CA VAL A 679 -17.99 19.25 -4.84
C VAL A 679 -16.64 18.96 -5.48
N GLN A 680 -15.80 18.13 -4.85
CA GLN A 680 -14.46 17.79 -5.32
C GLN A 680 -14.20 16.28 -5.10
N PRO A 681 -13.47 15.62 -6.02
CA PRO A 681 -13.22 14.18 -5.96
C PRO A 681 -12.18 13.82 -4.88
N ASP A 682 -12.09 12.53 -4.51
CA ASP A 682 -10.99 12.05 -3.69
C ASP A 682 -9.67 11.97 -4.47
N THR A 683 -9.71 11.62 -5.76
CA THR A 683 -8.52 11.57 -6.65
C THR A 683 -8.45 12.80 -7.55
N PHE A 684 -7.26 13.38 -7.74
CA PHE A 684 -6.99 14.44 -8.72
C PHE A 684 -5.78 14.06 -9.57
N PHE A 685 -5.96 13.95 -10.90
CA PHE A 685 -4.88 13.67 -11.84
C PHE A 685 -4.24 14.96 -12.37
N SER A 686 -2.91 14.98 -12.59
CA SER A 686 -2.21 16.15 -13.16
C SER A 686 -2.52 16.40 -14.63
N GLN A 687 -3.02 15.39 -15.33
CA GLN A 687 -3.53 15.42 -16.69
C GLN A 687 -4.71 14.44 -16.81
N GLN A 688 -5.57 14.58 -17.83
CA GLN A 688 -6.67 13.63 -18.02
C GLN A 688 -6.14 12.28 -18.50
N GLU A 689 -6.25 11.27 -17.64
CA GLU A 689 -5.80 9.89 -17.89
C GLU A 689 -6.98 8.93 -17.88
N GLU A 690 -6.88 7.84 -18.66
CA GLU A 690 -7.87 6.74 -18.62
C GLU A 690 -7.55 5.77 -17.46
N VAL A 691 -7.44 6.33 -16.26
CA VAL A 691 -7.11 5.65 -15.00
C VAL A 691 -8.32 5.69 -14.07
N LEU A 692 -8.62 4.55 -13.45
CA LEU A 692 -9.68 4.44 -12.44
C LEU A 692 -9.09 4.29 -11.05
N THR A 693 -9.82 4.74 -10.03
CA THR A 693 -9.47 4.56 -8.63
C THR A 693 -10.63 4.00 -7.82
N VAL A 694 -10.32 3.13 -6.84
CA VAL A 694 -11.25 2.73 -5.77
C VAL A 694 -10.60 3.12 -4.44
N HIS A 695 -11.33 3.89 -3.62
CA HIS A 695 -10.90 4.36 -2.31
C HIS A 695 -11.62 3.57 -1.20
N ARG A 696 -10.90 3.22 -0.13
CA ARG A 696 -11.44 2.56 1.07
C ARG A 696 -10.77 3.08 2.35
N SER A 697 -11.52 3.73 3.23
CA SER A 697 -11.02 4.14 4.55
C SER A 697 -11.19 3.03 5.61
N ALA A 698 -10.10 2.72 6.32
CA ALA A 698 -10.08 1.86 7.51
C ALA A 698 -9.72 2.67 8.77
N GLN A 699 -9.55 2.00 9.92
CA GLN A 699 -9.32 2.68 11.20
C GLN A 699 -7.95 3.38 11.31
N ASP A 700 -6.91 2.84 10.68
CA ASP A 700 -5.53 3.33 10.77
C ASP A 700 -4.81 3.48 9.42
N ALA A 701 -5.52 3.27 8.30
CA ALA A 701 -5.02 3.50 6.95
C ALA A 701 -6.16 3.79 5.95
N ASP A 702 -5.90 4.65 4.97
CA ASP A 702 -6.70 4.83 3.76
C ASP A 702 -6.08 4.04 2.61
N PHE A 703 -6.88 3.35 1.80
CA PHE A 703 -6.41 2.47 0.72
C PHE A 703 -6.93 2.89 -0.65
N TYR A 704 -6.04 2.95 -1.64
CA TYR A 704 -6.32 3.28 -3.03
C TYR A 704 -5.83 2.19 -3.97
N TYR A 705 -6.77 1.58 -4.70
CA TYR A 705 -6.48 0.79 -5.90
C TYR A 705 -6.46 1.73 -7.10
N VAL A 706 -5.34 1.82 -7.83
CA VAL A 706 -5.11 2.74 -8.95
C VAL A 706 -4.81 1.92 -10.20
N TYR A 707 -5.64 2.05 -11.25
CA TYR A 707 -5.68 1.10 -12.36
C TYR A 707 -5.70 1.75 -13.75
N ASN A 708 -4.80 1.31 -14.62
CA ASN A 708 -4.75 1.71 -16.04
C ASN A 708 -5.85 0.97 -16.84
N PHE A 709 -7.06 1.51 -16.77
CA PHE A 709 -8.24 0.99 -17.46
C PHE A 709 -8.15 1.16 -18.98
N GLY A 710 -7.57 2.27 -19.44
CA GLY A 710 -7.17 2.48 -20.83
C GLY A 710 -8.27 2.21 -21.85
N ARG A 711 -9.40 2.94 -21.73
CA ARG A 711 -10.64 2.73 -22.52
C ARG A 711 -10.37 2.28 -23.96
N CYS A 712 -10.78 1.05 -24.26
CA CYS A 712 -10.52 0.38 -25.52
C CYS A 712 -11.75 -0.38 -26.03
N ASP A 713 -12.09 -0.15 -27.30
CA ASP A 713 -13.20 -0.83 -27.97
C ASP A 713 -12.90 -2.33 -28.14
N ASN A 714 -13.75 -3.15 -27.52
CA ASN A 714 -13.69 -4.61 -27.56
C ASN A 714 -14.73 -5.21 -28.54
N THR A 715 -15.14 -4.50 -29.59
CA THR A 715 -16.01 -5.02 -30.67
C THR A 715 -15.41 -6.18 -31.47
N LYS A 716 -14.13 -6.53 -31.26
CA LYS A 716 -13.52 -7.73 -31.82
C LYS A 716 -13.99 -8.99 -31.09
N THR A 717 -14.01 -10.11 -31.82
CA THR A 717 -14.16 -11.43 -31.22
C THR A 717 -13.03 -11.73 -30.24
N VAL A 718 -13.32 -12.59 -29.24
CA VAL A 718 -12.44 -13.02 -28.13
C VAL A 718 -11.00 -13.44 -28.54
N SER A 719 -10.75 -13.69 -29.83
CA SER A 719 -9.46 -14.01 -30.45
C SER A 719 -8.37 -12.93 -30.35
N GLU A 720 -8.71 -11.66 -30.17
CA GLU A 720 -7.74 -10.56 -30.10
C GLU A 720 -8.17 -9.54 -29.03
N PRO A 721 -7.81 -9.72 -27.74
CA PRO A 721 -8.11 -8.73 -26.71
C PRO A 721 -7.41 -7.40 -27.04
N ALA A 722 -8.12 -6.28 -26.88
CA ALA A 722 -7.62 -4.95 -27.25
C ALA A 722 -6.47 -4.41 -26.36
N ARG A 723 -5.82 -5.25 -25.54
CA ARG A 723 -4.74 -4.88 -24.61
C ARG A 723 -3.59 -4.14 -25.30
N ASP A 724 -3.20 -4.56 -26.50
CA ASP A 724 -2.13 -3.92 -27.30
C ASP A 724 -2.47 -2.46 -27.72
N SER A 725 -3.71 -2.01 -27.53
CA SER A 725 -4.12 -0.61 -27.72
C SER A 725 -4.06 0.24 -26.44
N ILE A 726 -4.08 -0.40 -25.27
CA ILE A 726 -3.80 0.23 -23.98
C ILE A 726 -2.33 0.62 -23.96
N LYS A 727 -2.02 1.81 -23.40
CA LYS A 727 -0.66 2.34 -23.33
C LYS A 727 -0.20 2.44 -21.88
N PRO A 728 1.11 2.34 -21.61
CA PRO A 728 1.67 2.75 -20.33
C PRO A 728 1.43 4.24 -20.06
N VAL A 729 1.26 4.59 -18.80
CA VAL A 729 1.05 5.97 -18.29
C VAL A 729 2.03 6.28 -17.16
N ASP A 730 2.43 7.56 -17.06
CA ASP A 730 3.42 8.08 -16.11
C ASP A 730 3.02 9.52 -15.74
N PHE A 731 2.43 9.71 -14.56
CA PHE A 731 1.69 10.92 -14.20
C PHE A 731 1.77 11.24 -12.70
N GLU A 732 1.60 12.51 -12.32
CA GLU A 732 1.37 12.89 -10.92
C GLU A 732 -0.12 12.75 -10.59
N VAL A 733 -0.41 12.20 -9.41
CA VAL A 733 -1.78 12.08 -8.88
C VAL A 733 -1.80 12.43 -7.41
N SER A 734 -2.76 13.27 -7.04
CA SER A 734 -3.00 13.73 -5.68
C SER A 734 -4.25 13.08 -5.11
N PHE A 735 -4.16 12.50 -3.93
CA PHE A 735 -5.27 11.84 -3.21
C PHE A 735 -5.66 12.63 -1.96
N VAL A 736 -6.88 12.44 -1.44
CA VAL A 736 -7.22 12.84 -0.06
C VAL A 736 -6.53 11.88 0.90
N GLY A 737 -5.88 12.42 1.94
CA GLY A 737 -5.21 11.61 2.96
C GLY A 737 -4.07 12.35 3.65
N GLU A 738 -3.65 11.82 4.80
CA GLU A 738 -2.50 12.29 5.57
C GLU A 738 -1.57 11.12 5.95
N GLY A 739 -0.37 11.42 6.44
CA GLY A 739 0.62 10.40 6.86
C GLY A 739 1.67 10.08 5.77
N VAL A 740 2.06 8.80 5.72
CA VAL A 740 3.09 8.28 4.82
C VAL A 740 2.42 7.39 3.75
N PRO A 741 2.72 7.59 2.45
CA PRO A 741 2.30 6.68 1.40
C PRO A 741 3.14 5.40 1.39
N TYR A 742 2.48 4.26 1.26
CA TYR A 742 3.08 2.93 1.09
C TYR A 742 2.59 2.29 -0.21
N LEU A 743 3.52 1.74 -1.00
CA LEU A 743 3.19 0.85 -2.11
C LEU A 743 3.04 -0.57 -1.56
N LEU A 744 1.91 -1.20 -1.86
CA LEU A 744 1.62 -2.59 -1.50
C LEU A 744 1.75 -3.44 -2.77
N ASP A 745 2.84 -4.21 -2.90
CA ASP A 745 3.01 -5.07 -4.07
C ASP A 745 2.21 -6.37 -3.89
N ALA A 746 1.14 -6.52 -4.66
CA ALA A 746 0.31 -7.71 -4.65
C ALA A 746 1.05 -8.97 -5.13
N TRP A 747 2.05 -8.87 -6.01
CA TRP A 747 2.76 -10.06 -6.51
C TRP A 747 3.66 -10.68 -5.44
N THR A 748 4.48 -9.87 -4.76
CA THR A 748 5.41 -10.34 -3.74
C THR A 748 4.84 -10.36 -2.31
N GLY A 749 3.89 -9.47 -2.01
CA GLY A 749 3.44 -9.19 -0.65
C GLY A 749 4.28 -8.16 0.11
N GLU A 750 5.24 -7.50 -0.54
CA GLU A 750 6.03 -6.44 0.08
C GLU A 750 5.21 -5.16 0.30
N ILE A 751 5.49 -4.50 1.42
CA ILE A 751 4.94 -3.18 1.79
C ILE A 751 6.13 -2.23 1.91
N THR A 752 6.18 -1.20 1.06
CA THR A 752 7.34 -0.30 0.97
C THR A 752 6.91 1.17 1.03
N PRO A 753 7.57 2.04 1.82
CA PRO A 753 7.26 3.47 1.79
C PRO A 753 7.55 4.07 0.41
N ILE A 754 6.58 4.78 -0.17
CA ILE A 754 6.80 5.58 -1.38
C ILE A 754 7.62 6.79 -0.97
N ALA A 755 8.89 6.76 -1.34
CA ALA A 755 9.89 7.70 -0.82
C ALA A 755 9.93 9.05 -1.55
N ALA A 756 9.14 9.22 -2.62
CA ALA A 756 8.97 10.46 -3.36
C ALA A 756 7.50 10.87 -3.39
N TYR A 757 7.13 11.93 -2.65
CA TYR A 757 5.78 12.47 -2.58
C TYR A 757 5.76 13.92 -2.12
N LYS A 758 4.61 14.59 -2.26
CA LYS A 758 4.35 15.94 -1.73
C LYS A 758 3.10 15.87 -0.85
N ALA A 759 3.18 16.37 0.39
CA ALA A 759 2.05 16.42 1.31
C ALA A 759 1.65 17.88 1.56
N GLU A 760 0.50 18.30 1.02
CA GLU A 760 0.02 19.68 1.10
C GLU A 760 -1.51 19.73 1.25
N ASN A 761 -2.01 20.59 2.14
CA ASN A 761 -3.44 20.90 2.29
C ASN A 761 -4.38 19.68 2.47
N GLY A 762 -3.95 18.66 3.22
CA GLY A 762 -4.73 17.42 3.44
C GLY A 762 -4.73 16.47 2.24
N ARG A 763 -3.73 16.59 1.35
CA ARG A 763 -3.55 15.74 0.17
C ARG A 763 -2.13 15.22 0.06
N ILE A 764 -2.00 13.97 -0.40
CA ILE A 764 -0.72 13.33 -0.74
C ILE A 764 -0.62 13.18 -2.26
N THR A 765 0.45 13.70 -2.86
CA THR A 765 0.73 13.63 -4.30
C THR A 765 1.92 12.73 -4.57
N VAL A 766 1.74 11.75 -5.45
CA VAL A 766 2.77 10.77 -5.86
C VAL A 766 2.84 10.67 -7.38
N ASN A 767 4.00 10.30 -7.92
CA ASN A 767 4.14 9.99 -9.34
C ASN A 767 3.85 8.49 -9.57
N VAL A 768 2.75 8.19 -10.25
CA VAL A 768 2.32 6.81 -10.53
C VAL A 768 2.69 6.43 -11.97
N LYS A 769 3.35 5.28 -12.11
CA LYS A 769 3.64 4.64 -13.39
C LYS A 769 2.86 3.34 -13.49
N LEU A 770 2.14 3.13 -14.58
CA LEU A 770 1.38 1.89 -14.83
C LEU A 770 1.61 1.43 -16.27
N ASP A 771 2.04 0.17 -16.44
CA ASP A 771 2.13 -0.49 -17.74
C ASP A 771 0.72 -0.85 -18.29
N SER A 772 0.63 -1.42 -19.49
CA SER A 772 -0.66 -1.66 -20.17
C SER A 772 -1.52 -2.70 -19.44
N ASN A 773 -2.63 -2.22 -18.85
CA ASN A 773 -3.52 -2.95 -17.94
C ASN A 773 -2.87 -3.32 -16.59
N GLU A 774 -1.94 -2.50 -16.08
CA GLU A 774 -1.41 -2.63 -14.70
C GLU A 774 -2.28 -1.87 -13.68
N SER A 775 -2.32 -2.38 -12.44
CA SER A 775 -2.78 -1.65 -11.25
C SER A 775 -1.73 -1.61 -10.15
N LYS A 776 -1.77 -0.58 -9.31
CA LYS A 776 -1.01 -0.48 -8.06
C LYS A 776 -1.92 -0.22 -6.86
N LEU A 777 -1.51 -0.74 -5.71
CA LEU A 777 -2.19 -0.55 -4.42
C LEU A 777 -1.35 0.42 -3.59
N ILE A 778 -1.96 1.50 -3.13
CA ILE A 778 -1.32 2.54 -2.31
C ILE A 778 -2.10 2.64 -1.00
N ALA A 779 -1.40 2.72 0.13
CA ALA A 779 -2.01 3.03 1.43
C ALA A 779 -1.42 4.33 2.00
N PHE A 780 -2.22 5.12 2.70
CA PHE A 780 -1.78 6.25 3.52
C PHE A 780 -1.99 5.91 4.99
N ALA A 781 -0.91 5.89 5.79
CA ALA A 781 -0.93 5.43 7.17
C ALA A 781 0.13 6.14 8.04
N SER A 782 0.23 5.80 9.33
CA SER A 782 1.27 6.36 10.20
C SER A 782 2.68 5.87 9.80
N PRO A 783 3.75 6.64 10.08
CA PRO A 783 5.13 6.33 9.62
C PRO A 783 5.67 4.95 10.01
N GLU A 784 5.15 4.36 11.09
CA GLU A 784 5.49 3.04 11.61
C GLU A 784 4.63 1.88 11.05
N TRP A 785 3.51 2.16 10.37
CA TRP A 785 2.47 1.18 10.01
C TRP A 785 2.97 0.06 9.09
N GLY A 786 3.82 0.36 8.11
CA GLY A 786 4.44 -0.65 7.23
C GLY A 786 5.59 -1.44 7.87
N GLY A 787 5.90 -1.24 9.15
CA GLY A 787 7.02 -1.89 9.85
C GLY A 787 8.40 -1.28 9.58
N ALA A 788 8.48 -0.25 8.73
CA ALA A 788 9.69 0.51 8.42
C ALA A 788 9.45 2.02 8.62
N THR A 789 10.07 2.60 9.65
CA THR A 789 9.83 3.98 10.09
C THR A 789 10.40 5.01 9.11
N GLN A 790 9.57 5.57 8.23
CA GLN A 790 9.99 6.58 7.25
C GLN A 790 9.78 8.00 7.78
N THR A 791 10.87 8.75 8.01
CA THR A 791 10.83 10.06 8.69
C THR A 791 11.27 11.26 7.84
N SER A 792 11.67 11.02 6.59
CA SER A 792 12.02 12.03 5.59
C SER A 792 11.69 11.48 4.21
N HIS A 793 11.34 12.35 3.26
CA HIS A 793 10.96 11.97 1.89
C HIS A 793 11.47 12.98 0.86
N ALA A 794 11.52 12.58 -0.40
CA ALA A 794 11.80 13.48 -1.51
C ALA A 794 10.52 14.18 -2.00
N VAL A 795 10.57 15.51 -2.15
CA VAL A 795 9.50 16.30 -2.78
C VAL A 795 9.75 16.53 -4.28
N SER A 796 11.01 16.42 -4.72
CA SER A 796 11.39 16.39 -6.12
C SER A 796 12.67 15.58 -6.34
N SER A 797 12.84 14.98 -7.53
CA SER A 797 14.09 14.33 -7.93
C SER A 797 14.34 14.43 -9.45
N ALA A 798 15.61 14.26 -9.85
CA ALA A 798 16.00 14.12 -11.24
C ALA A 798 17.26 13.24 -11.36
N GLY A 799 17.40 12.51 -12.46
CA GLY A 799 18.50 11.57 -12.70
C GLY A 799 18.38 10.22 -11.99
N GLY A 800 17.20 9.90 -11.44
CA GLY A 800 16.90 8.61 -10.82
C GLY A 800 15.59 8.61 -10.02
N GLU A 801 15.14 7.42 -9.64
CA GLU A 801 13.97 7.16 -8.80
C GLU A 801 14.39 7.09 -7.33
N VAL A 802 13.67 7.79 -6.44
CA VAL A 802 13.98 7.77 -4.99
C VAL A 802 13.19 6.67 -4.32
N MET A 803 13.90 5.81 -3.59
CA MET A 803 13.34 4.66 -2.87
C MET A 803 13.70 4.75 -1.38
N ALA A 804 12.92 4.08 -0.53
CA ALA A 804 13.27 3.86 0.86
C ALA A 804 14.50 2.93 0.98
N ALA A 805 15.22 3.06 2.08
CA ALA A 805 16.35 2.23 2.47
C ALA A 805 16.31 1.93 3.98
N GLU A 806 17.16 1.00 4.43
CA GLU A 806 17.19 0.57 5.83
C GLU A 806 17.30 1.75 6.81
N ASN A 807 16.63 1.65 7.96
CA ASN A 807 16.62 2.66 9.04
C ASN A 807 16.01 4.02 8.64
N GLY A 808 15.05 4.03 7.69
CA GLY A 808 14.36 5.25 7.25
C GLY A 808 15.21 6.17 6.37
N LEU A 809 16.36 5.68 5.88
CA LEU A 809 17.20 6.39 4.93
C LEU A 809 16.55 6.39 3.54
N LEU A 810 17.09 7.22 2.65
CA LEU A 810 16.69 7.31 1.25
C LEU A 810 17.84 6.87 0.34
N LYS A 811 17.52 6.20 -0.76
CA LYS A 811 18.45 5.90 -1.86
C LYS A 811 17.88 6.42 -3.18
N ILE A 812 18.75 6.75 -4.13
CA ILE A 812 18.35 7.02 -5.51
C ILE A 812 18.85 5.89 -6.41
N ARG A 813 17.92 5.27 -7.14
CA ARG A 813 18.17 4.29 -8.18
C ARG A 813 18.34 5.01 -9.50
N SER A 814 19.47 4.83 -10.16
CA SER A 814 19.69 5.35 -11.51
C SER A 814 20.15 4.27 -12.48
N PHE A 815 19.75 4.44 -13.74
CA PHE A 815 20.14 3.63 -14.89
C PHE A 815 21.19 4.35 -15.76
N ASP A 816 21.52 5.60 -15.43
CA ASP A 816 22.42 6.47 -16.20
C ASP A 816 23.61 6.95 -15.35
N ASN A 817 24.78 7.05 -15.98
CA ASN A 817 25.96 7.66 -15.35
C ASN A 817 25.84 9.19 -15.38
N GLY A 818 26.02 9.86 -14.23
CA GLY A 818 25.91 11.32 -14.14
C GLY A 818 25.72 11.85 -12.71
N THR A 819 25.13 13.05 -12.60
CA THR A 819 24.76 13.65 -11.30
C THR A 819 23.24 13.65 -11.16
N ALA A 820 22.73 12.89 -10.20
CA ALA A 820 21.34 12.97 -9.76
C ALA A 820 21.16 14.10 -8.73
N SER A 821 19.92 14.58 -8.59
CA SER A 821 19.52 15.60 -7.62
C SER A 821 18.22 15.22 -6.92
N VAL A 822 18.14 15.45 -5.61
CA VAL A 822 16.94 15.17 -4.81
C VAL A 822 16.69 16.31 -3.83
N GLU A 823 15.48 16.82 -3.79
CA GLU A 823 15.00 17.81 -2.83
C GLU A 823 14.15 17.10 -1.77
N LEU A 824 14.43 17.37 -0.49
CA LEU A 824 13.76 16.71 0.63
C LEU A 824 12.65 17.57 1.24
N ASP A 825 11.76 16.92 2.01
CA ASP A 825 10.67 17.50 2.81
C ASP A 825 11.06 18.76 3.63
N ASN A 826 12.30 18.84 4.08
CA ASN A 826 12.87 19.94 4.87
C ASN A 826 13.48 21.06 4.01
N GLY A 827 13.31 21.02 2.69
CA GLY A 827 13.88 21.98 1.73
C GLY A 827 15.38 21.83 1.48
N ARG A 828 16.05 20.78 2.00
CA ARG A 828 17.44 20.48 1.66
C ARG A 828 17.50 19.80 0.30
N ALA A 829 18.29 20.37 -0.61
CA ALA A 829 18.64 19.73 -1.88
C ALA A 829 20.00 19.03 -1.80
N CYS A 830 20.02 17.77 -2.23
CA CYS A 830 21.17 16.87 -2.24
C CYS A 830 21.59 16.57 -3.68
N HIS A 831 22.90 16.41 -3.91
CA HIS A 831 23.43 15.84 -5.16
C HIS A 831 24.12 14.50 -4.90
N VAL A 832 23.95 13.58 -5.84
CA VAL A 832 24.53 12.24 -5.80
C VAL A 832 25.16 11.95 -7.15
N THR A 833 26.47 11.71 -7.18
CA THR A 833 27.17 11.24 -8.38
C THR A 833 26.95 9.73 -8.51
N VAL A 834 26.61 9.29 -9.72
CA VAL A 834 26.40 7.89 -10.09
C VAL A 834 27.34 7.55 -11.24
N GLU A 835 28.21 6.57 -11.03
CA GLU A 835 29.30 6.19 -11.94
C GLU A 835 29.41 4.66 -12.06
N ASP A 836 30.11 4.20 -13.10
CA ASP A 836 30.35 2.80 -13.43
C ASP A 836 29.07 1.92 -13.56
N ILE A 837 27.97 2.48 -14.06
CA ILE A 837 26.83 1.70 -14.58
C ILE A 837 27.21 1.15 -15.96
N GLU A 838 27.02 -0.16 -16.15
CA GLU A 838 27.24 -0.86 -17.42
C GLU A 838 26.05 -0.70 -18.39
N ALA A 839 26.31 -0.82 -19.70
CA ALA A 839 25.24 -0.74 -20.71
C ALA A 839 24.32 -1.98 -20.66
N PRO A 840 23.03 -1.84 -21.04
CA PRO A 840 22.10 -2.98 -21.10
C PRO A 840 22.56 -4.07 -22.08
N VAL A 841 22.24 -5.33 -21.74
CA VAL A 841 22.66 -6.53 -22.48
C VAL A 841 21.41 -7.32 -22.92
N GLU A 842 21.21 -7.46 -24.22
CA GLU A 842 20.20 -8.36 -24.80
C GLU A 842 20.69 -9.81 -24.70
N LEU A 843 19.83 -10.72 -24.22
CA LEU A 843 20.13 -12.14 -24.06
C LEU A 843 19.60 -12.91 -25.28
N THR A 844 20.50 -13.28 -26.21
CA THR A 844 20.15 -13.95 -27.47
C THR A 844 20.32 -15.47 -27.45
N ASP A 845 21.22 -15.96 -26.60
CA ASP A 845 21.78 -17.32 -26.71
C ASP A 845 21.11 -18.24 -25.68
N TRP A 846 19.99 -18.85 -26.06
CA TRP A 846 19.16 -19.68 -25.17
C TRP A 846 19.23 -21.17 -25.50
N ASN A 847 19.17 -22.02 -24.47
CA ASN A 847 18.85 -23.43 -24.58
C ASN A 847 17.42 -23.69 -24.08
N LEU A 848 16.64 -24.54 -24.75
CA LEU A 848 15.27 -24.88 -24.38
C LEU A 848 15.07 -26.39 -24.20
N THR A 849 14.48 -26.78 -23.07
CA THR A 849 13.90 -28.12 -22.86
C THR A 849 12.42 -28.00 -22.55
N VAL A 850 11.58 -28.84 -23.17
CA VAL A 850 10.11 -28.84 -22.98
C VAL A 850 9.63 -30.14 -22.33
N LYS A 851 8.83 -30.02 -21.26
CA LYS A 851 8.00 -31.07 -20.66
C LYS A 851 6.63 -31.04 -21.35
N ASP A 852 6.52 -31.75 -22.48
CA ASP A 852 5.29 -31.85 -23.28
C ASP A 852 4.26 -32.74 -22.57
N TYR A 853 3.04 -32.23 -22.40
CA TYR A 853 1.89 -32.93 -21.83
C TYR A 853 1.20 -33.72 -22.94
N CYS A 854 1.02 -35.01 -22.73
CA CYS A 854 0.39 -35.90 -23.71
C CYS A 854 -0.74 -36.73 -23.05
N PRO A 855 -1.73 -37.19 -23.84
CA PRO A 855 -2.65 -38.22 -23.38
C PRO A 855 -1.90 -39.51 -22.99
N GLY A 856 -2.30 -40.11 -21.87
CA GLY A 856 -1.82 -41.42 -21.42
C GLY A 856 -2.62 -42.59 -22.00
N ASP A 857 -2.63 -43.71 -21.29
CA ASP A 857 -3.38 -44.93 -21.66
C ASP A 857 -4.88 -44.82 -21.33
N THR A 858 -5.31 -43.85 -20.51
CA THR A 858 -6.73 -43.61 -20.14
C THR A 858 -7.23 -42.20 -20.49
N PRO A 859 -8.56 -41.98 -20.61
CA PRO A 859 -9.14 -40.66 -20.88
C PRO A 859 -8.87 -39.57 -19.84
N ILE A 860 -8.31 -39.88 -18.66
CA ILE A 860 -7.96 -38.88 -17.64
C ILE A 860 -6.45 -38.76 -17.40
N GLU A 861 -5.66 -39.72 -17.88
CA GLU A 861 -4.21 -39.76 -17.64
C GLU A 861 -3.48 -38.74 -18.52
N THR A 862 -2.59 -37.96 -17.92
CA THR A 862 -1.64 -37.11 -18.64
C THR A 862 -0.22 -37.59 -18.36
N VAL A 863 0.50 -37.95 -19.42
CA VAL A 863 1.90 -38.40 -19.36
C VAL A 863 2.83 -37.32 -19.90
N PHE A 864 4.03 -37.24 -19.34
CA PHE A 864 5.00 -36.18 -19.66
C PHE A 864 6.12 -36.69 -20.56
N ARG A 865 6.38 -35.98 -21.66
CA ARG A 865 7.48 -36.26 -22.59
C ARG A 865 8.48 -35.10 -22.56
N THR A 866 9.70 -35.37 -22.10
CA THR A 866 10.81 -34.41 -22.25
C THR A 866 11.27 -34.34 -23.71
N ILE A 867 11.41 -33.13 -24.23
CA ILE A 867 11.96 -32.81 -25.55
C ILE A 867 13.09 -31.79 -25.33
N ASP A 868 14.32 -32.24 -25.53
CA ASP A 868 15.50 -31.36 -25.65
C ASP A 868 15.46 -30.70 -27.03
N VAL A 869 15.34 -29.37 -27.07
CA VAL A 869 15.37 -28.56 -28.30
C VAL A 869 16.80 -28.09 -28.60
N GLY A 870 17.66 -28.03 -27.57
CA GLY A 870 19.00 -27.46 -27.65
C GLY A 870 18.99 -25.94 -27.80
N GLU A 871 20.00 -25.42 -28.51
CA GLU A 871 20.17 -23.99 -28.81
C GLU A 871 19.00 -23.46 -29.67
N THR A 872 18.35 -22.39 -29.21
CA THR A 872 17.24 -21.73 -29.90
C THR A 872 17.31 -20.21 -29.77
N THR A 873 16.73 -19.51 -30.74
CA THR A 873 16.34 -18.11 -30.59
C THR A 873 15.00 -18.02 -29.85
N LEU A 874 14.71 -16.86 -29.26
CA LEU A 874 13.37 -16.53 -28.77
C LEU A 874 12.40 -16.32 -29.94
N LYS A 875 11.23 -16.95 -29.86
CA LYS A 875 10.12 -16.97 -30.85
C LYS A 875 9.01 -17.92 -30.38
N SER A 876 7.90 -18.01 -31.11
CA SER A 876 6.79 -18.91 -30.76
C SER A 876 7.19 -20.38 -30.89
N TRP A 877 6.68 -21.25 -30.00
CA TRP A 877 6.86 -22.70 -30.12
C TRP A 877 6.24 -23.24 -31.42
N THR A 878 5.21 -22.57 -31.95
CA THR A 878 4.61 -22.86 -33.27
C THR A 878 5.60 -22.71 -34.42
N GLU A 879 6.73 -22.02 -34.22
CA GLU A 879 7.82 -21.83 -35.18
C GLU A 879 9.01 -22.78 -34.94
N ILE A 880 8.89 -23.75 -34.03
CA ILE A 880 9.93 -24.72 -33.68
C ILE A 880 9.42 -26.13 -33.99
N ASP A 881 9.87 -26.73 -35.09
CA ASP A 881 9.29 -27.97 -35.66
C ASP A 881 9.30 -29.18 -34.71
N SER A 882 10.17 -29.24 -33.70
CA SER A 882 10.20 -30.29 -32.68
C SER A 882 9.11 -30.18 -31.61
N ILE A 883 8.54 -28.99 -31.42
CA ILE A 883 7.58 -28.66 -30.35
C ILE A 883 6.35 -27.85 -30.85
N ARG A 884 6.14 -27.78 -32.17
CA ARG A 884 5.09 -27.01 -32.86
C ARG A 884 3.67 -27.16 -32.27
N ASN A 885 3.35 -28.36 -31.79
CA ASN A 885 2.06 -28.71 -31.16
C ASN A 885 2.19 -29.05 -29.67
N ALA A 886 3.39 -28.95 -29.10
CA ALA A 886 3.66 -29.34 -27.72
C ALA A 886 3.08 -28.30 -26.75
N ALA A 887 2.37 -28.76 -25.73
CA ALA A 887 1.80 -27.92 -24.68
C ALA A 887 2.33 -28.43 -23.34
N GLY A 888 2.71 -27.55 -22.42
CA GLY A 888 3.40 -27.98 -21.21
C GLY A 888 4.25 -26.89 -20.58
N ILE A 889 5.39 -27.30 -20.03
CA ILE A 889 6.38 -26.41 -19.41
C ILE A 889 7.63 -26.36 -20.27
N GLY A 890 8.10 -25.17 -20.64
CA GLY A 890 9.35 -24.94 -21.33
C GLY A 890 10.36 -24.25 -20.42
N THR A 891 11.48 -24.92 -20.14
CA THR A 891 12.59 -24.39 -19.36
C THR A 891 13.62 -23.79 -20.31
N TYR A 892 13.67 -22.47 -20.38
CA TYR A 892 14.68 -21.69 -21.10
C TYR A 892 15.87 -21.41 -20.18
N THR A 893 17.11 -21.61 -20.65
CA THR A 893 18.34 -21.32 -19.88
C THR A 893 19.33 -20.51 -20.72
N THR A 894 19.98 -19.52 -20.11
CA THR A 894 21.08 -18.73 -20.70
C THR A 894 22.06 -18.27 -19.61
N SER A 895 23.19 -17.66 -19.98
CA SER A 895 24.07 -16.94 -19.05
C SER A 895 24.51 -15.58 -19.61
N PHE A 896 24.84 -14.65 -18.72
CA PHE A 896 25.40 -13.34 -19.05
C PHE A 896 26.55 -13.00 -18.11
N THR A 897 27.38 -12.01 -18.46
CA THR A 897 28.55 -11.62 -17.66
C THR A 897 28.49 -10.16 -17.24
N LEU A 898 28.71 -9.91 -15.95
CA LEU A 898 28.89 -8.60 -15.34
C LEU A 898 30.36 -8.38 -15.00
N GLN A 899 30.84 -7.12 -15.01
CA GLN A 899 32.26 -6.83 -14.80
C GLN A 899 32.76 -7.14 -13.37
N GLN A 900 34.08 -7.28 -13.23
CA GLN A 900 34.73 -7.46 -11.93
C GLN A 900 34.63 -6.15 -11.13
N GLY A 901 33.97 -6.19 -9.97
CA GLY A 901 33.67 -5.00 -9.17
C GLY A 901 32.17 -4.76 -8.98
N TRP A 902 31.37 -5.81 -8.88
CA TRP A 902 29.97 -5.71 -8.44
C TRP A 902 29.93 -5.42 -6.93
N GLU A 903 29.99 -4.13 -6.60
CA GLU A 903 30.04 -3.63 -5.22
C GLU A 903 28.64 -3.41 -4.63
N GLN A 904 28.59 -3.21 -3.31
CA GLN A 904 27.35 -2.92 -2.58
C GLN A 904 26.70 -1.63 -3.11
N GLY A 905 25.54 -1.77 -3.74
CA GLY A 905 24.82 -0.67 -4.39
C GLY A 905 24.65 -0.82 -5.91
N LYS A 906 25.21 -1.85 -6.55
CA LYS A 906 24.89 -2.17 -7.96
C LYS A 906 23.88 -3.31 -8.07
N GLY A 907 23.02 -3.24 -9.08
CA GLY A 907 22.00 -4.24 -9.37
C GLY A 907 21.61 -4.24 -10.85
N ALA A 908 20.60 -5.03 -11.22
CA ALA A 908 20.06 -5.02 -12.58
C ALA A 908 18.58 -5.39 -12.59
N ILE A 909 17.83 -4.86 -13.56
CA ILE A 909 16.48 -5.32 -13.90
C ILE A 909 16.59 -6.33 -15.04
N LEU A 910 15.89 -7.47 -14.92
CA LEU A 910 15.63 -8.37 -16.03
C LEU A 910 14.27 -8.02 -16.62
N ASP A 911 14.25 -7.59 -17.88
CA ASP A 911 13.05 -7.43 -18.70
C ASP A 911 12.93 -8.65 -19.61
N LEU A 912 11.86 -9.43 -19.48
CA LEU A 912 11.64 -10.62 -20.32
C LEU A 912 10.99 -10.29 -21.67
N GLY A 913 10.60 -9.04 -21.91
CA GLY A 913 9.79 -8.66 -23.07
C GLY A 913 8.46 -9.38 -23.09
N ARG A 914 8.05 -9.89 -24.26
CA ARG A 914 6.81 -10.67 -24.36
C ARG A 914 7.04 -12.12 -23.95
N VAL A 915 6.26 -12.58 -22.98
CA VAL A 915 6.17 -13.98 -22.53
C VAL A 915 4.72 -14.44 -22.67
N GLN A 916 4.50 -15.72 -22.98
CA GLN A 916 3.17 -16.30 -23.03
C GLN A 916 3.24 -17.80 -22.68
N ASP A 917 2.43 -18.35 -21.79
CA ASP A 917 1.38 -17.68 -21.01
C ASP A 917 1.92 -17.18 -19.65
N SER A 918 2.03 -18.07 -18.67
CA SER A 918 2.56 -17.75 -17.34
C SER A 918 4.03 -18.16 -17.22
N PHE A 919 4.81 -17.50 -16.35
CA PHE A 919 6.23 -17.78 -16.20
C PHE A 919 6.75 -17.64 -14.76
N ARG A 920 7.91 -18.26 -14.51
CA ARG A 920 8.74 -18.10 -13.30
C ARG A 920 10.19 -17.88 -13.66
N VAL A 921 10.93 -17.18 -12.80
CA VAL A 921 12.35 -16.84 -13.03
C VAL A 921 13.22 -17.44 -11.93
N THR A 922 14.40 -17.92 -12.31
CA THR A 922 15.47 -18.36 -11.40
C THR A 922 16.79 -17.75 -11.84
N VAL A 923 17.51 -17.10 -10.92
CA VAL A 923 18.83 -16.49 -11.17
C VAL A 923 19.86 -17.16 -10.27
N ASN A 924 20.99 -17.60 -10.84
CA ASN A 924 22.08 -18.26 -10.11
C ASN A 924 21.65 -19.46 -9.23
N GLY A 925 20.56 -20.14 -9.61
CA GLY A 925 19.98 -21.27 -8.88
C GLY A 925 19.04 -20.88 -7.72
N THR A 926 18.77 -19.59 -7.51
CA THR A 926 17.74 -19.08 -6.60
C THR A 926 16.47 -18.76 -7.38
N ALA A 927 15.35 -19.40 -7.03
CA ALA A 927 14.04 -19.03 -7.56
C ALA A 927 13.58 -17.69 -6.98
N LEU A 928 13.00 -16.84 -7.83
CA LEU A 928 12.49 -15.53 -7.42
C LEU A 928 11.04 -15.63 -6.94
N ALA A 929 10.57 -14.58 -6.27
CA ALA A 929 9.15 -14.40 -5.98
C ALA A 929 8.32 -14.26 -7.28
N PRO A 930 6.98 -14.40 -7.21
CA PRO A 930 6.08 -14.13 -8.33
C PRO A 930 6.41 -12.81 -9.03
N CYS A 931 6.65 -12.88 -10.33
CA CYS A 931 7.04 -11.73 -11.14
C CYS A 931 5.81 -11.03 -11.71
N ASN A 932 5.84 -9.70 -11.79
CA ASN A 932 4.72 -8.90 -12.27
C ASN A 932 4.41 -9.21 -13.76
N ARG A 933 3.26 -9.86 -14.01
CA ARG A 933 2.87 -10.34 -15.34
C ARG A 933 2.46 -9.23 -16.33
N TYR A 934 2.19 -8.01 -15.85
CA TYR A 934 1.88 -6.87 -16.72
C TYR A 934 3.13 -6.27 -17.35
N THR A 935 4.20 -6.14 -16.56
CA THR A 935 5.45 -5.48 -16.95
C THR A 935 6.49 -6.44 -17.53
N SER A 936 6.41 -7.73 -17.20
CA SER A 936 7.45 -8.76 -17.47
C SER A 936 8.85 -8.42 -16.92
N LYS A 937 8.92 -7.51 -15.94
CA LYS A 937 10.18 -6.98 -15.40
C LYS A 937 10.35 -7.39 -13.93
N VAL A 938 11.57 -7.75 -13.55
CA VAL A 938 11.92 -8.14 -12.17
C VAL A 938 13.31 -7.61 -11.78
N ASP A 939 13.45 -7.15 -10.54
CA ASP A 939 14.75 -6.77 -9.98
C ASP A 939 15.57 -8.03 -9.65
N ILE A 940 16.65 -8.25 -10.41
CA ILE A 940 17.58 -9.36 -10.19
C ILE A 940 18.81 -8.95 -9.36
N GLY A 941 18.91 -7.68 -8.97
CA GLY A 941 20.01 -7.09 -8.19
C GLY A 941 20.41 -7.90 -6.94
N PRO A 942 19.47 -8.41 -6.12
CA PRO A 942 19.80 -9.24 -4.94
C PRO A 942 20.41 -10.61 -5.26
N TYR A 943 20.30 -11.08 -6.51
CA TYR A 943 20.64 -12.46 -6.91
C TYR A 943 21.86 -12.55 -7.84
N VAL A 944 22.28 -11.43 -8.43
CA VAL A 944 23.43 -11.36 -9.36
C VAL A 944 24.78 -11.19 -8.65
N VAL A 945 25.86 -11.60 -9.33
CA VAL A 945 27.25 -11.55 -8.85
C VAL A 945 28.20 -11.02 -9.93
N ALA A 946 29.38 -10.56 -9.53
CA ALA A 946 30.45 -10.22 -10.48
C ALA A 946 30.91 -11.45 -11.27
N GLY A 947 31.02 -11.34 -12.60
CA GLY A 947 31.34 -12.46 -13.49
C GLY A 947 30.10 -13.08 -14.15
N GLU A 948 30.15 -14.38 -14.41
CA GLU A 948 29.06 -15.11 -15.07
C GLU A 948 27.85 -15.30 -14.13
N ASN A 949 26.65 -15.07 -14.67
CA ASN A 949 25.37 -15.24 -14.02
C ASN A 949 24.47 -16.13 -14.89
N THR A 950 23.77 -17.10 -14.31
CA THR A 950 22.81 -17.93 -15.03
C THR A 950 21.38 -17.44 -14.83
N VAL A 951 20.60 -17.47 -15.91
CA VAL A 951 19.16 -17.16 -15.90
C VAL A 951 18.42 -18.38 -16.43
N VAL A 952 17.40 -18.81 -15.68
CA VAL A 952 16.44 -19.81 -16.10
C VAL A 952 15.05 -19.17 -16.07
N VAL A 953 14.32 -19.30 -17.17
CA VAL A 953 12.92 -18.86 -17.29
C VAL A 953 12.07 -20.08 -17.59
N GLU A 954 11.17 -20.41 -16.67
CA GLU A 954 10.18 -21.45 -16.83
C GLU A 954 8.91 -20.83 -17.41
N VAL A 955 8.40 -21.33 -18.54
CA VAL A 955 7.19 -20.84 -19.19
C VAL A 955 6.17 -21.97 -19.31
N ALA A 956 4.97 -21.76 -18.77
CA ALA A 956 3.87 -22.70 -18.86
C ALA A 956 2.81 -22.20 -19.85
N THR A 957 2.28 -23.13 -20.65
CA THR A 957 1.35 -22.83 -21.76
C THR A 957 -0.11 -23.14 -21.41
N THR A 958 -1.02 -22.74 -22.29
CA THR A 958 -2.36 -23.32 -22.39
C THR A 958 -2.30 -24.73 -23.00
N LEU A 959 -3.42 -25.48 -23.07
CA LEU A 959 -3.44 -26.88 -23.58
C LEU A 959 -3.92 -27.00 -25.04
N VAL A 960 -4.46 -25.94 -25.66
CA VAL A 960 -5.16 -25.99 -26.97
C VAL A 960 -4.35 -26.64 -28.10
N ASN A 961 -3.07 -26.33 -28.28
CA ASN A 961 -2.30 -26.84 -29.42
C ASN A 961 -2.11 -28.36 -29.37
N LYS A 962 -1.98 -28.93 -28.17
CA LYS A 962 -1.93 -30.39 -27.99
C LYS A 962 -3.28 -31.02 -28.32
N LEU A 963 -4.38 -30.38 -27.92
CA LEU A 963 -5.74 -30.85 -28.23
C LEU A 963 -5.99 -30.82 -29.76
N ILE A 964 -5.50 -29.81 -30.46
CA ILE A 964 -5.54 -29.74 -31.95
C ILE A 964 -4.75 -30.88 -32.60
N GLU A 965 -3.63 -31.33 -31.98
CA GLU A 965 -2.83 -32.47 -32.46
C GLU A 965 -3.51 -33.82 -32.20
N VAL A 966 -4.08 -34.04 -31.00
CA VAL A 966 -4.55 -35.37 -30.58
C VAL A 966 -6.06 -35.63 -30.77
N ILE A 967 -6.88 -34.60 -31.01
CA ILE A 967 -8.35 -34.72 -31.11
C ILE A 967 -8.82 -34.55 -32.57
N PRO A 968 -9.29 -35.62 -33.24
CA PRO A 968 -9.77 -35.53 -34.62
C PRO A 968 -10.99 -34.61 -34.77
N GLY A 969 -10.85 -33.56 -35.60
CA GLY A 969 -11.94 -32.64 -35.91
C GLY A 969 -12.11 -31.49 -34.92
N GLU A 970 -11.13 -31.26 -34.04
CA GLU A 970 -10.97 -30.03 -33.27
C GLU A 970 -11.05 -28.78 -34.18
N ARG A 971 -11.59 -27.67 -33.65
CA ARG A 971 -11.91 -26.45 -34.40
C ARG A 971 -11.33 -25.17 -33.81
N ARG A 972 -10.80 -25.21 -32.59
CA ARG A 972 -10.03 -24.11 -32.00
C ARG A 972 -8.78 -23.83 -32.83
N THR A 973 -8.33 -22.59 -32.79
CA THR A 973 -7.12 -22.14 -33.51
C THR A 973 -5.86 -22.44 -32.70
N VAL A 974 -4.75 -22.68 -33.39
CA VAL A 974 -3.42 -22.74 -32.78
C VAL A 974 -3.12 -21.38 -32.11
N GLN A 975 -2.63 -21.41 -30.89
CA GLN A 975 -2.20 -20.25 -30.09
C GLN A 975 -0.67 -20.16 -30.11
N ASP A 976 -0.13 -18.95 -30.28
CA ASP A 976 1.30 -18.71 -30.11
C ASP A 976 1.67 -18.59 -28.64
N TYR A 977 2.77 -19.23 -28.23
CA TYR A 977 3.30 -19.13 -26.87
C TYR A 977 4.81 -19.45 -26.79
N GLY A 978 5.40 -19.16 -25.63
CA GLY A 978 6.82 -19.29 -25.32
C GLY A 978 7.42 -18.02 -24.71
N LEU A 979 8.73 -18.03 -24.49
CA LEU A 979 9.51 -16.82 -24.27
C LEU A 979 9.77 -16.19 -25.66
N LEU A 980 9.08 -15.10 -25.96
CA LEU A 980 9.11 -14.44 -27.26
C LEU A 980 10.12 -13.27 -27.28
N GLY A 981 10.36 -12.64 -26.12
CA GLY A 981 11.39 -11.62 -25.93
C GLY A 981 11.04 -10.25 -26.53
N PRO A 982 12.05 -9.43 -26.86
CA PRO A 982 13.47 -9.63 -26.54
C PRO A 982 13.69 -9.62 -25.02
N VAL A 983 14.69 -10.36 -24.53
CA VAL A 983 15.05 -10.38 -23.10
C VAL A 983 16.27 -9.50 -22.88
N THR A 984 16.20 -8.56 -21.94
CA THR A 984 17.27 -7.58 -21.68
C THR A 984 17.60 -7.51 -20.19
N VAL A 985 18.90 -7.52 -19.86
CA VAL A 985 19.39 -7.16 -18.53
C VAL A 985 19.81 -5.69 -18.57
N THR A 986 19.22 -4.88 -17.70
CA THR A 986 19.46 -3.43 -17.59
C THR A 986 20.12 -3.13 -16.23
N PRO A 987 21.44 -2.91 -16.17
CA PRO A 987 22.15 -2.55 -14.93
C PRO A 987 21.68 -1.22 -14.34
N TYR A 988 21.74 -1.09 -13.01
CA TYR A 988 21.45 0.13 -12.28
C TYR A 988 22.40 0.29 -11.08
N ALA A 989 22.46 1.50 -10.52
CA ALA A 989 23.07 1.76 -9.22
C ALA A 989 22.09 2.42 -8.24
N ASP A 990 21.96 1.80 -7.06
CA ASP A 990 21.29 2.30 -5.86
C ASP A 990 22.32 3.04 -4.99
N VAL A 991 22.29 4.37 -5.00
CA VAL A 991 23.22 5.18 -4.21
C VAL A 991 22.49 5.85 -3.05
N LEU A 992 22.98 5.66 -1.83
CA LEU A 992 22.38 6.26 -0.63
C LEU A 992 22.43 7.80 -0.70
N ILE A 993 21.26 8.42 -0.61
CA ILE A 993 21.14 9.86 -0.41
C ILE A 993 21.58 10.11 1.03
N ALA A 994 22.66 10.87 1.20
CA ALA A 994 23.19 11.09 2.53
C ALA A 994 22.12 11.74 3.44
N PRO A 995 21.84 11.19 4.63
CA PRO A 995 21.18 12.00 5.66
C PRO A 995 22.02 13.25 5.90
N SER A 996 21.42 14.33 6.43
CA SER A 996 22.25 15.41 6.97
C SER A 996 23.17 14.74 7.99
N SER A 997 24.49 14.84 7.77
CA SER A 997 25.40 14.06 8.60
C SER A 997 25.22 14.57 10.03
N GLY A 998 24.60 13.75 10.89
CA GLY A 998 24.27 14.16 12.26
C GLY A 998 25.52 14.59 13.02
N ALA A 999 26.70 14.12 12.57
CA ALA A 999 28.01 14.66 12.89
C ALA A 999 28.14 16.18 12.61
N LEU A 1000 27.94 16.66 11.37
CA LEU A 1000 28.06 18.09 11.03
C LEU A 1000 27.08 18.94 11.84
N GLU A 1001 25.82 18.52 11.96
CA GLU A 1001 24.79 19.27 12.69
C GLU A 1001 25.08 19.29 14.21
N THR A 1002 25.52 18.15 14.77
CA THR A 1002 26.02 18.08 16.16
C THR A 1002 27.28 18.93 16.35
N LEU A 1003 28.17 19.01 15.36
CA LEU A 1003 29.38 19.83 15.42
C LEU A 1003 29.04 21.32 15.34
N ILE A 1004 28.09 21.73 14.50
CA ILE A 1004 27.56 23.10 14.45
C ILE A 1004 26.92 23.46 15.80
N ALA A 1005 25.97 22.65 16.29
CA ALA A 1005 25.31 22.89 17.58
C ALA A 1005 26.31 22.93 18.75
N LYS A 1006 27.32 22.06 18.76
CA LYS A 1006 28.40 22.04 19.75
C LYS A 1006 29.34 23.24 19.63
N ALA A 1007 29.64 23.71 18.42
CA ALA A 1007 30.43 24.92 18.21
C ALA A 1007 29.67 26.18 18.64
N GLU A 1008 28.36 26.25 18.37
CA GLU A 1008 27.52 27.33 18.87
C GLU A 1008 27.39 27.32 20.40
N GLN A 1009 27.21 26.14 21.00
CA GLN A 1009 27.21 25.97 22.46
C GLN A 1009 28.55 26.41 23.07
N LEU A 1010 29.69 25.98 22.49
CA LEU A 1010 31.02 26.43 22.92
C LEU A 1010 31.20 27.95 22.79
N LYS A 1011 30.64 28.57 21.75
CA LYS A 1011 30.67 30.04 21.58
C LYS A 1011 29.77 30.74 22.61
N ALA A 1012 28.58 30.20 22.91
CA ALA A 1012 27.65 30.71 23.91
C ALA A 1012 28.20 30.58 25.35
N ASP A 1013 28.85 29.45 25.67
CA ASP A 1013 29.54 29.20 26.95
C ASP A 1013 30.84 30.02 27.12
N GLY A 1014 31.18 30.87 26.13
CA GLY A 1014 32.38 31.71 26.18
C GLY A 1014 33.69 30.93 26.05
N ALA A 1015 33.69 29.71 25.50
CA ALA A 1015 34.89 28.88 25.41
C ALA A 1015 36.01 29.52 24.56
N LEU A 1016 35.67 30.45 23.67
CA LEU A 1016 36.60 31.27 22.87
C LEU A 1016 37.29 32.39 23.66
N VAL A 1017 36.84 32.71 24.89
CA VAL A 1017 37.48 33.73 25.73
C VAL A 1017 38.90 33.28 26.08
N ASN A 1018 39.87 34.18 25.87
CA ASN A 1018 41.31 33.95 25.99
C ASN A 1018 41.87 32.84 25.07
N THR A 1019 41.15 32.41 24.02
CA THR A 1019 41.69 31.53 22.96
C THR A 1019 42.54 32.34 21.98
N MET A 1020 43.60 31.73 21.43
CA MET A 1020 44.54 32.40 20.51
C MET A 1020 43.82 32.99 19.29
N PRO A 1021 44.17 34.20 18.81
CA PRO A 1021 43.40 34.89 17.76
C PRO A 1021 43.23 34.08 16.48
N ALA A 1022 44.30 33.42 15.99
CA ALA A 1022 44.22 32.58 14.79
C ALA A 1022 43.23 31.40 14.95
N VAL A 1023 43.13 30.84 16.16
CA VAL A 1023 42.17 29.76 16.48
C VAL A 1023 40.75 30.30 16.51
N VAL A 1024 40.52 31.51 17.07
CA VAL A 1024 39.19 32.14 17.05
C VAL A 1024 38.76 32.43 15.60
N THR A 1025 39.65 32.97 14.77
CA THR A 1025 39.38 33.22 13.34
C THR A 1025 39.02 31.93 12.59
N GLU A 1026 39.80 30.85 12.76
CA GLU A 1026 39.52 29.59 12.08
C GLU A 1026 38.26 28.90 12.61
N PHE A 1027 37.96 29.00 13.91
CA PHE A 1027 36.71 28.48 14.49
C PHE A 1027 35.47 29.18 13.91
N GLU A 1028 35.49 30.51 13.79
CA GLU A 1028 34.38 31.24 13.19
C GLU A 1028 34.26 31.00 11.68
N ALA A 1029 35.39 30.89 10.96
CA ALA A 1029 35.40 30.57 9.53
C ALA A 1029 34.91 29.14 9.25
N ALA A 1030 35.33 28.15 10.02
CA ALA A 1030 34.88 26.77 9.91
C ALA A 1030 33.39 26.63 10.24
N LEU A 1031 32.90 27.30 11.30
CA LEU A 1031 31.49 27.31 11.67
C LEU A 1031 30.61 28.00 10.62
N ALA A 1032 31.05 29.12 10.06
CA ALA A 1032 30.34 29.79 8.96
C ALA A 1032 30.31 28.92 7.69
N SER A 1033 31.42 28.27 7.34
CA SER A 1033 31.50 27.33 6.21
C SER A 1033 30.57 26.13 6.39
N ALA A 1034 30.54 25.54 7.59
CA ALA A 1034 29.66 24.43 7.93
C ALA A 1034 28.17 24.80 7.84
N LYS A 1035 27.80 25.99 8.34
CA LYS A 1035 26.43 26.51 8.24
C LYS A 1035 26.00 26.82 6.81
N SER A 1036 26.89 27.34 5.98
CA SER A 1036 26.59 27.59 4.57
C SER A 1036 26.20 26.30 3.84
N LEU A 1037 26.96 25.23 4.07
CA LEU A 1037 26.71 23.90 3.47
C LEU A 1037 25.46 23.19 4.02
N GLN A 1038 24.82 23.73 5.07
CA GLN A 1038 23.49 23.27 5.52
C GLN A 1038 22.35 23.93 4.73
N GLN A 1039 22.61 25.04 4.03
CA GLN A 1039 21.62 25.88 3.33
C GLN A 1039 21.80 25.91 1.80
N THR A 1040 22.77 25.17 1.26
CA THR A 1040 23.08 25.11 -0.16
C THR A 1040 23.33 23.68 -0.61
N TYR A 1041 23.06 23.38 -1.88
CA TYR A 1041 23.52 22.17 -2.56
C TYR A 1041 24.99 21.87 -2.21
N ALA A 1042 25.26 20.68 -1.67
CA ALA A 1042 26.58 20.25 -1.22
C ALA A 1042 26.77 18.74 -1.44
N SER A 1043 27.97 18.34 -1.85
CA SER A 1043 28.37 16.94 -2.00
C SER A 1043 28.75 16.27 -0.68
N GLN A 1044 28.80 14.93 -0.65
CA GLN A 1044 29.31 14.19 0.52
C GLN A 1044 30.76 14.57 0.87
N GLU A 1045 31.61 14.86 -0.12
CA GLU A 1045 33.01 15.22 0.13
C GLU A 1045 33.14 16.60 0.77
N GLU A 1046 32.35 17.58 0.34
CA GLU A 1046 32.29 18.91 0.97
C GLU A 1046 31.75 18.85 2.41
N ILE A 1047 30.67 18.09 2.65
CA ILE A 1047 30.10 17.86 3.98
C ILE A 1047 31.14 17.18 4.90
N ARG A 1048 31.88 16.19 4.39
CA ARG A 1048 32.94 15.49 5.12
C ARG A 1048 34.12 16.42 5.43
N ALA A 1049 34.58 17.21 4.45
CA ALA A 1049 35.67 18.16 4.62
C ALA A 1049 35.31 19.24 5.65
N ALA A 1050 34.11 19.80 5.59
CA ALA A 1050 33.60 20.77 6.55
C ALA A 1050 33.45 20.18 7.96
N SER A 1051 32.98 18.93 8.08
CA SER A 1051 32.89 18.21 9.36
C SER A 1051 34.25 18.04 10.02
N ILE A 1052 35.28 17.62 9.25
CA ILE A 1052 36.65 17.48 9.75
C ILE A 1052 37.20 18.84 10.18
N ARG A 1053 37.09 19.86 9.31
CA ARG A 1053 37.56 21.23 9.59
C ARG A 1053 36.94 21.83 10.86
N LEU A 1054 35.63 21.69 11.04
CA LEU A 1054 34.94 22.19 12.23
C LEU A 1054 35.31 21.39 13.49
N LEU A 1055 35.46 20.07 13.40
CA LEU A 1055 35.93 19.23 14.51
C LEU A 1055 37.35 19.60 14.94
N ASP A 1056 38.26 19.82 13.99
CA ASP A 1056 39.63 20.26 14.27
C ASP A 1056 39.64 21.65 14.91
N ALA A 1057 38.88 22.62 14.38
CA ALA A 1057 38.77 23.96 14.96
C ALA A 1057 38.19 23.93 16.40
N ILE A 1058 37.13 23.14 16.65
CA ILE A 1058 36.64 22.84 18.02
C ILE A 1058 37.76 22.27 18.89
N GLY A 1059 38.56 21.36 18.33
CA GLY A 1059 39.73 20.76 18.97
C GLY A 1059 40.84 21.76 19.31
N MET A 1060 40.95 22.87 18.57
CA MET A 1060 41.95 23.93 18.80
C MET A 1060 41.56 24.92 19.90
N VAL A 1061 40.27 25.10 20.25
CA VAL A 1061 39.78 26.10 21.24
C VAL A 1061 40.51 26.05 22.59
N LYS A 1062 41.03 24.87 22.96
CA LYS A 1062 41.87 24.63 24.15
C LYS A 1062 43.21 25.40 24.16
N TRP A 1063 43.69 25.89 23.02
CA TRP A 1063 44.91 26.66 22.90
C TRP A 1063 44.63 28.12 23.28
N LYS A 1064 45.12 28.51 24.45
CA LYS A 1064 44.88 29.82 25.06
C LYS A 1064 46.04 30.76 24.79
N ILE A 1065 45.73 32.07 24.75
CA ILE A 1065 46.72 33.15 24.67
C ILE A 1065 47.70 32.95 25.83
N ALA A 1066 49.00 32.99 25.54
CA ALA A 1066 50.03 32.89 26.56
C ALA A 1066 50.00 34.11 27.50
N ASP A 1067 50.17 33.85 28.79
CA ASP A 1067 50.46 34.87 29.79
C ASP A 1067 51.88 35.40 29.55
N LYS A 1068 52.00 36.72 29.41
CA LYS A 1068 53.22 37.44 29.00
C LYS A 1068 53.67 38.46 30.05
N ASP A 1069 53.01 38.55 31.21
CA ASP A 1069 53.30 39.61 32.19
C ASP A 1069 54.74 39.51 32.73
N ASP A 1070 55.20 38.30 33.11
CA ASP A 1070 56.59 38.04 33.52
C ASP A 1070 57.62 38.38 32.40
N LEU A 1071 57.29 38.09 31.14
CA LEU A 1071 58.15 38.41 29.99
C LEU A 1071 58.23 39.94 29.77
N SER A 1072 57.11 40.65 29.98
CA SER A 1072 57.04 42.12 29.92
C SER A 1072 57.93 42.77 30.97
N GLU A 1073 57.89 42.30 32.22
CA GLU A 1073 58.77 42.81 33.29
C GLU A 1073 60.25 42.50 33.02
N ALA A 1074 60.58 41.32 32.48
CA ALA A 1074 61.94 40.97 32.09
C ALA A 1074 62.46 41.84 30.93
N ILE A 1075 61.63 42.11 29.92
CA ILE A 1075 61.96 43.03 28.81
C ILE A 1075 62.25 44.43 29.36
N TYR A 1076 61.39 44.97 30.23
CA TYR A 1076 61.60 46.28 30.84
C TYR A 1076 62.90 46.36 31.66
N LEU A 1077 63.23 45.31 32.43
CA LEU A 1077 64.49 45.22 33.17
C LEU A 1077 65.72 45.18 32.25
N ALA A 1078 65.65 44.41 31.17
CA ALA A 1078 66.72 44.32 30.17
C ALA A 1078 66.90 45.63 29.39
N GLU A 1079 65.82 46.28 28.95
CA GLU A 1079 65.86 47.60 28.31
C GLU A 1079 66.46 48.67 29.23
N TYR A 1080 66.17 48.62 30.54
CA TYR A 1080 66.76 49.51 31.53
C TYR A 1080 68.28 49.28 31.68
N ILE A 1081 68.76 48.03 31.65
CA ILE A 1081 70.19 47.70 31.67
C ILE A 1081 70.87 48.16 30.37
N THR A 1082 70.25 47.91 29.22
CA THR A 1082 70.73 48.38 27.90
C THR A 1082 70.76 49.91 27.81
N SER A 1083 69.82 50.60 28.47
CA SER A 1083 69.83 52.07 28.60
C SER A 1083 70.92 52.59 29.56
N ASN A 1084 71.55 51.71 30.32
CA ASN A 1084 72.64 52.00 31.28
C ASN A 1084 73.96 51.30 30.89
N ILE A 1085 74.07 50.77 29.68
CA ILE A 1085 75.07 49.75 29.28
C ILE A 1085 76.53 50.18 29.47
N ASP A 1086 76.82 51.48 29.44
CA ASP A 1086 78.14 52.05 29.71
C ASP A 1086 78.65 51.78 31.13
N ARG A 1087 77.75 51.53 32.09
CA ARG A 1087 78.04 51.23 33.50
C ARG A 1087 78.48 49.78 33.73
N TYR A 1088 78.34 48.93 32.72
CA TYR A 1088 78.63 47.50 32.78
C TYR A 1088 79.88 47.14 31.97
N LEU A 1089 80.59 46.10 32.41
CA LEU A 1089 81.72 45.48 31.70
C LEU A 1089 81.25 44.94 30.35
N ASP A 1090 82.14 44.87 29.35
CA ASP A 1090 81.74 44.56 27.97
C ASP A 1090 81.42 43.07 27.70
N GLU A 1091 81.70 42.21 28.68
CA GLU A 1091 81.35 40.78 28.70
C GLU A 1091 79.85 40.59 29.02
N GLY A 1092 79.14 39.80 28.21
CA GLY A 1092 77.68 39.54 28.34
C GLY A 1092 76.76 40.47 27.53
N LYS A 1093 77.29 41.53 26.92
CA LYS A 1093 76.47 42.55 26.22
C LYS A 1093 75.81 42.06 24.94
N ALA A 1094 76.46 41.18 24.18
CA ALA A 1094 75.94 40.68 22.92
C ALA A 1094 74.82 39.63 23.15
N GLU A 1095 74.99 38.85 24.23
CA GLU A 1095 74.05 37.86 24.72
C GLU A 1095 72.77 38.53 25.21
N LEU A 1096 72.88 39.66 25.93
CA LEU A 1096 71.74 40.47 26.35
C LEU A 1096 70.94 41.06 25.17
N ASP A 1097 71.61 41.66 24.17
CA ASP A 1097 70.93 42.20 22.97
C ASP A 1097 70.20 41.11 22.19
N ALA A 1098 70.85 39.95 21.99
CA ALA A 1098 70.26 38.80 21.30
C ALA A 1098 69.05 38.23 22.06
N ALA A 1099 69.15 38.06 23.38
CA ALA A 1099 68.06 37.56 24.22
C ALA A 1099 66.88 38.54 24.28
N LEU A 1100 67.16 39.84 24.45
CA LEU A 1100 66.15 40.91 24.48
C LEU A 1100 65.39 40.97 23.15
N LYS A 1101 66.10 40.88 22.02
CA LYS A 1101 65.47 40.86 20.69
C LYS A 1101 64.62 39.61 20.47
N GLY A 1102 65.04 38.45 20.98
CA GLY A 1102 64.23 37.23 20.99
C GLY A 1102 62.95 37.40 21.81
N ALA A 1103 63.08 37.93 23.03
CA ALA A 1103 61.97 38.21 23.93
C ALA A 1103 60.96 39.20 23.35
N VAL A 1104 61.41 40.32 22.79
CA VAL A 1104 60.53 41.31 22.11
C VAL A 1104 59.80 40.69 20.91
N THR A 1105 60.42 39.75 20.19
CA THR A 1105 59.77 39.05 19.08
C THR A 1105 58.62 38.16 19.58
N VAL A 1106 58.85 37.37 20.64
CA VAL A 1106 57.82 36.51 21.25
C VAL A 1106 56.72 37.33 21.94
N MET A 1107 57.09 38.47 22.54
CA MET A 1107 56.14 39.42 23.13
C MET A 1107 55.17 39.96 22.09
N GLN A 1108 55.62 40.19 20.85
CA GLN A 1108 54.81 40.72 19.74
C GLN A 1108 53.99 39.68 18.97
N ASP A 1109 54.20 38.38 19.17
CA ASP A 1109 53.39 37.34 18.53
C ASP A 1109 52.16 36.97 19.38
N ASP A 1110 50.97 37.43 18.97
CA ASP A 1110 49.70 37.11 19.62
C ASP A 1110 49.33 35.61 19.60
N ASN A 1111 50.08 34.79 18.84
CA ASN A 1111 49.93 33.34 18.73
C ASN A 1111 51.14 32.57 19.29
N ALA A 1112 52.01 33.21 20.07
CA ALA A 1112 53.03 32.50 20.84
C ALA A 1112 52.41 31.53 21.85
N PHE A 1113 52.95 30.32 21.96
CA PHE A 1113 52.61 29.37 23.01
C PHE A 1113 53.30 29.74 24.33
N GLN A 1114 52.69 29.36 25.47
CA GLN A 1114 53.27 29.61 26.80
C GLN A 1114 54.73 29.13 26.91
N SER A 1115 55.05 27.95 26.37
CA SER A 1115 56.41 27.41 26.36
C SER A 1115 57.43 28.29 25.63
N GLU A 1116 57.01 29.09 24.66
CA GLU A 1116 57.87 30.02 23.92
C GLU A 1116 58.08 31.30 24.72
N VAL A 1117 57.02 31.79 25.39
CA VAL A 1117 57.09 32.92 26.35
C VAL A 1117 57.98 32.57 27.54
N ASP A 1118 57.78 31.39 28.16
CA ASP A 1118 58.58 30.88 29.27
C ASP A 1118 60.07 30.75 28.87
N THR A 1119 60.33 30.24 27.67
CA THR A 1119 61.70 30.10 27.14
C THR A 1119 62.34 31.45 26.87
N ALA A 1120 61.59 32.40 26.29
CA ALA A 1120 62.07 33.76 26.06
C ALA A 1120 62.38 34.49 27.37
N TYR A 1121 61.53 34.33 28.39
CA TYR A 1121 61.72 34.89 29.72
C TYR A 1121 62.97 34.32 30.40
N LEU A 1122 63.14 32.99 30.39
CA LEU A 1122 64.31 32.34 30.99
C LEU A 1122 65.62 32.77 30.31
N ASN A 1123 65.67 32.77 28.97
CA ASN A 1123 66.84 33.21 28.21
C ASN A 1123 67.20 34.68 28.49
N LEU A 1124 66.19 35.55 28.59
CA LEU A 1124 66.39 36.96 28.88
C LEU A 1124 66.87 37.19 30.32
N MET A 1125 66.26 36.52 31.29
CA MET A 1125 66.65 36.64 32.70
C MET A 1125 68.05 36.06 32.96
N GLU A 1126 68.44 34.97 32.30
CA GLU A 1126 69.81 34.46 32.35
C GLU A 1126 70.80 35.53 31.83
N ALA A 1127 70.57 36.08 30.64
CA ALA A 1127 71.42 37.13 30.08
C ALA A 1127 71.48 38.40 30.98
N VAL A 1128 70.35 38.82 31.54
CA VAL A 1128 70.27 39.92 32.53
C VAL A 1128 71.11 39.64 33.77
N THR A 1129 71.06 38.42 34.33
CA THR A 1129 71.81 38.08 35.56
C THR A 1129 73.32 37.98 35.37
N ASN A 1130 73.80 37.77 34.14
CA ASN A 1130 75.22 37.70 33.82
C ASN A 1130 75.90 39.09 33.65
N MET A 1131 75.14 40.19 33.69
CA MET A 1131 75.62 41.55 33.48
C MET A 1131 76.35 42.14 34.70
N ASN A 1132 77.68 42.33 34.58
CA ASN A 1132 78.53 42.81 35.67
C ASN A 1132 78.85 44.31 35.57
N LEU A 1133 78.81 45.03 36.70
CA LEU A 1133 79.12 46.47 36.78
C LEU A 1133 80.64 46.73 36.70
N LYS A 1134 81.02 47.88 36.12
CA LYS A 1134 82.41 48.40 36.16
C LYS A 1134 82.82 48.81 37.58
N PRO A 1135 84.08 48.59 37.99
CA PRO A 1135 84.57 48.97 39.32
C PRO A 1135 84.75 50.49 39.47
N ASP A 1136 84.61 51.00 40.69
CA ASP A 1136 85.14 52.29 41.09
C ASP A 1136 86.60 52.13 41.54
N LYS A 1137 87.53 52.75 40.79
CA LYS A 1137 88.97 52.77 41.10
C LYS A 1137 89.47 54.10 41.67
N SER A 1138 88.58 55.05 41.95
CA SER A 1138 88.93 56.43 42.30
C SER A 1138 89.87 56.55 43.51
N LYS A 1139 89.62 55.74 44.55
CA LYS A 1139 90.44 55.69 45.76
C LYS A 1139 91.82 55.07 45.50
N LEU A 1140 91.88 53.90 44.86
CA LEU A 1140 93.14 53.24 44.47
C LEU A 1140 94.04 54.19 43.66
N GLN A 1141 93.46 54.91 42.69
CA GLN A 1141 94.17 55.92 41.90
C GLN A 1141 94.69 57.05 42.81
N SER A 1142 93.82 57.62 43.64
CA SER A 1142 94.19 58.68 44.59
C SER A 1142 95.33 58.25 45.54
N LEU A 1143 95.37 56.96 45.88
CA LEU A 1143 96.39 56.39 46.76
C LEU A 1143 97.74 56.22 46.04
N VAL A 1144 97.73 55.68 44.82
CA VAL A 1144 98.92 55.61 43.92
C VAL A 1144 99.49 57.00 43.68
N ASP A 1145 98.62 57.97 43.39
CA ASP A 1145 99.00 59.37 43.19
C ASP A 1145 99.65 59.95 44.47
N SER A 1146 99.12 59.62 45.65
CA SER A 1146 99.69 60.08 46.93
C SER A 1146 101.11 59.56 47.20
N VAL A 1147 101.42 58.32 46.79
CA VAL A 1147 102.77 57.74 46.94
C VAL A 1147 103.77 58.45 46.02
N SER A 1148 103.35 58.84 44.82
CA SER A 1148 104.20 59.55 43.87
C SER A 1148 104.73 60.90 44.40
N GLN A 1149 104.09 61.46 45.44
CA GLN A 1149 104.44 62.74 46.06
C GLN A 1149 105.26 62.59 47.37
N MET A 1150 105.61 61.37 47.79
CA MET A 1150 106.35 61.16 49.05
C MET A 1150 107.86 61.38 48.91
N ASP A 1151 108.45 62.13 49.86
CA ASP A 1151 109.90 62.18 50.05
C ASP A 1151 110.38 60.91 50.78
N LEU A 1152 110.74 59.90 49.98
CA LEU A 1152 111.19 58.60 50.46
C LEU A 1152 112.63 58.62 51.04
N SER A 1153 113.35 59.75 50.99
CA SER A 1153 114.71 59.86 51.52
C SER A 1153 114.82 59.77 53.05
N GLN A 1154 113.69 59.89 53.75
CA GLN A 1154 113.60 59.93 55.21
C GLN A 1154 113.35 58.54 55.86
N TYR A 1155 113.29 57.48 55.04
CA TYR A 1155 112.82 56.14 55.44
C TYR A 1155 113.84 55.03 55.16
N THR A 1156 113.67 53.86 55.78
CA THR A 1156 114.57 52.71 55.59
C THR A 1156 114.41 52.11 54.18
N ALA A 1157 115.52 51.76 53.53
CA ALA A 1157 115.49 51.18 52.19
C ALA A 1157 114.59 49.94 52.08
N ALA A 1158 114.57 49.09 53.12
CA ALA A 1158 113.75 47.88 53.18
C ALA A 1158 112.24 48.13 53.36
N SER A 1159 111.82 49.32 53.83
CA SER A 1159 110.40 49.70 53.86
C SER A 1159 109.97 50.36 52.56
N VAL A 1160 110.85 51.16 51.95
CA VAL A 1160 110.66 51.74 50.60
C VAL A 1160 110.55 50.66 49.52
N GLU A 1161 111.32 49.57 49.61
CA GLU A 1161 111.24 48.45 48.67
C GLU A 1161 109.88 47.74 48.71
N ARG A 1162 109.30 47.55 49.90
CA ARG A 1162 107.94 46.99 50.07
C ARG A 1162 106.87 47.92 49.51
N LEU A 1163 107.00 49.23 49.72
CA LEU A 1163 106.11 50.25 49.16
C LEU A 1163 106.13 50.22 47.62
N ASN A 1164 107.31 50.16 47.01
CA ASN A 1164 107.44 50.11 45.56
C ASN A 1164 106.84 48.83 44.95
N ALA A 1165 106.95 47.68 45.64
CA ALA A 1165 106.30 46.44 45.20
C ALA A 1165 104.76 46.55 45.23
N ALA A 1166 104.20 47.03 46.34
CA ALA A 1166 102.75 47.24 46.46
C ALA A 1166 102.23 48.30 45.46
N LEU A 1167 103.01 49.36 45.21
CA LEU A 1167 102.71 50.40 44.22
C LEU A 1167 102.65 49.82 42.79
N SER A 1168 103.56 48.90 42.45
CA SER A 1168 103.54 48.21 41.16
C SER A 1168 102.26 47.39 40.98
N SER A 1169 101.87 46.58 41.98
CA SER A 1169 100.64 45.79 41.93
C SER A 1169 99.37 46.65 41.91
N ALA A 1170 99.37 47.78 42.61
CA ALA A 1170 98.29 48.77 42.54
C ALA A 1170 98.16 49.38 41.13
N CYS A 1171 99.28 49.73 40.49
CA CYS A 1171 99.30 50.22 39.10
C CYS A 1171 98.81 49.15 38.10
N GLU A 1172 99.15 47.88 38.28
CA GLU A 1172 98.63 46.78 37.46
C GLU A 1172 97.10 46.64 37.58
N VAL A 1173 96.56 46.69 38.81
CA VAL A 1173 95.11 46.63 39.05
C VAL A 1173 94.39 47.89 38.56
N LEU A 1174 95.03 49.06 38.54
CA LEU A 1174 94.51 50.25 37.86
C LEU A 1174 94.42 50.05 36.34
N GLY A 1175 95.48 49.53 35.72
CA GLY A 1175 95.54 49.30 34.27
C GLY A 1175 94.61 48.20 33.74
N ASP A 1176 94.29 47.20 34.55
CA ASP A 1176 93.41 46.08 34.19
C ASP A 1176 91.93 46.55 34.05
N GLN A 1177 91.47 46.76 32.82
CA GLN A 1177 90.10 47.24 32.55
C GLN A 1177 89.00 46.26 33.00
N ASN A 1178 89.33 44.98 33.23
CA ASN A 1178 88.39 43.93 33.64
C ASN A 1178 88.54 43.53 35.12
N ALA A 1179 89.27 44.32 35.92
CA ALA A 1179 89.33 44.10 37.36
C ALA A 1179 87.94 44.24 38.01
N VAL A 1180 87.52 43.25 38.80
CA VAL A 1180 86.32 43.35 39.65
C VAL A 1180 86.61 44.16 40.92
N GLN A 1181 85.58 44.78 41.51
CA GLN A 1181 85.74 45.69 42.66
C GLN A 1181 86.59 45.10 43.79
N GLY A 1182 86.40 43.82 44.14
CA GLY A 1182 87.18 43.17 45.20
C GLY A 1182 88.69 43.16 44.97
N ARG A 1183 89.17 43.08 43.72
CA ARG A 1183 90.60 43.20 43.39
C ARG A 1183 91.11 44.64 43.51
N VAL A 1184 90.24 45.61 43.25
CA VAL A 1184 90.55 47.05 43.37
C VAL A 1184 90.64 47.44 44.85
N ASP A 1185 89.69 47.00 45.67
CA ASP A 1185 89.68 47.21 47.11
C ASP A 1185 90.89 46.52 47.79
N GLU A 1186 91.21 45.29 47.38
CA GLU A 1186 92.40 44.56 47.84
C GLU A 1186 93.71 45.27 47.47
N ALA A 1187 93.81 45.82 46.26
CA ALA A 1187 94.99 46.61 45.85
C ALA A 1187 95.09 47.94 46.62
N GLU A 1188 93.96 48.58 46.94
CA GLU A 1188 93.91 49.81 47.76
C GLU A 1188 94.41 49.52 49.18
N GLN A 1189 93.89 48.45 49.80
CA GLN A 1189 94.32 48.02 51.13
C GLN A 1189 95.82 47.66 51.16
N ASN A 1190 96.29 46.83 50.23
CA ASN A 1190 97.70 46.42 50.18
C ASN A 1190 98.66 47.61 50.00
N LEU A 1191 98.29 48.59 49.16
CA LEU A 1191 99.08 49.82 49.02
C LEU A 1191 99.01 50.69 50.29
N GLN A 1192 97.82 50.82 50.90
CA GLN A 1192 97.66 51.60 52.14
C GLN A 1192 98.46 51.01 53.30
N GLU A 1193 98.50 49.69 53.42
CA GLU A 1193 99.33 48.98 54.41
C GLU A 1193 100.82 49.17 54.14
N ALA A 1194 101.24 49.14 52.88
CA ALA A 1194 102.64 49.39 52.51
C ALA A 1194 103.09 50.84 52.77
N ILE A 1195 102.21 51.83 52.58
CA ILE A 1195 102.43 53.22 52.99
C ILE A 1195 102.58 53.33 54.51
N ASN A 1196 101.70 52.66 55.26
CA ASN A 1196 101.73 52.65 56.72
C ASN A 1196 102.96 51.89 57.28
N GLY A 1197 103.53 50.97 56.52
CA GLY A 1197 104.73 50.19 56.83
C GLY A 1197 106.06 50.90 56.57
N LEU A 1198 106.06 52.21 56.30
CA LEU A 1198 107.26 53.05 56.12
C LEU A 1198 107.97 53.36 57.44
N GLU A 1199 109.22 52.90 57.59
CA GLU A 1199 110.01 53.02 58.83
C GLU A 1199 110.97 54.22 58.76
N LYS A 1200 111.00 55.08 59.79
CA LYS A 1200 111.95 56.20 59.90
C LYS A 1200 113.23 55.82 60.65
N VAL A 1201 114.31 56.59 60.44
CA VAL A 1201 115.66 56.28 60.97
C VAL A 1201 115.80 56.54 62.49
N ASN A 1202 115.30 55.59 63.28
CA ASN A 1202 115.68 55.16 64.64
C ASN A 1202 115.91 56.16 65.80
N SER A 1203 115.09 56.02 66.85
CA SER A 1203 115.48 55.86 68.29
C SER A 1203 114.23 55.60 69.16
N PRO A 1204 114.29 54.90 70.32
CA PRO A 1204 113.86 53.48 70.33
C PRO A 1204 112.98 52.98 71.51
N VAL A 1205 112.69 51.66 71.48
CA VAL A 1205 112.31 50.70 72.57
C VAL A 1205 110.82 50.52 72.97
N VAL A 1206 110.46 49.24 73.23
CA VAL A 1206 109.33 48.63 73.99
C VAL A 1206 107.97 48.48 73.29
N ASP A 1207 107.16 47.41 73.45
CA ASP A 1207 107.31 45.93 73.56
C ASP A 1207 105.89 45.29 73.63
N THR A 1208 105.77 43.95 73.55
CA THR A 1208 104.59 43.08 73.83
C THR A 1208 103.38 43.19 72.87
N ALA A 1209 102.84 42.19 72.15
CA ALA A 1209 102.99 40.72 71.99
C ALA A 1209 101.86 39.82 72.59
N VAL A 1210 101.77 38.59 72.02
CA VAL A 1210 101.06 37.36 72.47
C VAL A 1210 99.65 37.04 71.89
N GLN A 1211 99.64 36.12 70.90
CA GLN A 1211 98.87 34.85 70.70
C GLN A 1211 97.39 34.67 71.19
N GLY A 1212 96.61 33.81 70.49
CA GLY A 1212 95.24 33.45 70.95
C GLY A 1212 94.52 32.12 70.59
N ASP A 1213 94.88 31.36 69.53
CA ASP A 1213 94.60 29.90 69.37
C ASP A 1213 93.14 29.30 69.22
N LYS A 1214 93.04 28.25 68.38
CA LYS A 1214 92.12 27.04 68.37
C LYS A 1214 90.57 27.04 68.14
N ASN A 1215 90.21 26.25 67.11
CA ASN A 1215 89.25 25.13 67.05
C ASN A 1215 87.79 25.21 67.61
N GLY A 1216 86.81 25.04 66.71
CA GLY A 1216 86.18 23.71 66.57
C GLY A 1216 84.66 23.49 66.82
N THR A 1217 84.06 22.71 65.91
CA THR A 1217 82.99 21.69 66.10
C THR A 1217 81.48 22.03 66.30
N THR A 1218 80.68 21.27 65.53
CA THR A 1218 79.33 20.73 65.82
C THR A 1218 78.08 21.64 65.73
N ALA A 1219 76.89 21.01 65.77
CA ALA A 1219 75.66 21.49 65.13
C ALA A 1219 74.38 21.32 65.98
N SER A 1220 73.32 22.07 65.60
CA SER A 1220 71.89 21.90 65.95
C SER A 1220 71.48 21.91 67.44
N GLY A 1221 70.61 22.85 67.86
CA GLY A 1221 70.13 22.93 69.25
C GLY A 1221 69.02 23.96 69.52
N ASN A 1222 67.78 23.56 69.28
CA ASN A 1222 66.53 24.34 69.33
C ASN A 1222 66.17 25.09 70.65
N ALA A 1223 65.52 26.27 70.51
CA ALA A 1223 64.23 26.67 71.12
C ALA A 1223 64.07 27.50 72.43
N LYS A 1224 63.26 28.59 72.31
CA LYS A 1224 62.19 29.11 73.23
C LYS A 1224 62.61 29.85 74.54
N THR A 1225 61.82 30.73 75.19
CA THR A 1225 60.40 31.22 75.02
C THR A 1225 60.15 32.60 75.69
N GLY A 1226 59.04 33.29 75.36
CA GLY A 1226 58.30 34.22 76.27
C GLY A 1226 58.14 35.69 75.79
N GLU A 1227 57.11 36.48 76.17
CA GLU A 1227 55.80 36.21 76.81
C GLU A 1227 54.75 37.35 76.59
N THR A 1228 53.58 37.05 75.99
CA THR A 1228 52.25 37.75 76.15
C THR A 1228 52.20 39.29 75.89
N ILE A 1229 51.18 40.17 76.12
CA ILE A 1229 49.75 40.27 76.60
C ILE A 1229 49.10 41.48 75.82
N PRO A 1230 47.77 41.68 75.54
CA PRO A 1230 46.60 40.82 75.21
C PRO A 1230 45.75 41.32 73.96
N PHE A 1231 44.55 40.71 73.77
CA PHE A 1231 43.26 41.22 73.21
C PHE A 1231 43.01 41.57 71.72
N ALA A 1232 42.01 40.82 71.16
CA ALA A 1232 41.16 41.07 69.98
C ALA A 1232 41.85 40.90 68.58
N VAL A 1233 41.38 40.08 67.60
CA VAL A 1233 40.13 39.33 67.37
C VAL A 1233 40.39 37.99 66.59
N ILE A 1234 39.79 36.85 67.03
CA ILE A 1234 39.29 35.61 66.31
C ILE A 1234 40.04 35.09 65.04
N LEU A 1235 40.36 33.78 64.83
CA LEU A 1235 40.47 32.56 65.68
C LEU A 1235 41.26 31.41 64.95
N SER A 1236 41.64 30.37 65.70
CA SER A 1236 42.51 29.17 65.44
C SER A 1236 41.87 27.95 64.73
N LEU A 1237 42.51 26.83 64.28
CA LEU A 1237 43.92 26.35 64.12
C LEU A 1237 44.01 25.03 63.26
N PHE A 1238 45.24 24.53 62.99
CA PHE A 1238 45.60 23.26 62.30
C PHE A 1238 45.64 21.99 63.20
N ALA A 1239 45.57 20.77 62.61
CA ALA A 1239 46.09 19.51 63.18
C ALA A 1239 46.30 18.36 62.14
N LEU A 1240 46.96 17.26 62.56
CA LEU A 1240 47.51 16.13 61.78
C LEU A 1240 47.28 14.78 62.52
N ALA A 1241 47.41 13.53 62.00
CA ALA A 1241 47.84 12.96 60.70
C ALA A 1241 47.08 11.61 60.41
N GLY A 1242 47.76 10.61 59.80
CA GLY A 1242 47.42 9.17 59.90
C GLY A 1242 47.70 8.29 58.65
N THR A 1243 48.62 7.31 58.78
CA THR A 1243 48.92 6.16 57.86
C THR A 1243 47.65 5.46 57.32
N GLY A 1244 47.57 4.71 56.20
CA GLY A 1244 48.47 3.99 55.27
C GLY A 1244 47.57 2.97 54.47
N LEU A 1245 48.00 1.92 53.76
CA LEU A 1245 49.25 1.48 53.10
C LEU A 1245 48.90 0.25 52.21
N ALA A 1246 49.45 0.11 50.98
CA ALA A 1246 49.41 -1.10 50.10
C ALA A 1246 48.02 -1.55 49.49
N LEU A 1247 47.90 -2.20 48.32
CA LEU A 1247 48.86 -2.53 47.23
C LEU A 1247 48.18 -2.76 45.84
N SER A 1248 48.79 -2.22 44.77
CA SER A 1248 48.85 -2.73 43.37
C SER A 1248 47.65 -2.90 42.40
N LYS A 1249 47.92 -2.48 41.14
CA LYS A 1249 47.59 -3.05 39.81
C LYS A 1249 46.33 -2.64 39.00
N LYS A 1250 46.63 -1.81 37.98
CA LYS A 1250 46.29 -1.90 36.53
C LYS A 1250 44.84 -1.71 36.01
N LYS A 1251 44.76 -0.83 35.01
CA LYS A 1251 43.69 -0.60 34.01
C LYS A 1251 42.36 -0.07 34.58
N LYS A 1252 41.54 0.62 33.78
CA LYS A 1252 41.71 0.98 32.35
C LYS A 1252 41.79 2.50 32.21
#